data_AF-O42131-F1
#
_entry.id   AF-O42131-F1
#
_cell.length_a   1.000
_cell.length_b   1.000
_cell.length_c   1.000
_cell.angle_alpha   90.00
_cell.angle_beta   90.00
_cell.angle_gamma   90.00
#
_symmetry.space_group_name_H-M   'P 1'
#
loop_
_entity.id
_entity.type
_entity.pdbx_description
1 polymer ?
#
loop_
_entity_poly.entity_id
_entity_poly.type
_entity_poly.pdbx_seq_one_letter_code
_entity_poly.pdbx_strand_id
1 'polypeptide(L)'
;MAKSGGGGGGGGGGGGGGGGSGGLTCVTLFDNQINASKKEESESVNKNDTSKKMSVERVYQKKTQLEHILLRPDTYIGSVEPLTQLMWVYDEDVGMNCREVTFVPGLYKIFDEILVNAADNKQRDKNMTCIKISIDPESNIISIWNNGKGIPVVEHKVEKVYVPALIFGQLLTSSNYDDDEKKVTGGRNGYGAKLCNIFSTKFTVETACKEYKHSFKQTWMNNMMKTSEPKIKHFEGDDYTCITFQPDLSKFKMENLDKDIVSLMTRRAYDLAGSCKGVKVMLNGKKLPVNGFRSYVDLYVKDKLDETGVALKVIHEVVNERWDVCLTLSEKGFQQISFVNSIATTKGGRHVDYVVDQVVGKLIEVVKKKNKAGVSVKPFQVKNHIWVFVNCLIENPSFDSQTKENMTLQPKSFGSKCQLSEKFFKAASNCGIIESILNWVKFKAQTQLNKKCSSVKHSKIKGIPKLDDANDAGGKHSLDCTLILTEGDSAKSLAVSGLGVIGRDRYGVFPLRGKILNVREASHKQIMENAEINNIIKIVGLQYKKSYEDPESLKSLRYGKIMIMTDQDQDGSHIKGLLINFIHHNWPSLLKHGFLEEFITPIVKASKNKQELSFYSIPEFDEWKKHMENHKAWKIKYYKGLGTSTAKEAKEYFADMERHRILFRYAGPEDDAAITLAFSKKKIDDRKEWLTNFMEDRRQRRLHGLPEQFLYGTATKHLTYNDFINKELILFSNSDNERSIPSLVDGLKPGQRKVLFTCFKRNDKREVKVAQLAGSVAEMSAYHHGEQALMMTIVNLAQNFVGSNNVNLLQPIGQFGTRLHGGKDAASPRYIFTMLSPLARLLFPSVDDNLLKFLYDDNQRVEPEWYIPIIPMVLVNGAEGIGTGWACKLPNYDTREIVNNVRRMLDGLDPHPMLPNYKNFRGTIQELGQNQYVVSGEIFVVDRNTVEITELPVRTWTQVYKEQVLEPMLNGTEKTPALISDYKEYHTDTTVKFVVKMTEEKLAQAEAAGLHKVFKLQTSLTCNSMVLFDHMGCLKKYETVQDILKEFFDLRLHYYSLRKEWLVGMLGAESTKLNNQARFILEKIQGKITIENRSKRDLIQMLVQRGYESDPVKAWKEAQEKAAEEEDPQNANDDASSASGSTSGPDFNYILNMSLWSLTKEKVEELIKHRDSKERELNDLKRKSASDLWKEDLAAFVEELEKVEAQEREDVLAGMVGKPIKGKVGKPKMKKLQLEETMPSPFGRRIVPQITSAMKADASRKLLKKKKGDADSVAIKMEFDEEFGGVQAEGGGDDTVNTAASGTKTPKLKREKKEPGTRVRRAPSSTKSSAKKVKKRNPWSDDESKSESDLEESEPVIIPRDSLLRRAAADRAKYTFDFSKEEDDAHDDDDANNNNDLDELKVKASPVINDREDEFVPSDSVEKDEYDFSPVKSKPSPEKMSQEKKNQDFGNIFSFPSYSQKTDDDTTKLDSDEEDSTPVFSSPFAPKQTEKMLSKTVAAKKAKVDVPPKPKRAPKAKKMETVNSDSDSEFGIPKKTAAPKGKGRGAKKRKTSGSENEGEYNPGKKAPKSTPCKKSKKAAFDQDSDVEIFQSGFASETAPKPRTGRARKEVKYFAESDEDDDFDMFN
;
A
#
# COMPACT_ATOMS: atom_id res chain seq x y z
N MET A 1 61.05 -21.39 -22.30
CA MET A 1 61.77 -20.12 -22.53
C MET A 1 62.54 -20.21 -23.84
N ALA A 2 62.93 -19.07 -24.42
CA ALA A 2 64.05 -18.96 -25.36
C ALA A 2 65.10 -18.03 -24.70
N LYS A 3 66.33 -18.43 -24.34
CA LYS A 3 66.99 -19.76 -24.41
C LYS A 3 66.05 -20.91 -23.99
N SER A 4 65.92 -21.99 -24.76
CA SER A 4 66.82 -22.52 -25.83
C SER A 4 66.08 -23.16 -27.02
N GLY A 5 66.64 -22.99 -28.23
CA GLY A 5 66.65 -23.98 -29.33
C GLY A 5 65.41 -24.17 -30.23
N GLY A 6 65.56 -23.91 -31.55
CA GLY A 6 64.70 -24.38 -32.65
C GLY A 6 63.29 -23.74 -32.75
N GLY A 7 62.68 -23.47 -33.92
CA GLY A 7 63.10 -23.61 -35.32
C GLY A 7 62.56 -24.88 -36.02
N GLY A 8 61.82 -24.81 -37.13
CA GLY A 8 61.25 -23.66 -37.85
C GLY A 8 60.78 -23.99 -39.29
N GLY A 9 59.82 -23.22 -39.84
CA GLY A 9 59.26 -23.38 -41.20
C GLY A 9 58.12 -24.42 -41.30
N GLY A 10 57.29 -24.44 -42.36
CA GLY A 10 57.17 -23.50 -43.50
C GLY A 10 56.23 -24.01 -44.62
N GLY A 11 55.66 -23.09 -45.43
CA GLY A 11 54.67 -23.39 -46.49
C GLY A 11 53.22 -23.43 -45.97
N GLY A 12 52.15 -23.13 -46.73
CA GLY A 12 52.02 -22.76 -48.16
C GLY A 12 51.17 -23.79 -48.94
N GLY A 13 50.21 -23.44 -49.82
CA GLY A 13 49.64 -22.11 -50.17
C GLY A 13 48.88 -22.13 -51.51
N GLY A 14 47.89 -21.24 -51.69
CA GLY A 14 47.18 -21.00 -52.97
C GLY A 14 45.88 -21.80 -53.20
N GLY A 15 44.94 -21.29 -54.01
CA GLY A 15 43.70 -22.02 -54.35
C GLY A 15 42.69 -21.31 -55.28
N GLY A 16 42.23 -20.10 -54.94
CA GLY A 16 41.14 -19.39 -55.66
C GLY A 16 39.72 -19.94 -55.33
N GLY A 17 38.62 -19.27 -55.69
CA GLY A 17 38.47 -17.91 -56.24
C GLY A 17 37.06 -17.64 -56.80
N GLY A 18 36.60 -16.38 -56.81
CA GLY A 18 35.47 -15.91 -57.64
C GLY A 18 34.25 -15.33 -56.92
N GLY A 19 34.16 -13.99 -56.88
CA GLY A 19 32.92 -13.20 -56.68
C GLY A 19 32.37 -13.13 -55.24
N GLY A 20 31.92 -11.96 -54.73
CA GLY A 20 32.00 -10.61 -55.29
C GLY A 20 31.26 -9.61 -54.39
N SER A 21 31.95 -8.58 -53.88
CA SER A 21 31.41 -7.64 -52.88
C SER A 21 31.55 -6.18 -53.30
N GLY A 22 30.43 -5.49 -53.49
CA GLY A 22 30.39 -4.03 -53.66
C GLY A 22 30.34 -3.31 -52.31
N GLY A 23 31.35 -2.48 -52.03
CA GLY A 23 31.49 -1.74 -50.77
C GLY A 23 30.96 -0.30 -50.82
N LEU A 24 30.73 0.24 -49.63
CA LEU A 24 30.13 1.54 -49.31
C LEU A 24 30.94 2.81 -49.70
N THR A 25 30.25 3.94 -49.50
CA THR A 25 30.71 5.28 -49.07
C THR A 25 31.13 6.39 -50.07
N CYS A 26 30.43 7.52 -49.87
CA CYS A 26 30.81 8.92 -50.03
C CYS A 26 30.91 9.54 -51.45
N VAL A 27 30.04 10.53 -51.68
CA VAL A 27 30.12 11.54 -52.75
C VAL A 27 30.03 12.92 -52.10
N THR A 28 30.89 13.85 -52.50
CA THR A 28 30.92 15.26 -52.07
C THR A 28 30.72 16.19 -53.26
N LEU A 29 29.95 17.27 -53.14
CA LEU A 29 29.88 18.35 -54.16
C LEU A 29 29.21 19.65 -53.65
N PHE A 30 29.56 20.78 -54.27
CA PHE A 30 28.93 22.13 -54.22
C PHE A 30 29.03 22.98 -52.91
N ASP A 31 29.09 24.33 -52.91
CA ASP A 31 29.68 25.28 -53.91
C ASP A 31 29.77 26.75 -53.39
N ASN A 32 30.68 27.57 -53.96
CA ASN A 32 30.76 29.07 -53.91
C ASN A 32 30.85 29.78 -52.52
N GLN A 33 31.32 31.03 -52.31
CA GLN A 33 31.72 32.22 -53.10
C GLN A 33 33.07 32.79 -52.56
N ILE A 34 34.04 33.27 -53.37
CA ILE A 34 34.30 34.69 -53.80
C ILE A 34 34.34 35.68 -52.60
N ASN A 35 35.38 36.48 -52.28
CA ASN A 35 36.69 36.86 -52.88
C ASN A 35 37.58 37.56 -51.78
N ALA A 36 38.85 38.01 -51.94
CA ALA A 36 40.03 37.61 -52.73
C ALA A 36 41.23 38.59 -52.48
N SER A 37 42.44 38.25 -52.96
CA SER A 37 43.71 39.05 -53.00
C SER A 37 44.47 39.23 -51.66
N LYS A 38 45.81 39.27 -51.60
CA LYS A 38 46.92 39.34 -52.60
C LYS A 38 47.94 38.18 -52.36
N LYS A 39 48.60 37.57 -53.36
CA LYS A 39 49.83 38.02 -54.11
C LYS A 39 50.98 38.46 -53.17
N GLU A 40 52.23 38.01 -53.28
CA GLU A 40 52.97 37.05 -54.16
C GLU A 40 53.89 36.17 -53.26
N GLU A 41 54.67 35.16 -53.66
CA GLU A 41 55.38 34.83 -54.92
C GLU A 41 55.59 33.29 -55.03
N SER A 42 56.13 32.75 -56.14
CA SER A 42 56.11 31.29 -56.41
C SER A 42 57.41 30.69 -56.99
N GLU A 43 57.88 29.59 -56.40
CA GLU A 43 58.75 28.61 -57.06
C GLU A 43 58.06 27.24 -57.18
N SER A 44 58.43 26.47 -58.21
CA SER A 44 57.74 25.24 -58.61
C SER A 44 58.65 24.00 -58.51
N VAL A 45 58.13 22.92 -57.91
CA VAL A 45 58.79 21.60 -57.90
C VAL A 45 57.79 20.52 -58.31
N ASN A 46 58.21 19.64 -59.21
CA ASN A 46 57.36 18.65 -59.86
C ASN A 46 56.86 17.55 -58.91
N LYS A 47 55.60 17.12 -59.10
CA LYS A 47 55.10 15.83 -58.59
C LYS A 47 55.52 14.70 -59.53
N ASN A 48 56.48 13.88 -59.10
CA ASN A 48 56.66 12.49 -59.52
C ASN A 48 57.78 11.84 -58.69
N ASP A 49 57.45 10.98 -57.72
CA ASP A 49 58.02 9.63 -57.63
C ASP A 49 57.27 8.73 -56.61
N THR A 50 57.41 7.44 -56.84
CA THR A 50 57.05 6.21 -56.11
C THR A 50 57.01 6.22 -54.58
N SER A 51 56.15 5.32 -54.06
CA SER A 51 56.09 4.84 -52.67
C SER A 51 57.35 4.05 -52.27
N LYS A 52 58.46 4.76 -52.02
CA LYS A 52 59.70 4.16 -51.53
C LYS A 52 59.50 3.58 -50.12
N LYS A 53 59.76 2.28 -49.96
CA LYS A 53 59.92 1.66 -48.64
C LYS A 53 60.96 2.46 -47.86
N MET A 54 60.59 2.97 -46.67
CA MET A 54 61.54 3.61 -45.78
C MET A 54 62.64 2.62 -45.39
N SER A 55 63.89 3.08 -45.31
CA SER A 55 64.99 2.23 -44.83
C SER A 55 64.78 1.89 -43.35
N VAL A 56 65.36 0.77 -42.90
CA VAL A 56 65.15 0.21 -41.55
C VAL A 56 65.48 1.25 -40.47
N GLU A 57 66.52 2.06 -40.70
CA GLU A 57 67.01 3.12 -39.79
C GLU A 57 66.07 4.33 -39.74
N ARG A 58 65.28 4.57 -40.81
CA ARG A 58 64.25 5.61 -40.83
C ARG A 58 62.95 5.15 -40.17
N VAL A 59 62.66 3.84 -40.18
CA VAL A 59 61.51 3.23 -39.49
C VAL A 59 61.78 3.10 -37.99
N TYR A 60 62.90 2.48 -37.60
CA TYR A 60 63.24 2.17 -36.21
C TYR A 60 64.21 3.21 -35.63
N GLN A 61 63.68 4.35 -35.21
CA GLN A 61 64.47 5.46 -34.67
C GLN A 61 64.65 5.36 -33.15
N LYS A 62 65.90 5.31 -32.67
CA LYS A 62 66.21 5.57 -31.25
C LYS A 62 66.17 7.09 -31.01
N LYS A 63 65.53 7.52 -29.93
CA LYS A 63 65.53 8.91 -29.44
C LYS A 63 66.15 8.99 -28.05
N THR A 64 66.74 10.13 -27.72
CA THR A 64 67.08 10.50 -26.34
C THR A 64 65.81 10.81 -25.54
N GLN A 65 65.90 10.82 -24.21
CA GLN A 65 64.77 11.12 -23.34
C GLN A 65 64.24 12.55 -23.56
N LEU A 66 65.12 13.53 -23.83
CA LEU A 66 64.74 14.92 -24.09
C LEU A 66 64.04 15.06 -25.45
N GLU A 67 64.55 14.42 -26.50
CA GLU A 67 63.85 14.34 -27.79
C GLU A 67 62.48 13.66 -27.65
N HIS A 68 62.38 12.58 -26.86
CA HIS A 68 61.11 11.89 -26.66
C HIS A 68 60.08 12.77 -25.94
N ILE A 69 60.50 13.51 -24.90
CA ILE A 69 59.65 14.49 -24.20
C ILE A 69 59.13 15.56 -25.18
N LEU A 70 59.99 16.10 -26.05
CA LEU A 70 59.60 17.11 -27.04
C LEU A 70 58.75 16.55 -28.20
N LEU A 71 58.94 15.28 -28.58
CA LEU A 71 58.21 14.61 -29.66
C LEU A 71 56.87 14.01 -29.20
N ARG A 72 56.75 13.66 -27.92
CA ARG A 72 55.59 13.02 -27.28
C ARG A 72 55.31 13.67 -25.90
N PRO A 73 54.90 14.95 -25.87
CA PRO A 73 54.67 15.68 -24.62
C PRO A 73 53.58 15.07 -23.72
N ASP A 74 52.58 14.42 -24.31
CA ASP A 74 51.34 14.03 -23.65
C ASP A 74 51.56 13.17 -22.40
N THR A 75 52.47 12.19 -22.46
CA THR A 75 52.80 11.32 -21.32
C THR A 75 53.55 12.02 -20.18
N TYR A 76 53.99 13.27 -20.36
CA TYR A 76 54.79 14.03 -19.39
C TYR A 76 54.07 15.28 -18.85
N ILE A 77 53.39 16.03 -19.71
CA ILE A 77 52.69 17.28 -19.35
C ILE A 77 51.20 17.28 -19.74
N GLY A 78 50.71 16.24 -20.43
CA GLY A 78 49.42 16.27 -21.11
C GLY A 78 49.50 16.95 -22.49
N SER A 79 48.37 16.96 -23.20
CA SER A 79 48.33 17.42 -24.60
C SER A 79 48.86 18.84 -24.80
N VAL A 80 49.55 19.04 -25.92
CA VAL A 80 49.96 20.36 -26.44
C VAL A 80 48.96 20.91 -27.49
N GLU A 81 47.89 20.18 -27.76
CA GLU A 81 46.76 20.67 -28.54
C GLU A 81 45.85 21.54 -27.65
N PRO A 82 45.26 22.63 -28.20
CA PRO A 82 44.23 23.39 -27.50
C PRO A 82 42.98 22.53 -27.30
N LEU A 83 42.38 22.65 -26.11
CA LEU A 83 41.28 21.81 -25.64
C LEU A 83 40.22 22.71 -24.99
N THR A 84 38.99 22.65 -25.49
CA THR A 84 37.85 23.39 -24.93
C THR A 84 37.09 22.51 -23.95
N GLN A 85 37.00 22.93 -22.68
CA GLN A 85 36.24 22.22 -21.64
C GLN A 85 35.53 23.18 -20.68
N LEU A 86 34.43 22.73 -20.09
CA LEU A 86 33.74 23.44 -19.02
C LEU A 86 34.58 23.36 -17.73
N MET A 87 35.14 24.47 -17.28
CA MET A 87 36.05 24.53 -16.13
C MET A 87 35.76 25.67 -15.18
N TRP A 88 36.17 25.50 -13.92
CA TRP A 88 36.27 26.59 -12.97
C TRP A 88 37.49 27.47 -13.28
N VAL A 89 37.26 28.77 -13.45
CA VAL A 89 38.29 29.81 -13.58
C VAL A 89 37.95 31.01 -12.68
N TYR A 90 38.87 31.97 -12.62
CA TYR A 90 38.67 33.23 -11.89
C TYR A 90 38.89 34.40 -12.85
N ASP A 91 37.80 35.04 -13.27
CA ASP A 91 37.84 36.28 -14.05
C ASP A 91 37.67 37.48 -13.09
N GLU A 92 38.49 38.54 -13.17
CA GLU A 92 38.51 39.62 -12.15
C GLU A 92 37.13 40.31 -11.94
N ASP A 93 36.31 40.41 -12.99
CA ASP A 93 34.99 41.07 -12.95
C ASP A 93 33.88 40.21 -12.32
N VAL A 94 34.01 38.88 -12.35
CA VAL A 94 32.96 37.90 -12.00
C VAL A 94 33.34 37.08 -10.75
N GLY A 95 34.62 36.98 -10.44
CA GLY A 95 35.14 36.07 -9.44
C GLY A 95 35.18 34.62 -9.93
N MET A 96 34.86 33.68 -9.03
CA MET A 96 34.95 32.24 -9.29
C MET A 96 33.76 31.76 -10.12
N ASN A 97 33.97 31.52 -11.41
CA ASN A 97 32.91 31.12 -12.34
C ASN A 97 33.24 29.78 -13.02
N CYS A 98 32.21 29.15 -13.61
CA CYS A 98 32.35 27.90 -14.35
C CYS A 98 31.81 28.13 -15.76
N ARG A 99 32.70 28.12 -16.74
CA ARG A 99 32.42 28.44 -18.15
C ARG A 99 33.23 27.54 -19.07
N GLU A 100 32.93 27.57 -20.36
CA GLU A 100 33.80 26.96 -21.35
C GLU A 100 35.09 27.79 -21.45
N VAL A 101 36.21 27.07 -21.49
CA VAL A 101 37.57 27.60 -21.48
C VAL A 101 38.37 26.82 -22.50
N THR A 102 39.00 27.52 -23.45
CA THR A 102 39.93 26.89 -24.40
C THR A 102 41.35 27.12 -23.94
N PHE A 103 42.07 26.04 -23.65
CA PHE A 103 43.41 26.12 -23.07
C PHE A 103 44.28 24.96 -23.55
N VAL A 104 45.60 25.08 -23.38
CA VAL A 104 46.53 23.98 -23.69
C VAL A 104 46.94 23.26 -22.39
N PRO A 105 46.57 21.99 -22.19
CA PRO A 105 46.84 21.26 -20.94
C PRO A 105 48.32 21.24 -20.54
N GLY A 106 49.22 21.03 -21.51
CA GLY A 106 50.66 21.03 -21.29
C GLY A 106 51.21 22.35 -20.75
N LEU A 107 50.71 23.48 -21.25
CA LEU A 107 51.11 24.82 -20.79
C LEU A 107 50.64 25.08 -19.35
N TYR A 108 49.39 24.73 -19.05
CA TYR A 108 48.87 24.79 -17.68
C TYR A 108 49.65 23.88 -16.73
N LYS A 109 50.04 22.68 -17.18
CA LYS A 109 50.73 21.69 -16.34
C LYS A 109 52.18 22.08 -16.01
N ILE A 110 52.93 22.71 -16.92
CA ILE A 110 54.28 23.19 -16.60
C ILE A 110 54.29 24.34 -15.59
N PHE A 111 53.21 25.13 -15.52
CA PHE A 111 52.99 26.13 -14.49
C PHE A 111 52.62 25.48 -13.15
N ASP A 112 51.68 24.53 -13.15
CA ASP A 112 51.26 23.79 -11.96
C ASP A 112 52.42 23.07 -11.27
N GLU A 113 53.32 22.41 -12.01
CA GLU A 113 54.47 21.74 -11.37
C GLU A 113 55.42 22.74 -10.67
N ILE A 114 55.57 23.98 -11.13
CA ILE A 114 56.37 24.99 -10.39
C ILE A 114 55.62 25.49 -9.15
N LEU A 115 54.29 25.70 -9.23
CA LEU A 115 53.48 26.05 -8.05
C LEU A 115 53.48 24.95 -6.98
N VAL A 116 53.40 23.68 -7.39
CA VAL A 116 53.46 22.52 -6.48
C VAL A 116 54.83 22.43 -5.81
N ASN A 117 55.94 22.69 -6.53
CA ASN A 117 57.27 22.75 -5.92
C ASN A 117 57.39 23.90 -4.88
N ALA A 118 56.78 25.07 -5.14
CA ALA A 118 56.73 26.16 -4.17
C ALA A 118 55.88 25.82 -2.93
N ALA A 119 54.75 25.13 -3.12
CA ALA A 119 53.90 24.67 -2.00
C ALA A 119 54.54 23.52 -1.20
N ASP A 120 55.28 22.61 -1.84
CA ASP A 120 56.07 21.57 -1.18
C ASP A 120 57.09 22.16 -0.20
N ASN A 121 57.59 23.37 -0.45
CA ASN A 121 58.50 24.03 0.48
C ASN A 121 57.83 24.40 1.82
N LYS A 122 56.50 24.46 1.91
CA LYS A 122 55.78 24.58 3.20
C LYS A 122 55.90 23.33 4.08
N GLN A 123 56.04 22.16 3.45
CA GLN A 123 56.20 20.88 4.14
C GLN A 123 57.67 20.65 4.55
N ARG A 124 58.61 21.14 3.73
CA ARG A 124 60.06 21.16 4.03
C ARG A 124 60.41 22.16 5.12
N ASP A 125 59.84 23.37 5.05
CA ASP A 125 60.04 24.45 6.00
C ASP A 125 58.70 25.01 6.49
N LYS A 126 58.36 24.67 7.74
CA LYS A 126 57.15 25.15 8.42
C LYS A 126 57.12 26.68 8.53
N ASN A 127 58.26 27.37 8.44
CA ASN A 127 58.37 28.84 8.53
C ASN A 127 58.07 29.57 7.20
N MET A 128 57.93 28.85 6.08
CA MET A 128 57.49 29.48 4.83
C MET A 128 56.12 30.14 5.01
N THR A 129 56.00 31.41 4.60
CA THR A 129 54.84 32.27 4.90
C THR A 129 54.30 33.02 3.69
N CYS A 130 55.01 33.07 2.56
CA CYS A 130 54.60 33.79 1.37
C CYS A 130 55.03 33.11 0.07
N ILE A 131 54.08 33.02 -0.87
CA ILE A 131 54.33 32.72 -2.29
C ILE A 131 53.84 33.92 -3.10
N LYS A 132 54.65 34.37 -4.06
CA LYS A 132 54.31 35.43 -5.01
C LYS A 132 54.32 34.85 -6.42
N ILE A 133 53.28 35.15 -7.18
CA ILE A 133 53.07 34.69 -8.55
C ILE A 133 52.95 35.95 -9.40
N SER A 134 53.73 36.03 -10.46
CA SER A 134 53.66 37.06 -11.49
C SER A 134 53.38 36.39 -12.82
N ILE A 135 52.34 36.84 -13.50
CA ILE A 135 51.97 36.44 -14.86
C ILE A 135 51.89 37.71 -15.69
N ASP A 136 52.77 37.83 -16.68
CA ASP A 136 52.81 38.94 -17.65
C ASP A 136 52.45 38.39 -19.04
N PRO A 137 51.21 38.63 -19.51
CA PRO A 137 50.77 38.20 -20.83
C PRO A 137 51.38 38.97 -22.00
N GLU A 138 51.95 40.17 -21.78
CA GLU A 138 52.53 41.00 -22.83
C GLU A 138 53.94 40.50 -23.20
N SER A 139 54.75 40.13 -22.20
CA SER A 139 56.07 39.53 -22.44
C SER A 139 56.07 37.99 -22.47
N ASN A 140 54.93 37.36 -22.20
CA ASN A 140 54.77 35.92 -21.97
C ASN A 140 55.66 35.36 -20.84
N ILE A 141 56.00 36.18 -19.83
CA ILE A 141 56.85 35.79 -18.71
C ILE A 141 56.00 35.42 -17.50
N ILE A 142 56.32 34.27 -16.90
CA ILE A 142 55.75 33.79 -15.65
C ILE A 142 56.86 33.69 -14.61
N SER A 143 56.62 34.19 -13.39
CA SER A 143 57.57 34.11 -12.27
C SER A 143 56.88 33.65 -10.99
N ILE A 144 57.46 32.66 -10.32
CA ILE A 144 56.97 32.11 -9.06
C ILE A 144 58.09 32.21 -8.04
N TRP A 145 57.84 32.94 -6.96
CA TRP A 145 58.77 33.18 -5.85
C TRP A 145 58.18 32.67 -4.54
N ASN A 146 59.00 32.03 -3.70
CA ASN A 146 58.64 31.66 -2.34
C ASN A 146 59.75 32.04 -1.35
N ASN A 147 59.37 32.37 -0.12
CA ASN A 147 60.30 32.42 1.01
C ASN A 147 60.43 31.04 1.68
N GLY A 148 60.99 31.01 2.89
CA GLY A 148 61.38 29.78 3.55
C GLY A 148 62.62 29.17 2.92
N LYS A 149 63.14 28.09 3.51
CA LYS A 149 64.44 27.49 3.17
C LYS A 149 64.69 27.39 1.66
N GLY A 150 65.81 27.93 1.21
CA GLY A 150 66.23 27.97 -0.19
C GLY A 150 66.90 26.68 -0.64
N ILE A 151 67.24 26.60 -1.92
CA ILE A 151 67.98 25.45 -2.46
C ILE A 151 69.46 25.59 -2.01
N PRO A 152 70.08 24.51 -1.47
CA PRO A 152 71.50 24.53 -1.10
C PRO A 152 72.42 24.99 -2.22
N VAL A 153 73.11 26.13 -2.04
CA VAL A 153 74.06 26.67 -3.03
C VAL A 153 75.44 26.04 -2.78
N VAL A 154 75.56 24.77 -3.15
CA VAL A 154 76.76 23.93 -2.95
C VAL A 154 76.96 22.98 -4.14
N GLU A 155 78.20 22.58 -4.40
CA GLU A 155 78.51 21.56 -5.41
C GLU A 155 78.08 20.17 -4.91
N HIS A 156 77.40 19.41 -5.76
CA HIS A 156 76.98 18.06 -5.43
C HIS A 156 78.16 17.08 -5.56
N LYS A 157 78.51 16.43 -4.45
CA LYS A 157 79.75 15.63 -4.30
C LYS A 157 79.97 14.57 -5.38
N VAL A 158 78.88 13.97 -5.90
CA VAL A 158 78.92 12.95 -6.97
C VAL A 158 78.90 13.59 -8.35
N GLU A 159 77.85 14.37 -8.66
CA GLU A 159 77.56 14.88 -10.02
C GLU A 159 78.42 16.06 -10.48
N LYS A 160 79.28 16.62 -9.60
CA LYS A 160 80.23 17.72 -9.91
C LYS A 160 79.59 18.99 -10.50
N VAL A 161 78.35 19.25 -10.11
CA VAL A 161 77.59 20.46 -10.47
C VAL A 161 76.88 21.01 -9.23
N TYR A 162 76.63 22.32 -9.22
CA TYR A 162 75.85 22.94 -8.14
C TYR A 162 74.44 22.34 -8.04
N VAL A 163 73.95 22.10 -6.82
CA VAL A 163 72.63 21.46 -6.59
C VAL A 163 71.47 22.16 -7.32
N PRO A 164 71.37 23.51 -7.41
CA PRO A 164 70.34 24.15 -8.23
C PRO A 164 70.51 23.88 -9.74
N ALA A 165 71.75 23.77 -10.24
CA ALA A 165 72.02 23.40 -11.63
C ALA A 165 71.60 21.95 -11.93
N LEU A 166 71.86 21.04 -10.99
CA LEU A 166 71.46 19.64 -11.05
C LEU A 166 69.93 19.49 -11.10
N ILE A 167 69.22 20.00 -10.10
CA ILE A 167 67.79 19.68 -9.90
C ILE A 167 66.84 20.44 -10.85
N PHE A 168 67.35 21.42 -11.62
CA PHE A 168 66.60 22.14 -12.66
C PHE A 168 67.13 21.93 -14.09
N GLY A 169 68.38 21.50 -14.25
CA GLY A 169 69.03 21.28 -15.55
C GLY A 169 69.16 19.82 -15.99
N GLN A 170 68.95 18.84 -15.10
CA GLN A 170 69.03 17.41 -15.43
C GLN A 170 67.72 16.69 -15.09
N LEU A 171 67.25 15.84 -16.02
CA LEU A 171 66.08 14.97 -15.82
C LEU A 171 66.33 13.95 -14.69
N LEU A 172 65.25 13.35 -14.18
CA LEU A 172 65.29 12.32 -13.14
C LEU A 172 66.01 12.73 -11.84
N THR A 173 65.99 14.02 -11.48
CA THR A 173 66.53 14.52 -10.19
C THR A 173 65.41 14.91 -9.22
N SER A 174 65.43 14.35 -8.01
CA SER A 174 64.40 14.50 -6.96
C SER A 174 65.02 14.37 -5.56
N SER A 175 64.35 14.92 -4.54
CA SER A 175 64.59 14.60 -3.12
C SER A 175 63.58 13.58 -2.57
N ASN A 176 62.60 13.19 -3.40
CA ASN A 176 61.42 12.42 -3.00
C ASN A 176 61.44 11.03 -3.69
N TYR A 177 62.63 10.43 -3.78
CA TYR A 177 62.87 9.05 -4.25
C TYR A 177 63.05 8.05 -3.11
N ASP A 178 63.46 8.53 -1.93
CA ASP A 178 63.32 7.77 -0.69
C ASP A 178 61.83 7.80 -0.29
N ASP A 179 61.19 6.64 -0.44
CA ASP A 179 59.81 6.34 -0.07
C ASP A 179 59.70 5.65 1.30
N ASP A 180 60.82 5.32 1.95
CA ASP A 180 60.84 4.84 3.34
C ASP A 180 60.54 6.01 4.29
N GLU A 181 61.09 7.19 4.02
CA GLU A 181 60.60 8.44 4.56
C GLU A 181 59.18 8.76 4.03
N LYS A 182 58.21 8.92 4.93
CA LYS A 182 56.79 9.10 4.60
C LYS A 182 56.46 10.58 4.39
N LYS A 183 56.56 11.02 3.13
CA LYS A 183 56.49 12.42 2.70
C LYS A 183 55.07 12.83 2.29
N VAL A 184 54.61 14.00 2.73
CA VAL A 184 53.33 14.64 2.34
C VAL A 184 53.52 15.72 1.26
N THR A 185 54.37 15.43 0.28
CA THR A 185 54.72 16.32 -0.85
C THR A 185 54.03 15.91 -2.15
N GLY A 186 53.88 16.86 -3.08
CA GLY A 186 53.32 16.65 -4.43
C GLY A 186 54.37 16.35 -5.50
N GLY A 187 55.64 16.63 -5.24
CA GLY A 187 56.77 16.09 -5.99
C GLY A 187 56.98 14.59 -5.70
N ARG A 188 56.99 13.76 -6.74
CA ARG A 188 57.35 12.33 -6.66
C ARG A 188 58.48 12.04 -7.66
N ASN A 189 58.10 12.01 -8.94
CA ASN A 189 58.85 11.38 -10.03
C ASN A 189 60.07 12.19 -10.57
N GLY A 190 60.52 13.26 -9.92
CA GLY A 190 61.71 14.02 -10.32
C GLY A 190 61.64 14.81 -11.64
N TYR A 191 60.51 14.84 -12.34
CA TYR A 191 60.36 15.49 -13.65
C TYR A 191 59.99 16.99 -13.62
N GLY A 192 58.98 17.37 -12.81
CA GLY A 192 58.17 18.59 -13.03
C GLY A 192 58.91 19.87 -13.42
N ALA A 193 59.89 20.29 -12.60
CA ALA A 193 60.67 21.50 -12.88
C ALA A 193 61.49 21.46 -14.18
N LYS A 194 61.97 20.28 -14.58
CA LYS A 194 62.68 20.09 -15.87
C LYS A 194 61.73 20.10 -17.04
N LEU A 195 60.49 19.61 -16.88
CA LEU A 195 59.48 19.70 -17.94
C LEU A 195 59.15 21.17 -18.23
N CYS A 196 59.05 22.01 -17.21
CA CYS A 196 58.90 23.45 -17.38
C CYS A 196 60.10 24.08 -18.13
N ASN A 197 61.34 23.70 -17.79
CA ASN A 197 62.56 24.14 -18.49
C ASN A 197 62.60 23.68 -19.97
N ILE A 198 62.26 22.42 -20.24
CA ILE A 198 62.20 21.84 -21.59
C ILE A 198 61.12 22.50 -22.46
N PHE A 199 59.98 22.89 -21.89
CA PHE A 199 58.92 23.62 -22.61
C PHE A 199 59.00 25.15 -22.45
N SER A 200 60.21 25.68 -22.19
CA SER A 200 60.48 27.12 -22.16
C SER A 200 61.53 27.51 -23.22
N THR A 201 61.34 28.69 -23.84
CA THR A 201 62.41 29.35 -24.62
C THR A 201 63.52 29.85 -23.71
N LYS A 202 63.16 30.25 -22.48
CA LYS A 202 64.06 30.76 -21.45
C LYS A 202 63.56 30.37 -20.06
N PHE A 203 64.41 29.79 -19.22
CA PHE A 203 64.08 29.34 -17.87
C PHE A 203 65.19 29.77 -16.91
N THR A 204 64.86 30.53 -15.87
CA THR A 204 65.83 31.11 -14.92
C THR A 204 65.51 30.68 -13.50
N VAL A 205 66.53 30.12 -12.83
CA VAL A 205 66.51 29.82 -11.40
C VAL A 205 67.31 30.90 -10.70
N GLU A 206 66.72 31.51 -9.66
CA GLU A 206 67.40 32.42 -8.75
C GLU A 206 67.03 32.06 -7.30
N THR A 207 68.03 31.75 -6.48
CA THR A 207 67.82 31.23 -5.12
C THR A 207 68.92 31.70 -4.19
N ALA A 208 68.60 31.84 -2.91
CA ALA A 208 69.57 32.17 -1.87
C ALA A 208 69.31 31.31 -0.63
N CYS A 209 70.40 30.83 -0.01
CA CYS A 209 70.33 30.01 1.18
C CYS A 209 71.37 30.45 2.22
N LYS A 210 70.86 30.89 3.38
CA LYS A 210 71.61 31.42 4.53
C LYS A 210 72.51 30.38 5.19
N GLU A 211 72.14 29.10 5.14
CA GLU A 211 72.96 27.97 5.57
C GLU A 211 74.28 27.89 4.78
N TYR A 212 74.24 28.18 3.48
CA TYR A 212 75.40 28.15 2.58
C TYR A 212 76.02 29.54 2.34
N LYS A 213 75.42 30.61 2.87
CA LYS A 213 75.83 32.02 2.70
C LYS A 213 76.04 32.47 1.24
N HIS A 214 75.32 31.86 0.31
CA HIS A 214 75.43 32.14 -1.12
C HIS A 214 74.06 32.28 -1.79
N SER A 215 74.04 33.10 -2.83
CA SER A 215 72.98 33.20 -3.81
C SER A 215 73.47 32.68 -5.16
N PHE A 216 72.55 32.13 -5.94
CA PHE A 216 72.79 31.47 -7.20
C PHE A 216 71.79 31.98 -8.24
N LYS A 217 72.26 32.27 -9.46
CA LYS A 217 71.41 32.56 -10.62
C LYS A 217 71.92 31.91 -11.89
N GLN A 218 71.11 31.07 -12.54
CA GLN A 218 71.45 30.44 -13.82
C GLN A 218 70.24 30.47 -14.77
N THR A 219 70.50 30.64 -16.06
CA THR A 219 69.46 30.70 -17.11
C THR A 219 69.71 29.65 -18.19
N TRP A 220 68.75 28.75 -18.35
CA TRP A 220 68.63 27.85 -19.49
C TRP A 220 67.86 28.51 -20.62
N MET A 221 68.15 28.09 -21.85
CA MET A 221 67.59 28.62 -23.09
C MET A 221 67.36 27.49 -24.10
N ASN A 222 66.43 27.70 -25.03
CA ASN A 222 66.11 26.77 -26.11
C ASN A 222 65.80 25.35 -25.60
N ASN A 223 64.69 25.18 -24.88
CA ASN A 223 64.20 23.87 -24.43
C ASN A 223 65.21 23.08 -23.58
N MET A 224 65.83 23.76 -22.61
CA MET A 224 66.93 23.25 -21.75
C MET A 224 68.24 22.89 -22.50
N MET A 225 68.31 23.01 -23.83
CA MET A 225 69.48 22.57 -24.64
C MET A 225 70.69 23.51 -24.55
N LYS A 226 70.52 24.74 -24.06
CA LYS A 226 71.60 25.69 -23.76
C LYS A 226 71.47 26.17 -22.32
N THR A 227 72.59 26.48 -21.67
CA THR A 227 72.62 27.08 -20.33
C THR A 227 73.68 28.17 -20.24
N SER A 228 73.48 29.14 -19.34
CA SER A 228 74.50 30.12 -18.95
C SER A 228 75.44 29.53 -17.89
N GLU A 229 76.60 30.14 -17.71
CA GLU A 229 77.38 29.94 -16.48
C GLU A 229 76.55 30.31 -15.23
N PRO A 230 76.70 29.59 -14.10
CA PRO A 230 76.00 29.89 -12.86
C PRO A 230 76.62 31.13 -12.17
N LYS A 231 75.84 32.19 -12.02
CA LYS A 231 76.26 33.40 -11.31
C LYS A 231 76.07 33.20 -9.81
N ILE A 232 77.16 32.93 -9.12
CA ILE A 232 77.20 32.73 -7.67
C ILE A 232 77.74 34.00 -7.01
N LYS A 233 77.11 34.42 -5.91
CA LYS A 233 77.53 35.56 -5.08
C LYS A 233 77.35 35.23 -3.61
N HIS A 234 78.21 35.80 -2.75
CA HIS A 234 77.95 35.81 -1.32
C HIS A 234 76.61 36.48 -1.00
N PHE A 235 75.91 36.01 0.02
CA PHE A 235 74.58 36.46 0.40
C PHE A 235 74.37 36.44 1.91
N GLU A 236 73.91 37.57 2.45
CA GLU A 236 73.36 37.68 3.80
C GLU A 236 71.96 38.30 3.69
N GLY A 237 70.96 37.61 4.26
CA GLY A 237 69.54 37.93 4.11
C GLY A 237 68.66 36.73 4.45
N ASP A 238 67.40 36.76 4.00
CA ASP A 238 66.45 35.66 4.17
C ASP A 238 66.44 34.72 2.95
N ASP A 239 66.21 33.43 3.22
CA ASP A 239 66.10 32.39 2.20
C ASP A 239 64.92 32.62 1.25
N TYR A 240 65.16 32.36 -0.04
CA TYR A 240 64.11 32.35 -1.05
C TYR A 240 64.48 31.45 -2.25
N THR A 241 63.46 31.11 -3.03
CA THR A 241 63.61 30.55 -4.38
C THR A 241 62.68 31.29 -5.34
N CYS A 242 63.18 31.58 -6.53
CA CYS A 242 62.50 32.27 -7.61
C CYS A 242 62.71 31.51 -8.91
N ILE A 243 61.63 31.13 -9.59
CA ILE A 243 61.63 30.47 -10.89
C ILE A 243 60.93 31.40 -11.87
N THR A 244 61.67 31.91 -12.86
CA THR A 244 61.14 32.79 -13.91
C THR A 244 61.31 32.12 -15.26
N PHE A 245 60.21 31.86 -15.96
CA PHE A 245 60.19 31.14 -17.22
C PHE A 245 59.33 31.83 -18.28
N GLN A 246 59.73 31.66 -19.53
CA GLN A 246 59.03 32.12 -20.72
C GLN A 246 58.68 30.88 -21.54
N PRO A 247 57.40 30.45 -21.56
CA PRO A 247 56.99 29.23 -22.24
C PRO A 247 57.32 29.26 -23.74
N ASP A 248 57.61 28.11 -24.31
CA ASP A 248 57.76 27.93 -25.75
C ASP A 248 56.37 27.77 -26.38
N LEU A 249 55.67 28.89 -26.50
CA LEU A 249 54.30 28.94 -27.03
C LEU A 249 54.18 28.35 -28.45
N SER A 250 55.26 28.34 -29.23
CA SER A 250 55.30 27.66 -30.54
C SER A 250 55.03 26.15 -30.43
N LYS A 251 55.48 25.50 -29.35
CA LYS A 251 55.21 24.08 -29.06
C LYS A 251 53.81 23.83 -28.51
N PHE A 252 53.13 24.87 -28.05
CA PHE A 252 51.75 24.85 -27.57
C PHE A 252 50.75 25.39 -28.60
N LYS A 253 51.21 25.74 -29.83
CA LYS A 253 50.39 26.35 -30.90
C LYS A 253 49.72 27.67 -30.49
N MET A 254 50.42 28.47 -29.68
CA MET A 254 49.98 29.78 -29.19
C MET A 254 50.98 30.87 -29.59
N GLU A 255 50.52 32.12 -29.69
CA GLU A 255 51.37 33.30 -29.95
C GLU A 255 51.60 34.12 -28.68
N ASN A 256 50.59 34.21 -27.81
CA ASN A 256 50.62 34.87 -26.51
C ASN A 256 49.88 34.06 -25.43
N LEU A 257 50.01 34.47 -24.17
CA LEU A 257 49.19 33.96 -23.07
C LEU A 257 47.80 34.60 -23.15
N ASP A 258 46.83 33.90 -23.74
CA ASP A 258 45.46 34.37 -23.88
C ASP A 258 44.70 34.53 -22.53
N LYS A 259 43.50 35.14 -22.59
CA LYS A 259 42.69 35.39 -21.39
C LYS A 259 42.25 34.11 -20.68
N ASP A 260 42.03 33.01 -21.39
CA ASP A 260 41.51 31.76 -20.83
C ASP A 260 42.58 31.00 -20.06
N ILE A 261 43.80 30.88 -20.61
CA ILE A 261 44.94 30.33 -19.87
C ILE A 261 45.29 31.22 -18.67
N VAL A 262 45.21 32.54 -18.79
CA VAL A 262 45.48 33.49 -17.69
C VAL A 262 44.43 33.37 -16.57
N SER A 263 43.13 33.29 -16.88
CA SER A 263 42.08 33.08 -15.87
C SER A 263 42.17 31.69 -15.20
N LEU A 264 42.66 30.67 -15.91
CA LEU A 264 42.93 29.34 -15.37
C LEU A 264 44.14 29.31 -14.42
N MET A 265 45.26 29.95 -14.82
CA MET A 265 46.44 30.12 -13.98
C MET A 265 46.13 30.98 -12.74
N THR A 266 45.30 32.01 -12.91
CA THR A 266 44.77 32.85 -11.82
C THR A 266 43.96 32.02 -10.83
N ARG A 267 43.02 31.18 -11.29
CA ARG A 267 42.29 30.27 -10.38
C ARG A 267 43.22 29.35 -9.61
N ARG A 268 44.26 28.82 -10.25
CA ARG A 268 45.25 27.96 -9.58
C ARG A 268 46.08 28.67 -8.50
N ALA A 269 46.25 30.00 -8.59
CA ALA A 269 46.79 30.80 -7.49
C ALA A 269 45.83 30.88 -6.29
N TYR A 270 44.52 31.00 -6.53
CA TYR A 270 43.49 30.94 -5.48
C TYR A 270 43.40 29.55 -4.84
N ASP A 271 43.50 28.47 -5.62
CA ASP A 271 43.59 27.10 -5.11
C ASP A 271 44.73 26.97 -4.08
N LEU A 272 45.92 27.48 -4.42
CA LEU A 272 47.10 27.40 -3.57
C LEU A 272 46.90 28.15 -2.24
N ALA A 273 46.18 29.28 -2.28
CA ALA A 273 45.81 30.05 -1.10
C ALA A 273 44.75 29.35 -0.22
N GLY A 274 43.93 28.48 -0.81
CA GLY A 274 42.96 27.64 -0.11
C GLY A 274 43.57 26.37 0.47
N SER A 275 44.44 25.69 -0.27
CA SER A 275 45.02 24.39 0.11
C SER A 275 46.21 24.52 1.06
N CYS A 276 47.11 25.49 0.82
CA CYS A 276 48.38 25.59 1.53
C CYS A 276 48.25 26.35 2.86
N LYS A 277 47.84 25.62 3.92
CA LYS A 277 47.62 26.14 5.28
C LYS A 277 48.79 27.02 5.75
N GLY A 278 48.48 28.27 6.14
CA GLY A 278 49.44 29.21 6.72
C GLY A 278 50.34 29.98 5.73
N VAL A 279 50.05 29.96 4.42
CA VAL A 279 50.82 30.70 3.39
C VAL A 279 50.00 31.84 2.79
N LYS A 280 50.61 33.03 2.69
CA LYS A 280 50.03 34.21 2.02
C LYS A 280 50.40 34.19 0.54
N VAL A 281 49.43 33.90 -0.33
CA VAL A 281 49.63 33.98 -1.79
C VAL A 281 49.38 35.40 -2.29
N MET A 282 50.26 35.88 -3.16
CA MET A 282 50.13 37.14 -3.89
C MET A 282 50.17 36.86 -5.39
N LEU A 283 49.30 37.53 -6.17
CA LEU A 283 49.25 37.46 -7.63
C LEU A 283 49.41 38.87 -8.21
N ASN A 284 50.36 39.08 -9.12
CA ASN A 284 50.68 40.38 -9.73
C ASN A 284 50.76 41.53 -8.70
N GLY A 285 51.42 41.25 -7.57
CA GLY A 285 51.59 42.19 -6.45
C GLY A 285 50.38 42.32 -5.50
N LYS A 286 49.18 41.90 -5.89
CA LYS A 286 47.96 41.92 -5.04
C LYS A 286 47.95 40.70 -4.10
N LYS A 287 47.66 40.86 -2.80
CA LYS A 287 47.44 39.71 -1.88
C LYS A 287 46.06 39.11 -2.13
N LEU A 288 45.96 37.80 -2.30
CA LEU A 288 44.68 37.14 -2.52
C LEU A 288 43.79 37.19 -1.24
N PRO A 289 42.45 37.35 -1.39
CA PRO A 289 41.52 37.53 -0.26
C PRO A 289 41.15 36.22 0.48
N VAL A 290 41.95 35.16 0.32
CA VAL A 290 41.75 33.86 0.96
C VAL A 290 42.59 33.77 2.24
N ASN A 291 42.00 33.24 3.32
CA ASN A 291 42.62 33.09 4.64
C ASN A 291 42.55 31.63 5.16
N GLY A 292 42.43 30.65 4.25
CA GLY A 292 42.31 29.21 4.56
C GLY A 292 41.15 28.54 3.83
N PHE A 293 41.09 27.20 3.91
CA PHE A 293 40.26 26.37 3.03
C PHE A 293 38.77 26.74 3.03
N ARG A 294 38.17 27.03 4.19
CA ARG A 294 36.76 27.46 4.26
C ARG A 294 36.50 28.74 3.44
N SER A 295 37.35 29.75 3.58
CA SER A 295 37.21 31.02 2.83
C SER A 295 37.44 30.87 1.32
N TYR A 296 38.15 29.82 0.91
CA TYR A 296 38.26 29.42 -0.50
C TYR A 296 36.97 28.75 -0.98
N VAL A 297 36.35 27.87 -0.18
CA VAL A 297 35.04 27.25 -0.49
C VAL A 297 33.94 28.32 -0.60
N ASP A 298 33.96 29.35 0.25
CA ASP A 298 32.99 30.45 0.18
C ASP A 298 32.97 31.16 -1.18
N LEU A 299 34.10 31.21 -1.92
CA LEU A 299 34.15 31.78 -3.29
C LEU A 299 33.23 31.04 -4.28
N TYR A 300 32.93 29.77 -4.05
CA TYR A 300 32.10 28.95 -4.92
C TYR A 300 30.60 28.97 -4.57
N VAL A 301 30.24 29.42 -3.35
CA VAL A 301 28.94 29.13 -2.75
C VAL A 301 28.25 30.34 -2.12
N LYS A 302 29.00 31.34 -1.63
CA LYS A 302 28.49 32.43 -0.78
C LYS A 302 27.25 33.15 -1.33
N ASP A 303 27.23 33.40 -2.63
CA ASP A 303 26.19 34.17 -3.30
C ASP A 303 25.22 33.28 -4.11
N LYS A 304 25.19 31.96 -3.82
CA LYS A 304 24.24 30.99 -4.41
C LYS A 304 23.07 30.69 -3.48
N LEU A 305 21.89 30.73 -4.08
CA LEU A 305 20.64 30.25 -3.48
C LEU A 305 20.34 28.83 -3.98
N ASP A 306 19.51 28.10 -3.24
CA ASP A 306 18.89 26.85 -3.70
C ASP A 306 17.59 27.10 -4.52
N GLU A 307 17.00 26.02 -5.04
CA GLU A 307 15.67 26.01 -5.71
C GLU A 307 14.55 26.76 -4.95
N THR A 308 14.68 27.00 -3.63
CA THR A 308 13.70 27.72 -2.80
C THR A 308 14.07 29.18 -2.51
N GLY A 309 15.18 29.67 -3.06
CA GLY A 309 15.69 31.02 -2.83
C GLY A 309 16.46 31.18 -1.52
N VAL A 310 16.88 30.10 -0.87
CA VAL A 310 17.61 30.12 0.41
C VAL A 310 19.11 29.93 0.17
N ALA A 311 19.95 30.73 0.83
CA ALA A 311 21.41 30.67 0.64
C ALA A 311 22.02 29.31 1.03
N LEU A 312 22.88 28.76 0.17
CA LEU A 312 23.42 27.41 0.31
C LEU A 312 24.24 27.23 1.60
N LYS A 313 23.79 26.32 2.47
CA LYS A 313 24.37 26.07 3.78
C LYS A 313 25.58 25.15 3.68
N VAL A 314 26.79 25.74 3.65
CA VAL A 314 28.06 25.00 3.69
C VAL A 314 28.42 24.60 5.13
N ILE A 315 28.57 23.29 5.33
CA ILE A 315 29.11 22.66 6.55
C ILE A 315 30.63 22.58 6.40
N HIS A 316 31.37 22.72 7.52
CA HIS A 316 32.83 22.65 7.55
C HIS A 316 33.31 21.92 8.81
N GLU A 317 34.29 21.04 8.65
CA GLU A 317 34.98 20.36 9.75
C GLU A 317 36.47 20.16 9.41
N VAL A 318 37.34 20.68 10.27
CA VAL A 318 38.77 20.32 10.28
C VAL A 318 38.89 19.06 11.13
N VAL A 319 38.93 17.91 10.47
CA VAL A 319 38.87 16.58 11.11
C VAL A 319 40.17 16.27 11.87
N ASN A 320 41.30 16.71 11.33
CA ASN A 320 42.60 16.76 11.99
C ASN A 320 43.56 17.66 11.17
N GLU A 321 44.84 17.72 11.53
CA GLU A 321 45.84 18.51 10.81
C GLU A 321 45.86 18.22 9.29
N ARG A 322 45.71 16.93 8.94
CA ARG A 322 45.82 16.40 7.58
C ARG A 322 44.50 16.34 6.80
N TRP A 323 43.34 16.64 7.41
CA TRP A 323 42.03 16.56 6.74
C TRP A 323 41.13 17.75 7.07
N ASP A 324 40.67 18.44 6.03
CA ASP A 324 39.86 19.66 6.11
C ASP A 324 38.73 19.54 5.06
N VAL A 325 37.48 19.43 5.52
CA VAL A 325 36.33 18.99 4.70
C VAL A 325 35.18 19.98 4.78
N CYS A 326 34.65 20.39 3.61
CA CYS A 326 33.37 21.09 3.52
C CYS A 326 32.34 20.27 2.72
N LEU A 327 31.06 20.46 3.05
CA LEU A 327 29.92 19.79 2.42
C LEU A 327 28.76 20.77 2.23
N THR A 328 28.13 20.77 1.06
CA THR A 328 26.87 21.48 0.82
C THR A 328 26.00 20.75 -0.21
N LEU A 329 24.78 21.26 -0.43
CA LEU A 329 23.85 20.75 -1.42
C LEU A 329 24.39 20.98 -2.85
N SER A 330 24.18 19.99 -3.72
CA SER A 330 24.37 20.15 -5.16
C SER A 330 23.06 19.92 -5.92
N GLU A 331 22.80 20.78 -6.89
CA GLU A 331 21.65 20.69 -7.81
C GLU A 331 22.07 20.12 -9.18
N LYS A 332 23.35 20.26 -9.54
CA LYS A 332 23.91 19.88 -10.86
C LYS A 332 24.55 18.48 -10.89
N GLY A 333 24.03 17.55 -10.08
CA GLY A 333 24.66 16.24 -9.87
C GLY A 333 25.83 16.30 -8.88
N PHE A 334 26.56 15.19 -8.73
CA PHE A 334 27.70 15.13 -7.79
C PHE A 334 28.81 16.10 -8.22
N GLN A 335 29.21 17.01 -7.31
CA GLN A 335 30.31 17.95 -7.53
C GLN A 335 31.41 17.74 -6.48
N GLN A 336 32.67 17.86 -6.89
CA GLN A 336 33.83 17.72 -6.02
C GLN A 336 34.90 18.75 -6.37
N ILE A 337 35.56 19.33 -5.36
CA ILE A 337 36.81 20.09 -5.53
C ILE A 337 37.77 19.63 -4.45
N SER A 338 38.86 18.97 -4.82
CA SER A 338 39.77 18.35 -3.86
C SER A 338 41.25 18.61 -4.13
N PHE A 339 42.02 18.57 -3.04
CA PHE A 339 43.46 18.78 -3.02
C PHE A 339 44.16 17.66 -2.24
N VAL A 340 45.23 17.12 -2.84
CA VAL A 340 46.15 16.16 -2.22
C VAL A 340 47.53 16.79 -2.23
N ASN A 341 48.10 17.08 -1.06
CA ASN A 341 49.42 17.74 -0.95
C ASN A 341 49.51 19.02 -1.80
N SER A 342 48.45 19.85 -1.79
CA SER A 342 48.24 21.03 -2.65
C SER A 342 48.18 20.80 -4.17
N ILE A 343 48.24 19.56 -4.67
CA ILE A 343 47.90 19.21 -6.06
C ILE A 343 46.37 19.27 -6.21
N ALA A 344 45.87 19.88 -7.29
CA ALA A 344 44.45 19.91 -7.61
C ALA A 344 43.99 18.57 -8.23
N THR A 345 43.30 17.72 -7.46
CA THR A 345 42.73 16.46 -7.95
C THR A 345 41.37 16.72 -8.60
N THR A 346 41.38 17.30 -9.79
CA THR A 346 40.20 17.71 -10.58
C THR A 346 39.24 16.57 -10.90
N LYS A 347 39.76 15.34 -11.07
CA LYS A 347 38.98 14.11 -11.29
C LYS A 347 38.67 13.36 -9.99
N GLY A 348 39.21 13.82 -8.85
CA GLY A 348 38.95 13.29 -7.52
C GLY A 348 39.76 12.02 -7.23
N GLY A 349 39.08 10.94 -6.88
CA GLY A 349 39.70 9.65 -6.56
C GLY A 349 39.44 9.19 -5.12
N ARG A 350 40.31 8.30 -4.63
CA ARG A 350 40.03 7.48 -3.43
C ARG A 350 39.86 8.26 -2.13
N HIS A 351 40.44 9.44 -1.99
CA HIS A 351 40.25 10.35 -0.84
C HIS A 351 38.85 10.97 -0.85
N VAL A 352 38.34 11.34 -2.03
CA VAL A 352 36.98 11.89 -2.18
C VAL A 352 35.94 10.81 -1.88
N ASP A 353 36.09 9.62 -2.47
CA ASP A 353 35.15 8.51 -2.23
C ASP A 353 35.14 8.09 -0.75
N TYR A 354 36.32 8.01 -0.11
CA TYR A 354 36.43 7.67 1.32
C TYR A 354 35.71 8.66 2.26
N VAL A 355 35.61 9.95 1.88
CA VAL A 355 34.82 10.96 2.61
C VAL A 355 33.33 10.84 2.26
N VAL A 356 33.01 10.73 0.96
CA VAL A 356 31.62 10.76 0.47
C VAL A 356 30.83 9.52 0.85
N ASP A 357 31.44 8.33 0.84
CA ASP A 357 30.75 7.08 1.18
C ASP A 357 30.30 7.04 2.65
N GLN A 358 31.06 7.66 3.57
CA GLN A 358 30.65 7.86 4.96
C GLN A 358 29.39 8.75 5.06
N VAL A 359 29.38 9.87 4.34
CA VAL A 359 28.24 10.81 4.31
C VAL A 359 27.01 10.17 3.67
N VAL A 360 27.16 9.51 2.53
CA VAL A 360 26.09 8.78 1.83
C VAL A 360 25.53 7.66 2.71
N GLY A 361 26.39 6.92 3.41
CA GLY A 361 26.00 5.86 4.34
C GLY A 361 25.10 6.34 5.48
N LYS A 362 25.38 7.53 6.05
CA LYS A 362 24.52 8.10 7.10
C LYS A 362 23.26 8.78 6.55
N LEU A 363 23.35 9.49 5.42
CA LEU A 363 22.17 10.14 4.82
C LEU A 363 21.12 9.13 4.32
N ILE A 364 21.55 7.98 3.76
CA ILE A 364 20.61 6.97 3.24
C ILE A 364 19.82 6.28 4.37
N GLU A 365 20.36 6.16 5.59
CA GLU A 365 19.63 5.69 6.78
C GLU A 365 18.48 6.63 7.14
N VAL A 366 18.74 7.95 7.17
CA VAL A 366 17.72 8.97 7.51
C VAL A 366 16.67 9.10 6.40
N VAL A 367 17.09 9.04 5.12
CA VAL A 367 16.18 9.04 3.97
C VAL A 367 15.26 7.81 4.00
N LYS A 368 15.78 6.61 4.29
CA LYS A 368 14.95 5.40 4.45
C LYS A 368 13.89 5.57 5.56
N LYS A 369 14.24 6.21 6.69
CA LYS A 369 13.29 6.49 7.79
C LYS A 369 12.25 7.57 7.45
N LYS A 370 12.58 8.58 6.64
CA LYS A 370 11.63 9.64 6.21
C LYS A 370 10.76 9.26 4.99
N ASN A 371 11.23 8.36 4.12
CA ASN A 371 10.60 8.08 2.82
C ASN A 371 9.37 7.15 2.91
N LYS A 372 8.18 7.74 3.02
CA LYS A 372 6.88 7.02 2.99
C LYS A 372 6.41 6.61 1.58
N ALA A 373 7.12 6.98 0.50
CA ALA A 373 6.68 6.74 -0.87
C ALA A 373 7.09 5.36 -1.45
N GLY A 374 7.81 4.53 -0.68
CA GLY A 374 8.16 3.15 -1.05
C GLY A 374 9.27 3.00 -2.10
N VAL A 375 9.64 4.05 -2.83
CA VAL A 375 10.71 4.00 -3.85
C VAL A 375 12.08 3.82 -3.18
N SER A 376 12.79 2.73 -3.51
CA SER A 376 14.13 2.45 -3.00
C SER A 376 15.17 3.43 -3.56
N VAL A 377 15.84 4.18 -2.67
CA VAL A 377 16.98 5.05 -3.03
C VAL A 377 18.27 4.22 -3.05
N LYS A 378 19.11 4.42 -4.06
CA LYS A 378 20.45 3.79 -4.19
C LYS A 378 21.56 4.78 -3.79
N PRO A 379 22.74 4.34 -3.30
CA PRO A 379 23.82 5.24 -2.84
C PRO A 379 24.24 6.33 -3.83
N PHE A 380 24.39 6.00 -5.12
CA PHE A 380 24.74 7.00 -6.15
C PHE A 380 23.71 8.12 -6.29
N GLN A 381 22.44 7.85 -5.98
CA GLN A 381 21.37 8.85 -6.07
C GLN A 381 21.51 9.86 -4.93
N VAL A 382 21.94 9.43 -3.74
CA VAL A 382 22.32 10.33 -2.63
C VAL A 382 23.58 11.13 -2.97
N LYS A 383 24.60 10.48 -3.56
CA LYS A 383 25.85 11.13 -4.02
C LYS A 383 25.57 12.27 -5.00
N ASN A 384 24.56 12.15 -5.86
CA ASN A 384 24.21 13.20 -6.83
C ASN A 384 23.64 14.50 -6.24
N HIS A 385 23.26 14.55 -4.95
CA HIS A 385 22.84 15.79 -4.28
C HIS A 385 23.97 16.43 -3.43
N ILE A 386 25.21 15.94 -3.56
CA ILE A 386 26.35 16.38 -2.74
C ILE A 386 27.32 17.24 -3.57
N TRP A 387 27.69 18.40 -3.02
CA TRP A 387 28.91 19.11 -3.38
C TRP A 387 29.90 19.00 -2.21
N VAL A 388 31.02 18.31 -2.43
CA VAL A 388 32.07 18.08 -1.42
C VAL A 388 33.35 18.86 -1.76
N PHE A 389 34.02 19.37 -0.74
CA PHE A 389 35.34 19.98 -0.87
C PHE A 389 36.28 19.30 0.13
N VAL A 390 37.46 18.84 -0.32
CA VAL A 390 38.40 18.06 0.50
C VAL A 390 39.82 18.58 0.31
N ASN A 391 40.43 19.14 1.35
CA ASN A 391 41.88 19.42 1.38
C ASN A 391 42.56 18.43 2.32
N CYS A 392 43.49 17.64 1.79
CA CYS A 392 44.14 16.57 2.55
C CYS A 392 45.66 16.43 2.31
N LEU A 393 46.35 15.95 3.34
CA LEU A 393 47.76 15.57 3.30
C LEU A 393 47.88 14.05 3.36
N ILE A 394 48.41 13.46 2.30
CA ILE A 394 48.51 12.02 2.06
C ILE A 394 49.99 11.64 1.95
N GLU A 395 50.38 10.56 2.62
CA GLU A 395 51.75 10.02 2.51
C GLU A 395 51.98 9.35 1.15
N ASN A 396 53.12 9.68 0.53
CA ASN A 396 53.66 9.08 -0.69
C ASN A 396 52.59 8.78 -1.77
N PRO A 397 51.73 9.76 -2.15
CA PRO A 397 50.54 9.53 -2.95
C PRO A 397 50.85 8.94 -4.32
N SER A 398 49.89 8.16 -4.82
CA SER A 398 49.86 7.62 -6.18
C SER A 398 48.65 8.15 -6.94
N PHE A 399 48.83 8.32 -8.25
CA PHE A 399 47.87 8.88 -9.19
C PHE A 399 47.80 7.97 -10.42
N ASP A 400 46.77 8.12 -11.26
CA ASP A 400 46.66 7.37 -12.52
C ASP A 400 47.63 7.83 -13.62
N SER A 401 48.16 9.06 -13.50
CA SER A 401 48.88 9.77 -14.55
C SER A 401 49.80 10.87 -14.00
N GLN A 402 50.75 11.33 -14.82
CA GLN A 402 51.70 12.39 -14.46
C GLN A 402 51.04 13.79 -14.33
N THR A 403 49.79 13.97 -14.80
CA THR A 403 49.02 15.20 -14.53
C THR A 403 48.57 15.28 -13.06
N LYS A 404 48.43 14.13 -12.38
CA LYS A 404 48.07 13.95 -10.95
C LYS A 404 46.63 14.37 -10.61
N GLU A 405 45.71 14.27 -11.56
CA GLU A 405 44.32 14.73 -11.42
C GLU A 405 43.41 13.79 -10.61
N ASN A 406 43.77 12.51 -10.51
CA ASN A 406 42.98 11.44 -9.89
C ASN A 406 43.87 10.58 -8.99
N MET A 407 43.56 10.51 -7.69
CA MET A 407 44.40 9.80 -6.72
C MET A 407 43.96 8.33 -6.54
N THR A 408 44.88 7.40 -6.77
CA THR A 408 44.64 5.95 -6.85
C THR A 408 44.97 5.17 -5.57
N LEU A 409 45.71 5.78 -4.64
CA LEU A 409 46.14 5.16 -3.38
C LEU A 409 44.95 4.64 -2.55
N GLN A 410 45.10 3.48 -1.89
CA GLN A 410 44.03 2.89 -1.10
C GLN A 410 43.91 3.54 0.29
N PRO A 411 42.69 3.71 0.86
CA PRO A 411 42.51 4.41 2.15
C PRO A 411 43.31 3.86 3.33
N LYS A 412 43.60 2.56 3.34
CA LYS A 412 44.46 1.91 4.34
C LYS A 412 45.92 2.41 4.35
N SER A 413 46.34 3.17 3.33
CA SER A 413 47.71 3.62 3.10
C SER A 413 47.85 5.16 3.10
N PHE A 414 46.82 5.91 3.49
CA PHE A 414 46.85 7.38 3.52
C PHE A 414 47.76 8.00 4.61
N GLY A 415 48.37 7.19 5.48
CA GLY A 415 49.09 7.66 6.67
C GLY A 415 48.21 8.32 7.74
N SER A 416 46.89 8.40 7.51
CA SER A 416 45.94 9.10 8.38
C SER A 416 44.51 8.64 8.13
N LYS A 417 43.61 8.88 9.09
CA LYS A 417 42.17 8.60 8.96
C LYS A 417 41.40 9.92 8.92
N CYS A 418 40.36 9.97 8.09
CA CYS A 418 39.29 10.96 8.18
C CYS A 418 38.05 10.25 8.75
N GLN A 419 37.63 10.62 9.96
CA GLN A 419 36.39 10.18 10.59
C GLN A 419 35.58 11.44 10.90
N LEU A 420 34.43 11.60 10.24
CA LEU A 420 33.56 12.77 10.40
C LEU A 420 32.75 12.63 11.71
N SER A 421 32.51 13.75 12.40
CA SER A 421 31.81 13.70 13.69
C SER A 421 30.29 13.53 13.55
N GLU A 422 29.62 13.09 14.62
CA GLU A 422 28.15 13.13 14.68
C GLU A 422 27.58 14.53 14.48
N LYS A 423 28.31 15.57 14.92
CA LYS A 423 27.96 16.98 14.70
C LYS A 423 27.95 17.30 13.20
N PHE A 424 28.91 16.77 12.43
CA PHE A 424 28.94 16.89 10.98
C PHE A 424 27.75 16.15 10.32
N PHE A 425 27.49 14.88 10.67
CA PHE A 425 26.35 14.12 10.11
C PHE A 425 24.99 14.75 10.47
N LYS A 426 24.85 15.30 11.68
CA LYS A 426 23.66 16.04 12.13
C LYS A 426 23.52 17.38 11.40
N ALA A 427 24.61 18.04 11.02
CA ALA A 427 24.57 19.22 10.16
C ALA A 427 24.22 18.86 8.71
N ALA A 428 24.79 17.77 8.16
CA ALA A 428 24.49 17.23 6.83
C ALA A 428 23.01 16.84 6.67
N SER A 429 22.42 16.31 7.73
CA SER A 429 20.98 15.99 7.78
C SER A 429 20.06 17.22 7.80
N ASN A 430 20.62 18.43 7.97
CA ASN A 430 19.90 19.69 8.14
C ASN A 430 20.50 20.83 7.27
N CYS A 431 20.91 20.51 6.05
CA CYS A 431 21.45 21.45 5.05
C CYS A 431 20.74 21.39 3.68
N GLY A 432 19.52 20.86 3.63
CA GLY A 432 18.70 20.77 2.42
C GLY A 432 18.90 19.49 1.60
N ILE A 433 19.99 18.75 1.80
CA ILE A 433 20.28 17.51 1.04
C ILE A 433 19.18 16.46 1.22
N ILE A 434 18.67 16.24 2.44
CA ILE A 434 17.61 15.25 2.69
C ILE A 434 16.28 15.69 2.07
N GLU A 435 15.98 16.98 2.13
CA GLU A 435 14.76 17.58 1.61
C GLU A 435 14.75 17.55 0.07
N SER A 436 15.90 17.86 -0.57
CA SER A 436 16.14 17.71 -2.01
C SER A 436 15.99 16.24 -2.46
N ILE A 437 16.60 15.29 -1.75
CA ILE A 437 16.44 13.85 -2.04
C ILE A 437 14.97 13.42 -1.91
N LEU A 438 14.26 13.86 -0.87
CA LEU A 438 12.84 13.49 -0.68
C LEU A 438 11.94 14.11 -1.76
N ASN A 439 12.22 15.33 -2.21
CA ASN A 439 11.51 15.96 -3.32
C ASN A 439 11.81 15.26 -4.65
N TRP A 440 13.08 14.89 -4.91
CA TRP A 440 13.45 14.06 -6.07
C TRP A 440 12.78 12.67 -6.02
N VAL A 441 12.69 12.03 -4.85
CA VAL A 441 11.97 10.76 -4.67
C VAL A 441 10.48 10.91 -4.98
N LYS A 442 9.81 11.95 -4.46
CA LYS A 442 8.41 12.25 -4.81
C LYS A 442 8.26 12.48 -6.32
N PHE A 443 9.11 13.33 -6.90
CA PHE A 443 9.07 13.64 -8.33
C PHE A 443 9.29 12.39 -9.19
N LYS A 444 10.19 11.49 -8.78
CA LYS A 444 10.47 10.22 -9.46
C LYS A 444 9.34 9.21 -9.29
N ALA A 445 8.78 9.07 -8.10
CA ALA A 445 7.60 8.23 -7.85
C ALA A 445 6.41 8.69 -8.69
N GLN A 446 6.16 10.01 -8.74
CA GLN A 446 5.14 10.61 -9.57
C GLN A 446 5.46 10.45 -11.07
N THR A 447 6.72 10.59 -11.48
CA THR A 447 7.11 10.42 -12.89
C THR A 447 7.02 8.96 -13.35
N GLN A 448 7.23 8.00 -12.45
CA GLN A 448 6.96 6.57 -12.72
C GLN A 448 5.45 6.28 -12.82
N LEU A 449 4.64 6.84 -11.92
CA LEU A 449 3.17 6.76 -12.01
C LEU A 449 2.67 7.38 -13.33
N ASN A 450 3.16 8.57 -13.67
CA ASN A 450 2.89 9.22 -14.96
C ASN A 450 3.28 8.32 -16.14
N LYS A 451 4.51 7.77 -16.19
CA LYS A 451 4.99 6.98 -17.34
C LYS A 451 4.38 5.58 -17.46
N LYS A 452 3.87 4.98 -16.38
CA LYS A 452 3.29 3.62 -16.40
C LYS A 452 1.77 3.60 -16.40
N CYS A 453 1.14 4.57 -15.76
CA CYS A 453 -0.29 4.56 -15.47
C CYS A 453 -1.08 5.60 -16.29
N SER A 454 -0.49 6.76 -16.63
CA SER A 454 -1.16 7.73 -17.51
C SER A 454 -1.25 7.20 -18.94
N SER A 455 -2.36 7.49 -19.62
CA SER A 455 -2.56 7.09 -21.01
C SER A 455 -2.54 8.30 -21.95
N VAL A 456 -1.91 8.16 -23.11
CA VAL A 456 -2.05 9.12 -24.21
C VAL A 456 -3.36 8.83 -24.96
N LYS A 457 -3.93 9.83 -25.63
CA LYS A 457 -5.17 9.67 -26.42
C LYS A 457 -4.91 8.84 -27.68
N HIS A 458 -5.04 7.52 -27.55
CA HIS A 458 -5.08 6.61 -28.69
C HIS A 458 -6.52 6.53 -29.25
N SER A 459 -6.66 6.25 -30.56
CA SER A 459 -7.98 6.12 -31.21
C SER A 459 -8.64 4.75 -30.99
N LYS A 460 -7.86 3.69 -30.72
CA LYS A 460 -8.37 2.38 -30.28
C LYS A 460 -7.47 1.81 -29.19
N ILE A 461 -8.07 1.09 -28.23
CA ILE A 461 -7.35 0.42 -27.14
C ILE A 461 -7.37 -1.09 -27.38
N LYS A 462 -6.28 -1.77 -27.03
CA LYS A 462 -6.15 -3.24 -27.09
C LYS A 462 -5.63 -3.76 -25.75
N GLY A 463 -5.94 -5.01 -25.42
CA GLY A 463 -5.39 -5.69 -24.24
C GLY A 463 -6.06 -5.36 -22.90
N ILE A 464 -7.22 -4.71 -22.88
CA ILE A 464 -8.07 -4.60 -21.70
C ILE A 464 -9.22 -5.61 -21.84
N PRO A 465 -9.26 -6.69 -21.04
CA PRO A 465 -10.36 -7.65 -21.07
C PRO A 465 -11.70 -7.00 -20.71
N LYS A 466 -12.80 -7.53 -21.26
CA LYS A 466 -14.18 -7.12 -20.96
C LYS A 466 -14.57 -5.67 -21.31
N LEU A 467 -13.71 -4.87 -21.94
CA LEU A 467 -14.09 -3.55 -22.48
C LEU A 467 -14.95 -3.69 -23.76
N ASP A 468 -16.15 -3.12 -23.76
CA ASP A 468 -16.89 -2.76 -24.98
C ASP A 468 -16.61 -1.27 -25.26
N ASP A 469 -15.70 -0.98 -26.18
CA ASP A 469 -15.23 0.39 -26.47
C ASP A 469 -16.16 1.09 -27.48
N ALA A 470 -16.52 2.37 -27.26
CA ALA A 470 -17.38 3.11 -28.17
C ALA A 470 -16.65 3.44 -29.49
N ASN A 471 -17.37 3.43 -30.63
CA ASN A 471 -16.73 3.54 -31.94
C ASN A 471 -15.96 4.86 -32.16
N ASP A 472 -16.45 5.99 -31.60
CA ASP A 472 -15.79 7.30 -31.67
C ASP A 472 -14.96 7.65 -30.41
N ALA A 473 -14.79 6.73 -29.45
CA ALA A 473 -13.97 6.98 -28.28
C ALA A 473 -12.51 7.24 -28.68
N GLY A 474 -11.93 8.33 -28.18
CA GLY A 474 -10.61 8.81 -28.65
C GLY A 474 -10.60 9.44 -30.04
N GLY A 475 -11.74 9.55 -30.73
CA GLY A 475 -11.88 10.24 -32.02
C GLY A 475 -12.06 11.76 -31.88
N LYS A 476 -12.65 12.36 -32.93
CA LYS A 476 -13.05 13.79 -32.94
C LYS A 476 -14.19 14.07 -31.96
N HIS A 477 -15.09 13.10 -31.79
CA HIS A 477 -16.27 13.16 -30.93
C HIS A 477 -16.04 12.60 -29.51
N SER A 478 -14.78 12.52 -29.06
CA SER A 478 -14.46 11.90 -27.76
C SER A 478 -15.12 12.61 -26.57
N LEU A 479 -15.38 13.92 -26.67
CA LEU A 479 -16.14 14.69 -25.67
C LEU A 479 -17.63 14.32 -25.62
N ASP A 480 -18.20 13.88 -26.76
CA ASP A 480 -19.58 13.45 -26.86
C ASP A 480 -19.76 12.00 -26.33
N CYS A 481 -18.67 11.29 -26.04
CA CYS A 481 -18.69 9.88 -25.66
C CYS A 481 -18.73 9.68 -24.13
N THR A 482 -19.60 8.77 -23.68
CA THR A 482 -19.76 8.37 -22.27
C THR A 482 -19.27 6.94 -22.05
N LEU A 483 -18.44 6.73 -21.03
CA LEU A 483 -18.07 5.39 -20.54
C LEU A 483 -19.02 4.98 -19.42
N ILE A 484 -19.77 3.90 -19.61
CA ILE A 484 -20.60 3.30 -18.56
C ILE A 484 -19.71 2.34 -17.74
N LEU A 485 -19.47 2.67 -16.47
CA LEU A 485 -18.83 1.78 -15.50
C LEU A 485 -19.92 0.99 -14.77
N THR A 486 -19.89 -0.34 -14.92
CA THR A 486 -20.94 -1.23 -14.42
C THR A 486 -20.46 -2.11 -13.26
N GLU A 487 -21.32 -2.40 -12.31
CA GLU A 487 -21.01 -3.34 -11.22
C GLU A 487 -21.04 -4.80 -11.68
N GLY A 488 -19.86 -5.37 -11.91
CA GLY A 488 -19.70 -6.74 -12.41
C GLY A 488 -20.25 -6.97 -13.83
N ASP A 489 -20.24 -8.24 -14.24
CA ASP A 489 -20.71 -8.66 -15.57
C ASP A 489 -22.23 -8.69 -15.71
N SER A 490 -22.95 -8.74 -14.58
CA SER A 490 -24.42 -8.71 -14.51
C SER A 490 -24.95 -7.36 -14.98
N ALA A 491 -24.51 -6.27 -14.34
CA ALA A 491 -24.82 -4.91 -14.76
C ALA A 491 -24.31 -4.61 -16.18
N LYS A 492 -23.12 -5.12 -16.56
CA LYS A 492 -22.62 -5.02 -17.95
C LYS A 492 -23.63 -5.59 -18.96
N SER A 493 -24.22 -6.75 -18.68
CA SER A 493 -25.14 -7.41 -19.61
C SER A 493 -26.42 -6.58 -19.84
N LEU A 494 -26.86 -5.85 -18.82
CA LEU A 494 -27.94 -4.87 -18.93
C LEU A 494 -27.51 -3.65 -19.78
N ALA A 495 -26.32 -3.08 -19.54
CA ALA A 495 -25.80 -1.95 -20.31
C ALA A 495 -25.60 -2.27 -21.80
N VAL A 496 -25.02 -3.44 -22.12
CA VAL A 496 -24.83 -3.91 -23.51
C VAL A 496 -26.19 -4.16 -24.20
N SER A 497 -27.22 -4.58 -23.45
CA SER A 497 -28.60 -4.63 -23.98
C SER A 497 -29.16 -3.23 -24.29
N GLY A 498 -28.80 -2.22 -23.47
CA GLY A 498 -29.09 -0.81 -23.66
C GLY A 498 -28.41 -0.16 -24.88
N LEU A 499 -27.17 -0.56 -25.20
CA LEU A 499 -26.46 -0.14 -26.42
C LEU A 499 -27.24 -0.47 -27.71
N GLY A 500 -28.17 -1.44 -27.65
CA GLY A 500 -29.11 -1.75 -28.73
C GLY A 500 -30.21 -0.69 -28.97
N VAL A 501 -30.28 0.34 -28.12
CA VAL A 501 -31.20 1.49 -28.24
C VAL A 501 -30.42 2.79 -28.49
N ILE A 502 -29.42 3.08 -27.64
CA ILE A 502 -28.64 4.34 -27.71
C ILE A 502 -27.47 4.31 -28.71
N GLY A 503 -27.15 3.13 -29.26
CA GLY A 503 -26.06 2.93 -30.22
C GLY A 503 -24.67 2.76 -29.57
N ARG A 504 -23.73 2.23 -30.36
CA ARG A 504 -22.32 1.99 -29.95
C ARG A 504 -21.36 3.14 -30.25
N ASP A 505 -21.81 4.19 -30.92
CA ASP A 505 -20.90 5.25 -31.40
C ASP A 505 -20.49 6.23 -30.30
N ARG A 506 -21.38 6.47 -29.33
CA ARG A 506 -21.20 7.41 -28.22
C ARG A 506 -21.08 6.73 -26.85
N TYR A 507 -21.29 5.41 -26.76
CA TYR A 507 -21.40 4.71 -25.49
C TYR A 507 -20.53 3.46 -25.45
N GLY A 508 -19.65 3.39 -24.45
CA GLY A 508 -18.82 2.22 -24.13
C GLY A 508 -19.17 1.67 -22.76
N VAL A 509 -18.80 0.41 -22.48
CA VAL A 509 -19.13 -0.29 -21.23
C VAL A 509 -17.90 -1.03 -20.68
N PHE A 510 -17.62 -0.88 -19.38
CA PHE A 510 -16.55 -1.61 -18.69
C PHE A 510 -17.01 -2.10 -17.31
N PRO A 511 -16.90 -3.41 -17.00
CA PRO A 511 -17.34 -3.98 -15.73
C PRO A 511 -16.25 -3.87 -14.67
N LEU A 512 -16.61 -3.24 -13.55
CA LEU A 512 -15.81 -3.22 -12.34
C LEU A 512 -15.82 -4.59 -11.67
N ARG A 513 -14.66 -5.06 -11.21
CA ARG A 513 -14.53 -6.33 -10.44
C ARG A 513 -15.17 -6.29 -9.03
N GLY A 514 -15.59 -5.13 -8.56
CA GLY A 514 -16.10 -4.90 -7.21
C GLY A 514 -15.64 -3.56 -6.64
N LYS A 515 -15.55 -3.47 -5.32
CA LYS A 515 -15.18 -2.24 -4.58
C LYS A 515 -13.77 -1.75 -4.96
N ILE A 516 -13.68 -0.49 -5.41
CA ILE A 516 -12.44 0.14 -5.87
C ILE A 516 -11.55 0.54 -4.68
N LEU A 517 -10.23 0.46 -4.86
CA LEU A 517 -9.24 0.93 -3.87
C LEU A 517 -9.39 2.43 -3.59
N ASN A 518 -9.59 2.82 -2.32
CA ASN A 518 -9.54 4.22 -1.89
C ASN A 518 -8.12 4.79 -2.04
N VAL A 519 -7.89 5.48 -3.15
CA VAL A 519 -6.58 6.04 -3.54
C VAL A 519 -6.00 7.09 -2.60
N ARG A 520 -6.84 7.83 -1.86
CA ARG A 520 -6.44 9.06 -1.12
C ARG A 520 -5.41 8.81 -0.02
N GLU A 521 -5.36 7.59 0.49
CA GLU A 521 -4.41 7.12 1.52
C GLU A 521 -3.86 5.73 1.15
N ALA A 522 -3.68 5.47 -0.15
CA ALA A 522 -3.02 4.29 -0.70
C ALA A 522 -1.57 4.61 -1.10
N SER A 523 -0.69 3.60 -1.08
CA SER A 523 0.69 3.79 -1.56
C SER A 523 0.77 3.85 -3.09
N HIS A 524 1.77 4.57 -3.62
CA HIS A 524 2.05 4.59 -5.07
C HIS A 524 2.26 3.18 -5.64
N LYS A 525 2.76 2.23 -4.84
CA LYS A 525 2.90 0.81 -5.21
C LYS A 525 1.52 0.17 -5.43
N GLN A 526 0.61 0.27 -4.45
CA GLN A 526 -0.75 -0.29 -4.56
C GLN A 526 -1.54 0.33 -5.72
N ILE A 527 -1.42 1.65 -5.95
CA ILE A 527 -2.09 2.31 -7.09
C ILE A 527 -1.51 1.82 -8.43
N MET A 528 -0.19 1.69 -8.54
CA MET A 528 0.47 1.20 -9.76
C MET A 528 0.20 -0.28 -10.05
N GLU A 529 0.02 -1.12 -9.02
CA GLU A 529 -0.24 -2.55 -9.15
C GLU A 529 -1.74 -2.89 -9.31
N ASN A 530 -2.64 -2.01 -8.84
CA ASN A 530 -4.08 -2.19 -9.01
C ASN A 530 -4.49 -2.12 -10.49
N ALA A 531 -4.79 -3.28 -11.09
CA ALA A 531 -5.16 -3.38 -12.49
C ALA A 531 -6.43 -2.59 -12.86
N GLU A 532 -7.37 -2.46 -11.92
CA GLU A 532 -8.68 -1.83 -12.14
C GLU A 532 -8.55 -0.32 -12.39
N ILE A 533 -7.86 0.38 -11.49
CA ILE A 533 -7.53 1.80 -11.63
C ILE A 533 -6.73 2.05 -12.91
N ASN A 534 -5.72 1.22 -13.19
CA ASN A 534 -4.93 1.32 -14.42
C ASN A 534 -5.78 1.14 -15.69
N ASN A 535 -6.78 0.26 -15.67
CA ASN A 535 -7.69 0.07 -16.80
C ASN A 535 -8.59 1.29 -17.01
N ILE A 536 -9.24 1.80 -15.96
CA ILE A 536 -10.09 3.01 -16.03
C ILE A 536 -9.29 4.19 -16.60
N ILE A 537 -8.07 4.43 -16.11
CA ILE A 537 -7.20 5.52 -16.58
C ILE A 537 -6.87 5.37 -18.07
N LYS A 538 -6.60 4.14 -18.52
CA LYS A 538 -6.34 3.85 -19.95
C LYS A 538 -7.58 4.05 -20.81
N ILE A 539 -8.73 3.51 -20.43
CA ILE A 539 -9.99 3.59 -21.18
C ILE A 539 -10.40 5.06 -21.38
N VAL A 540 -10.33 5.86 -20.32
CA VAL A 540 -10.74 7.27 -20.29
C VAL A 540 -9.67 8.22 -20.86
N GLY A 541 -8.41 7.78 -20.98
CA GLY A 541 -7.31 8.62 -21.46
C GLY A 541 -6.82 9.64 -20.41
N LEU A 542 -6.95 9.28 -19.12
CA LEU A 542 -6.58 10.15 -18.01
C LEU A 542 -5.05 10.23 -17.82
N GLN A 543 -4.59 11.39 -17.35
CA GLN A 543 -3.16 11.69 -17.19
C GLN A 543 -2.85 12.35 -15.85
N TYR A 544 -2.03 11.70 -15.03
CA TYR A 544 -1.54 12.27 -13.78
C TYR A 544 -0.74 13.56 -14.05
N LYS A 545 -0.83 14.54 -13.13
CA LYS A 545 -0.34 15.94 -13.28
C LYS A 545 -1.06 16.82 -14.32
N LYS A 546 -1.92 16.30 -15.20
CA LYS A 546 -2.71 17.16 -16.08
C LYS A 546 -3.93 17.68 -15.32
N SER A 547 -4.09 18.99 -15.21
CA SER A 547 -5.39 19.56 -14.82
C SER A 547 -6.30 19.59 -16.03
N TYR A 548 -7.59 19.41 -15.79
CA TYR A 548 -8.64 19.37 -16.81
C TYR A 548 -9.64 20.50 -16.59
N GLU A 549 -9.16 21.74 -16.77
CA GLU A 549 -9.92 22.98 -16.53
C GLU A 549 -10.34 23.68 -17.83
N ASP A 550 -9.49 23.63 -18.85
CA ASP A 550 -9.72 24.28 -20.14
C ASP A 550 -10.31 23.32 -21.20
N PRO A 551 -11.03 23.82 -22.23
CA PRO A 551 -11.62 22.96 -23.26
C PRO A 551 -10.63 22.12 -24.09
N GLU A 552 -9.33 22.45 -24.12
CA GLU A 552 -8.33 21.70 -24.88
C GLU A 552 -7.75 20.53 -24.07
N SER A 553 -7.60 20.71 -22.76
CA SER A 553 -7.30 19.64 -21.82
C SER A 553 -8.35 18.53 -21.89
N LEU A 554 -9.64 18.89 -21.92
CA LEU A 554 -10.76 17.96 -22.04
C LEU A 554 -10.76 17.22 -23.38
N LYS A 555 -10.41 17.87 -24.51
CA LYS A 555 -10.26 17.21 -25.83
C LYS A 555 -9.24 16.07 -25.83
N SER A 556 -8.31 16.02 -24.87
CA SER A 556 -7.35 14.91 -24.75
C SER A 556 -7.92 13.64 -24.11
N LEU A 557 -9.12 13.69 -23.52
CA LEU A 557 -9.81 12.50 -23.02
C LEU A 557 -10.36 11.63 -24.15
N ARG A 558 -10.44 10.33 -23.89
CA ARG A 558 -11.09 9.31 -24.75
C ARG A 558 -12.61 9.39 -24.68
N TYR A 559 -13.13 9.71 -23.50
CA TYR A 559 -14.53 9.85 -23.15
C TYR A 559 -14.70 11.17 -22.39
N GLY A 560 -15.67 11.99 -22.77
CA GLY A 560 -15.97 13.25 -22.10
C GLY A 560 -16.76 13.08 -20.79
N LYS A 561 -17.31 11.89 -20.55
CA LYS A 561 -18.10 11.55 -19.36
C LYS A 561 -17.88 10.12 -18.90
N ILE A 562 -18.10 9.89 -17.61
CA ILE A 562 -18.28 8.57 -17.00
C ILE A 562 -19.69 8.50 -16.42
N MET A 563 -20.43 7.46 -16.78
CA MET A 563 -21.73 7.13 -16.21
C MET A 563 -21.58 5.93 -15.27
N ILE A 564 -21.95 6.11 -14.00
CA ILE A 564 -21.85 5.08 -12.97
C ILE A 564 -23.17 4.31 -12.94
N MET A 565 -23.11 3.00 -13.14
CA MET A 565 -24.26 2.11 -13.21
C MET A 565 -24.03 0.91 -12.27
N THR A 566 -24.20 1.17 -10.98
CA THR A 566 -24.17 0.17 -9.91
C THR A 566 -25.54 -0.43 -9.68
N ASP A 567 -25.58 -1.50 -8.89
CA ASP A 567 -26.84 -1.92 -8.29
C ASP A 567 -27.37 -0.77 -7.38
N GLN A 568 -28.69 -0.66 -7.24
CA GLN A 568 -29.33 0.43 -6.48
C GLN A 568 -29.57 -0.01 -5.03
N ASP A 569 -28.48 -0.51 -4.45
CA ASP A 569 -28.33 -0.87 -3.05
C ASP A 569 -27.20 -0.03 -2.42
N GLN A 570 -26.94 -0.30 -1.14
CA GLN A 570 -25.97 0.44 -0.34
C GLN A 570 -24.50 0.16 -0.74
N ASP A 571 -24.15 -1.05 -1.18
CA ASP A 571 -22.78 -1.33 -1.62
C ASP A 571 -22.50 -0.70 -3.00
N GLY A 572 -23.51 -0.59 -3.86
CA GLY A 572 -23.50 0.24 -5.05
C GLY A 572 -23.23 1.71 -4.73
N SER A 573 -23.93 2.30 -3.75
CA SER A 573 -23.66 3.65 -3.24
C SER A 573 -22.20 3.84 -2.81
N HIS A 574 -21.58 2.83 -2.19
CA HIS A 574 -20.16 2.89 -1.83
C HIS A 574 -19.25 2.92 -3.06
N ILE A 575 -19.55 2.16 -4.10
CA ILE A 575 -18.80 2.19 -5.37
C ILE A 575 -18.94 3.55 -6.07
N LYS A 576 -20.15 4.15 -6.11
CA LYS A 576 -20.36 5.53 -6.58
C LYS A 576 -19.43 6.50 -5.84
N GLY A 577 -19.41 6.43 -4.50
CA GLY A 577 -18.56 7.28 -3.66
C GLY A 577 -17.06 7.06 -3.85
N LEU A 578 -16.61 5.81 -4.02
CA LEU A 578 -15.22 5.47 -4.30
C LEU A 578 -14.75 6.02 -5.64
N LEU A 579 -15.60 5.98 -6.68
CA LEU A 579 -15.34 6.60 -7.99
C LEU A 579 -15.25 8.13 -7.90
N ILE A 580 -16.19 8.77 -7.20
CA ILE A 580 -16.18 10.21 -6.95
C ILE A 580 -14.89 10.64 -6.23
N ASN A 581 -14.48 9.91 -5.19
CA ASN A 581 -13.22 10.15 -4.47
C ASN A 581 -11.97 9.87 -5.33
N PHE A 582 -12.01 8.87 -6.21
CA PHE A 582 -10.93 8.58 -7.15
C PHE A 582 -10.71 9.73 -8.14
N ILE A 583 -11.77 10.30 -8.69
CA ILE A 583 -11.68 11.48 -9.57
C ILE A 583 -11.29 12.73 -8.77
N HIS A 584 -11.95 13.01 -7.65
CA HIS A 584 -11.61 14.14 -6.77
C HIS A 584 -10.12 14.14 -6.39
N HIS A 585 -9.55 13.01 -5.98
CA HIS A 585 -8.20 13.00 -5.44
C HIS A 585 -7.13 13.30 -6.49
N ASN A 586 -7.36 12.87 -7.74
CA ASN A 586 -6.35 12.92 -8.80
C ASN A 586 -6.60 14.05 -9.82
N TRP A 587 -7.86 14.41 -10.07
CA TRP A 587 -8.31 15.36 -11.10
C TRP A 587 -9.56 16.15 -10.62
N PRO A 588 -9.48 16.92 -9.51
CA PRO A 588 -10.64 17.60 -8.94
C PRO A 588 -11.33 18.59 -9.90
N SER A 589 -10.60 19.12 -10.88
CA SER A 589 -11.16 19.99 -11.92
C SER A 589 -12.25 19.30 -12.76
N LEU A 590 -12.17 17.98 -13.01
CA LEU A 590 -13.19 17.25 -13.78
C LEU A 590 -14.59 17.30 -13.14
N LEU A 591 -14.67 17.35 -11.80
CA LEU A 591 -15.96 17.40 -11.09
C LEU A 591 -16.80 18.63 -11.45
N LYS A 592 -16.13 19.72 -11.86
CA LYS A 592 -16.73 21.00 -12.25
C LYS A 592 -17.34 21.00 -13.65
N HIS A 593 -16.97 20.03 -14.49
CA HIS A 593 -17.41 19.94 -15.89
C HIS A 593 -18.61 19.01 -16.12
N GLY A 594 -19.25 18.49 -15.06
CA GLY A 594 -20.32 17.49 -15.19
C GLY A 594 -19.79 16.17 -15.78
N PHE A 595 -18.56 15.81 -15.42
CA PHE A 595 -17.84 14.64 -15.92
C PHE A 595 -18.42 13.31 -15.40
N LEU A 596 -19.10 13.34 -14.24
CA LEU A 596 -19.74 12.18 -13.64
C LEU A 596 -21.27 12.26 -13.82
N GLU A 597 -21.84 11.17 -14.29
CA GLU A 597 -23.28 10.91 -14.37
C GLU A 597 -23.59 9.61 -13.61
N GLU A 598 -24.83 9.41 -13.19
CA GLU A 598 -25.34 8.16 -12.63
C GLU A 598 -26.49 7.63 -13.50
N PHE A 599 -26.60 6.30 -13.60
CA PHE A 599 -27.77 5.61 -14.14
C PHE A 599 -28.60 4.99 -13.02
N ILE A 600 -29.73 5.62 -12.69
CA ILE A 600 -30.69 5.11 -11.71
C ILE A 600 -31.63 4.08 -12.34
N THR A 601 -32.13 3.14 -11.54
CA THR A 601 -33.20 2.20 -11.95
C THR A 601 -34.27 2.09 -10.85
N PRO A 602 -35.51 1.66 -11.17
CA PRO A 602 -36.55 1.48 -10.17
C PRO A 602 -36.17 0.41 -9.13
N ILE A 603 -36.36 0.71 -7.85
CA ILE A 603 -36.13 -0.20 -6.71
C ILE A 603 -37.38 -1.07 -6.46
N VAL A 604 -38.57 -0.54 -6.74
CA VAL A 604 -39.84 -1.26 -6.61
C VAL A 604 -40.71 -1.02 -7.84
N LYS A 605 -41.36 -2.07 -8.35
CA LYS A 605 -42.48 -1.93 -9.29
C LYS A 605 -43.76 -2.51 -8.72
N ALA A 606 -44.84 -1.73 -8.74
CA ALA A 606 -46.20 -2.20 -8.47
C ALA A 606 -46.91 -2.46 -9.81
N SER A 607 -47.46 -3.66 -9.99
CA SER A 607 -48.12 -4.06 -11.24
C SER A 607 -49.55 -4.55 -11.01
N LYS A 608 -50.50 -4.08 -11.85
CA LYS A 608 -51.91 -4.46 -11.81
C LYS A 608 -52.54 -4.40 -13.20
N ASN A 609 -52.87 -5.58 -13.74
CA ASN A 609 -53.39 -5.78 -15.10
C ASN A 609 -52.48 -5.23 -16.22
N LYS A 610 -52.64 -3.96 -16.58
CA LYS A 610 -51.82 -3.23 -17.58
C LYS A 610 -51.18 -1.95 -17.02
N GLN A 611 -51.42 -1.65 -15.73
CA GLN A 611 -50.78 -0.53 -15.04
C GLN A 611 -49.52 -1.03 -14.34
N GLU A 612 -48.40 -0.38 -14.62
CA GLU A 612 -47.12 -0.58 -13.94
C GLU A 612 -46.66 0.77 -13.41
N LEU A 613 -46.38 0.84 -12.11
CA LEU A 613 -45.82 2.00 -11.42
C LEU A 613 -44.40 1.63 -10.96
N SER A 614 -43.45 2.53 -11.16
CA SER A 614 -42.02 2.32 -10.86
C SER A 614 -41.53 3.37 -9.88
N PHE A 615 -41.07 2.92 -8.71
CA PHE A 615 -40.60 3.74 -7.60
C PHE A 615 -39.08 3.66 -7.47
N TYR A 616 -38.45 4.78 -7.17
CA TYR A 616 -36.99 4.97 -7.14
C TYR A 616 -36.46 5.20 -5.71
N SER A 617 -37.34 5.20 -4.71
CA SER A 617 -36.97 5.07 -3.30
C SER A 617 -38.04 4.29 -2.53
N ILE A 618 -37.67 3.69 -1.39
CA ILE A 618 -38.62 3.00 -0.52
C ILE A 618 -39.65 3.96 0.09
N PRO A 619 -39.29 5.17 0.59
CA PRO A 619 -40.29 6.13 1.08
C PRO A 619 -41.32 6.57 0.03
N GLU A 620 -40.93 6.72 -1.25
CA GLU A 620 -41.85 7.02 -2.36
C GLU A 620 -42.87 5.89 -2.58
N PHE A 621 -42.45 4.63 -2.41
CA PHE A 621 -43.34 3.46 -2.44
C PHE A 621 -44.25 3.39 -1.19
N ASP A 622 -43.72 3.67 0.00
CA ASP A 622 -44.48 3.62 1.25
C ASP A 622 -45.55 4.72 1.35
N GLU A 623 -45.25 5.93 0.84
CA GLU A 623 -46.21 7.03 0.72
C GLU A 623 -47.36 6.63 -0.23
N TRP A 624 -47.04 6.02 -1.38
CA TRP A 624 -48.05 5.46 -2.29
C TRP A 624 -48.87 4.33 -1.65
N LYS A 625 -48.23 3.41 -0.91
CA LYS A 625 -48.89 2.30 -0.21
C LYS A 625 -49.89 2.83 0.83
N LYS A 626 -49.49 3.81 1.64
CA LYS A 626 -50.31 4.46 2.67
C LYS A 626 -51.54 5.18 2.10
N HIS A 627 -51.48 5.64 0.86
CA HIS A 627 -52.59 6.33 0.17
C HIS A 627 -53.44 5.42 -0.74
N MET A 628 -53.19 4.10 -0.78
CA MET A 628 -53.95 3.18 -1.62
C MET A 628 -54.62 2.03 -0.83
N GLU A 629 -55.90 2.22 -0.53
CA GLU A 629 -56.78 1.28 0.21
C GLU A 629 -56.70 -0.18 -0.26
N ASN A 630 -56.52 -0.38 -1.58
CA ASN A 630 -56.49 -1.70 -2.22
C ASN A 630 -55.09 -2.10 -2.70
N HIS A 631 -54.03 -1.74 -1.95
CA HIS A 631 -52.65 -2.08 -2.28
C HIS A 631 -52.42 -3.61 -2.36
N LYS A 632 -53.09 -4.43 -1.53
CA LYS A 632 -52.99 -5.90 -1.57
C LYS A 632 -53.45 -6.53 -2.90
N ALA A 633 -54.16 -5.78 -3.75
CA ALA A 633 -54.56 -6.18 -5.10
C ALA A 633 -53.54 -5.80 -6.20
N TRP A 634 -52.34 -5.33 -5.84
CA TRP A 634 -51.22 -5.10 -6.74
C TRP A 634 -50.13 -6.15 -6.52
N LYS A 635 -49.52 -6.64 -7.60
CA LYS A 635 -48.31 -7.46 -7.50
C LYS A 635 -47.09 -6.53 -7.40
N ILE A 636 -46.52 -6.46 -6.20
CA ILE A 636 -45.26 -5.76 -5.94
C ILE A 636 -44.08 -6.66 -6.33
N LYS A 637 -43.05 -6.09 -6.97
CA LYS A 637 -41.75 -6.74 -7.18
C LYS A 637 -40.64 -5.76 -6.81
N TYR A 638 -39.73 -6.20 -5.96
CA TYR A 638 -38.51 -5.48 -5.59
C TYR A 638 -37.38 -5.79 -6.58
N TYR A 639 -36.52 -4.81 -6.81
CA TYR A 639 -35.39 -4.83 -7.74
C TYR A 639 -34.16 -4.33 -6.97
N LYS A 640 -33.36 -5.26 -6.46
CA LYS A 640 -32.21 -4.93 -5.61
C LYS A 640 -30.93 -4.79 -6.46
N GLY A 641 -30.68 -5.77 -7.33
CA GLY A 641 -29.60 -5.70 -8.32
C GLY A 641 -30.08 -5.54 -9.78
N LEU A 642 -29.25 -4.93 -10.63
CA LEU A 642 -29.55 -4.64 -12.04
C LEU A 642 -29.85 -5.90 -12.85
N GLY A 643 -29.23 -7.03 -12.52
CA GLY A 643 -29.51 -8.35 -13.11
C GLY A 643 -30.96 -8.85 -12.91
N THR A 644 -31.74 -8.23 -12.02
CA THR A 644 -33.17 -8.52 -11.79
C THR A 644 -34.07 -7.93 -12.90
N SER A 645 -33.56 -6.98 -13.69
CA SER A 645 -34.27 -6.35 -14.80
C SER A 645 -34.04 -7.11 -16.11
N THR A 646 -35.11 -7.35 -16.85
CA THR A 646 -35.04 -8.05 -18.14
C THR A 646 -34.41 -7.20 -19.24
N ALA A 647 -33.93 -7.84 -20.31
CA ALA A 647 -33.44 -7.15 -21.51
C ALA A 647 -34.53 -6.36 -22.28
N LYS A 648 -35.82 -6.48 -21.89
CA LYS A 648 -36.89 -5.57 -22.32
C LYS A 648 -36.85 -4.29 -21.50
N GLU A 649 -36.89 -4.42 -20.18
CA GLU A 649 -36.86 -3.28 -19.25
C GLU A 649 -35.58 -2.45 -19.41
N ALA A 650 -34.43 -3.11 -19.66
CA ALA A 650 -33.19 -2.45 -20.04
C ALA A 650 -33.38 -1.48 -21.22
N LYS A 651 -34.05 -1.93 -22.29
CA LYS A 651 -34.31 -1.10 -23.48
C LYS A 651 -35.31 0.02 -23.22
N GLU A 652 -36.19 -0.15 -22.23
CA GLU A 652 -37.15 0.88 -21.79
C GLU A 652 -36.42 1.96 -20.97
N TYR A 653 -35.55 1.58 -20.04
CA TYR A 653 -34.70 2.51 -19.29
C TYR A 653 -33.76 3.30 -20.21
N PHE A 654 -33.14 2.63 -21.19
CA PHE A 654 -32.25 3.25 -22.17
C PHE A 654 -32.99 3.98 -23.32
N ALA A 655 -34.32 3.88 -23.41
CA ALA A 655 -35.13 4.77 -24.23
C ALA A 655 -35.46 6.06 -23.46
N ASP A 656 -35.80 5.97 -22.16
CA ASP A 656 -36.01 7.11 -21.27
C ASP A 656 -34.74 7.53 -20.53
N MET A 657 -33.72 7.94 -21.31
CA MET A 657 -32.47 8.49 -20.78
C MET A 657 -32.66 9.85 -20.07
N GLU A 658 -33.84 10.47 -20.09
CA GLU A 658 -34.11 11.69 -19.33
C GLU A 658 -34.53 11.40 -17.89
N ARG A 659 -35.27 10.31 -17.63
CA ARG A 659 -35.55 9.85 -16.26
C ARG A 659 -34.35 9.14 -15.62
N HIS A 660 -33.66 8.28 -16.37
CA HIS A 660 -32.70 7.33 -15.77
C HIS A 660 -31.29 7.91 -15.55
N ARG A 661 -30.96 9.05 -16.16
CA ARG A 661 -29.65 9.70 -16.03
C ARG A 661 -29.70 10.90 -15.07
N ILE A 662 -28.94 10.82 -13.98
CA ILE A 662 -28.74 11.93 -13.04
C ILE A 662 -27.33 12.52 -13.26
N LEU A 663 -27.22 13.84 -13.37
CA LEU A 663 -25.93 14.54 -13.55
C LEU A 663 -25.37 15.00 -12.19
N PHE A 664 -24.11 14.67 -11.87
CA PHE A 664 -23.43 15.28 -10.73
C PHE A 664 -23.00 16.71 -11.06
N ARG A 665 -23.37 17.65 -10.19
CA ARG A 665 -23.08 19.07 -10.32
C ARG A 665 -22.29 19.56 -9.11
N TYR A 666 -21.08 20.07 -9.37
CA TYR A 666 -20.29 20.77 -8.36
C TYR A 666 -20.98 22.08 -7.95
N ALA A 667 -21.19 22.26 -6.64
CA ALA A 667 -21.77 23.45 -6.02
C ALA A 667 -20.68 24.39 -5.48
N GLY A 668 -19.70 23.85 -4.74
CA GLY A 668 -18.71 24.65 -4.03
C GLY A 668 -17.77 23.82 -3.13
N PRO A 669 -16.91 24.47 -2.33
CA PRO A 669 -15.95 23.80 -1.44
C PRO A 669 -16.58 22.84 -0.41
N GLU A 670 -17.87 22.96 -0.16
CA GLU A 670 -18.69 22.03 0.64
C GLU A 670 -18.79 20.63 0.03
N ASP A 671 -18.64 20.48 -1.29
CA ASP A 671 -18.50 19.18 -1.96
C ASP A 671 -17.13 18.55 -1.64
N ASP A 672 -16.05 19.33 -1.82
CA ASP A 672 -14.67 18.90 -1.53
C ASP A 672 -14.53 18.49 -0.06
N ALA A 673 -15.16 19.24 0.85
CA ALA A 673 -15.20 18.96 2.27
C ALA A 673 -15.94 17.65 2.60
N ALA A 674 -17.12 17.42 2.00
CA ALA A 674 -17.91 16.20 2.21
C ALA A 674 -17.22 14.95 1.67
N ILE A 675 -16.66 14.99 0.46
CA ILE A 675 -15.89 13.86 -0.11
C ILE A 675 -14.63 13.60 0.73
N THR A 676 -13.99 14.66 1.26
CA THR A 676 -12.83 14.52 2.16
C THR A 676 -13.21 13.93 3.52
N LEU A 677 -14.39 14.26 4.07
CA LEU A 677 -14.94 13.66 5.29
C LEU A 677 -15.18 12.16 5.12
N ALA A 678 -15.84 11.75 4.03
CA ALA A 678 -16.15 10.35 3.78
C ALA A 678 -14.90 9.47 3.58
N PHE A 679 -13.88 9.94 2.85
CA PHE A 679 -12.79 9.06 2.38
C PHE A 679 -11.40 9.30 3.00
N SER A 680 -11.20 10.34 3.81
CA SER A 680 -9.92 10.56 4.49
C SER A 680 -9.73 9.65 5.70
N LYS A 681 -8.60 8.94 5.79
CA LYS A 681 -8.22 8.20 7.02
C LYS A 681 -7.81 9.12 8.18
N LYS A 682 -7.77 10.44 7.97
CA LYS A 682 -7.48 11.45 9.02
C LYS A 682 -8.73 12.02 9.68
N LYS A 683 -9.91 11.91 9.04
CA LYS A 683 -11.22 12.37 9.55
C LYS A 683 -12.05 11.18 10.07
N ILE A 684 -11.48 10.37 10.96
CA ILE A 684 -12.17 9.21 11.53
C ILE A 684 -13.19 9.68 12.57
N ASP A 685 -12.79 10.60 13.45
CA ASP A 685 -13.64 11.06 14.55
C ASP A 685 -14.73 12.01 14.06
N ASP A 686 -14.43 12.92 13.11
CA ASP A 686 -15.43 13.69 12.35
C ASP A 686 -16.51 12.78 11.73
N ARG A 687 -16.11 11.59 11.23
CA ARG A 687 -17.03 10.64 10.61
C ARG A 687 -17.87 9.90 11.63
N LYS A 688 -17.36 9.66 12.84
CA LYS A 688 -18.16 9.07 13.93
C LYS A 688 -19.30 9.99 14.30
N GLU A 689 -19.01 11.27 14.52
CA GLU A 689 -19.99 12.32 14.81
C GLU A 689 -21.03 12.45 13.68
N TRP A 690 -20.58 12.54 12.43
CA TRP A 690 -21.45 12.56 11.24
C TRP A 690 -22.44 11.39 11.21
N LEU A 691 -22.00 10.17 11.58
CA LEU A 691 -22.85 8.98 11.59
C LEU A 691 -23.78 8.93 12.80
N THR A 692 -23.31 9.26 14.02
CA THR A 692 -24.16 9.28 15.21
C THR A 692 -25.25 10.33 15.12
N ASN A 693 -24.93 11.53 14.61
CA ASN A 693 -25.89 12.61 14.46
C ASN A 693 -27.01 12.22 13.48
N PHE A 694 -26.70 11.47 12.41
CA PHE A 694 -27.72 10.90 11.52
C PHE A 694 -28.56 9.79 12.18
N MET A 695 -27.95 8.92 12.99
CA MET A 695 -28.70 7.90 13.74
C MET A 695 -29.66 8.55 14.75
N GLU A 696 -29.24 9.59 15.44
CA GLU A 696 -30.06 10.36 16.39
C GLU A 696 -31.19 11.14 15.70
N ASP A 697 -30.91 11.80 14.56
CA ASP A 697 -31.92 12.45 13.73
C ASP A 697 -32.95 11.43 13.20
N ARG A 698 -32.50 10.28 12.65
CA ARG A 698 -33.41 9.17 12.26
C ARG A 698 -34.27 8.70 13.45
N ARG A 699 -33.70 8.55 14.65
CA ARG A 699 -34.43 8.19 15.88
C ARG A 699 -35.50 9.25 16.22
N GLN A 700 -35.14 10.54 16.20
CA GLN A 700 -36.08 11.64 16.48
C GLN A 700 -37.21 11.71 15.44
N ARG A 701 -36.90 11.60 14.14
CA ARG A 701 -37.91 11.57 13.08
C ARG A 701 -38.93 10.45 13.29
N ARG A 702 -38.46 9.22 13.59
CA ARG A 702 -39.32 8.06 13.86
C ARG A 702 -40.20 8.28 15.09
N LEU A 703 -39.64 8.78 16.20
CA LEU A 703 -40.39 9.13 17.41
C LEU A 703 -41.46 10.23 17.19
N HIS A 704 -41.27 11.10 16.20
CA HIS A 704 -42.22 12.15 15.82
C HIS A 704 -43.10 11.82 14.60
N GLY A 705 -43.03 10.58 14.08
CA GLY A 705 -43.80 10.16 12.90
C GLY A 705 -43.43 10.87 11.58
N LEU A 706 -42.29 11.55 11.54
CA LEU A 706 -41.80 12.28 10.36
C LEU A 706 -41.25 11.32 9.29
N PRO A 707 -41.46 11.59 7.99
CA PRO A 707 -40.94 10.74 6.92
C PRO A 707 -39.40 10.74 6.86
N GLU A 708 -38.80 9.62 6.43
CA GLU A 708 -37.37 9.58 6.14
C GLU A 708 -37.07 10.37 4.84
N GLN A 709 -36.05 11.23 4.88
CA GLN A 709 -35.61 12.00 3.72
C GLN A 709 -34.98 11.08 2.67
N PHE A 710 -35.40 11.20 1.42
CA PHE A 710 -34.87 10.47 0.27
C PHE A 710 -34.30 11.42 -0.79
N LEU A 711 -33.40 10.90 -1.63
CA LEU A 711 -32.62 11.69 -2.58
C LEU A 711 -33.24 11.75 -3.99
N TYR A 712 -33.90 10.69 -4.41
CA TYR A 712 -34.45 10.52 -5.76
C TYR A 712 -35.97 10.62 -5.74
N GLY A 713 -36.50 11.79 -6.08
CA GLY A 713 -37.92 11.99 -6.39
C GLY A 713 -38.18 11.94 -7.89
N THR A 714 -39.44 12.06 -8.30
CA THR A 714 -39.85 12.14 -9.71
C THR A 714 -39.22 13.31 -10.49
N ALA A 715 -38.90 14.42 -9.80
CA ALA A 715 -38.33 15.62 -10.39
C ALA A 715 -36.78 15.69 -10.39
N THR A 716 -36.07 14.74 -9.73
CA THR A 716 -34.60 14.77 -9.65
C THR A 716 -33.97 14.55 -11.03
N LYS A 717 -33.17 15.52 -11.51
CA LYS A 717 -32.38 15.44 -12.76
C LYS A 717 -30.88 15.71 -12.56
N HIS A 718 -30.49 16.27 -11.41
CA HIS A 718 -29.11 16.56 -11.05
C HIS A 718 -28.94 16.46 -9.53
N LEU A 719 -27.68 16.28 -9.09
CA LEU A 719 -27.31 15.95 -7.72
C LEU A 719 -25.99 16.65 -7.34
N THR A 720 -25.89 17.24 -6.14
CA THR A 720 -24.60 17.75 -5.63
C THR A 720 -23.80 16.62 -4.99
N TYR A 721 -22.48 16.76 -4.91
CA TYR A 721 -21.67 15.73 -4.24
C TYR A 721 -21.90 15.76 -2.72
N ASN A 722 -22.15 16.93 -2.14
CA ASN A 722 -22.52 17.09 -0.73
C ASN A 722 -23.82 16.34 -0.40
N ASP A 723 -24.87 16.51 -1.22
CA ASP A 723 -26.14 15.78 -1.08
C ASP A 723 -25.91 14.27 -1.18
N PHE A 724 -25.18 13.80 -2.20
CA PHE A 724 -24.85 12.39 -2.37
C PHE A 724 -24.16 11.80 -1.13
N ILE A 725 -23.13 12.47 -0.60
CA ILE A 725 -22.43 12.02 0.60
C ILE A 725 -23.40 11.97 1.79
N ASN A 726 -24.13 13.06 2.04
CA ASN A 726 -24.92 13.27 3.25
C ASN A 726 -26.32 12.61 3.24
N LYS A 727 -26.81 12.12 2.10
CA LYS A 727 -28.15 11.51 1.96
C LYS A 727 -28.14 10.09 1.41
N GLU A 728 -27.06 9.65 0.76
CA GLU A 728 -26.95 8.29 0.20
C GLU A 728 -25.75 7.52 0.77
N LEU A 729 -24.52 8.03 0.65
CA LEU A 729 -23.34 7.33 1.17
C LEU A 729 -23.39 7.16 2.70
N ILE A 730 -24.12 8.03 3.41
CA ILE A 730 -24.39 7.87 4.84
C ILE A 730 -25.27 6.64 5.15
N LEU A 731 -26.18 6.25 4.24
CA LEU A 731 -27.02 5.06 4.38
C LEU A 731 -26.17 3.80 4.27
N PHE A 732 -25.26 3.76 3.30
CA PHE A 732 -24.22 2.75 3.24
C PHE A 732 -23.38 2.72 4.51
N SER A 733 -22.88 3.87 4.95
CA SER A 733 -21.95 3.94 6.08
C SER A 733 -22.59 3.46 7.40
N ASN A 734 -23.90 3.67 7.57
CA ASN A 734 -24.65 3.17 8.71
C ASN A 734 -25.03 1.69 8.57
N SER A 735 -25.49 1.23 7.41
CA SER A 735 -25.69 -0.20 7.11
C SER A 735 -24.41 -1.02 7.30
N ASP A 736 -23.26 -0.46 6.91
CA ASP A 736 -21.94 -1.05 7.08
C ASP A 736 -21.53 -1.19 8.56
N ASN A 737 -22.06 -0.33 9.44
CA ASN A 737 -21.99 -0.53 10.88
C ASN A 737 -23.04 -1.56 11.36
N GLU A 738 -24.31 -1.45 10.96
CA GLU A 738 -25.43 -2.33 11.32
C GLU A 738 -25.14 -3.81 11.02
N ARG A 739 -24.47 -4.11 9.90
CA ARG A 739 -24.04 -5.47 9.52
C ARG A 739 -22.76 -5.96 10.21
N SER A 740 -21.93 -5.04 10.73
CA SER A 740 -20.58 -5.34 11.22
C SER A 740 -20.45 -5.31 12.74
N ILE A 741 -21.25 -4.51 13.42
CA ILE A 741 -21.26 -4.32 14.89
C ILE A 741 -22.55 -4.96 15.44
N PRO A 742 -22.48 -5.82 16.47
CA PRO A 742 -23.66 -6.49 17.00
C PRO A 742 -24.51 -5.59 17.91
N SER A 743 -25.73 -6.03 18.17
CA SER A 743 -26.58 -5.46 19.22
C SER A 743 -26.03 -5.78 20.61
N LEU A 744 -26.21 -4.86 21.56
CA LEU A 744 -26.09 -5.09 23.00
C LEU A 744 -26.91 -6.29 23.47
N VAL A 745 -28.10 -6.46 22.89
CA VAL A 745 -29.17 -7.26 23.49
C VAL A 745 -28.94 -8.75 23.26
N ASP A 746 -28.76 -9.19 22.01
CA ASP A 746 -28.44 -10.59 21.69
C ASP A 746 -26.96 -10.85 21.36
N GLY A 747 -26.12 -9.82 21.23
CA GLY A 747 -24.74 -9.98 20.76
C GLY A 747 -24.62 -10.43 19.30
N LEU A 748 -25.70 -10.41 18.53
CA LEU A 748 -25.72 -10.88 17.15
C LEU A 748 -25.64 -9.71 16.16
N LYS A 749 -25.03 -9.99 15.02
CA LYS A 749 -25.14 -9.21 13.78
C LYS A 749 -26.35 -9.72 12.96
N PRO A 750 -26.96 -8.91 12.09
CA PRO A 750 -28.13 -9.31 11.29
C PRO A 750 -27.98 -10.66 10.59
N GLY A 751 -26.83 -10.95 9.95
CA GLY A 751 -26.59 -12.26 9.31
C GLY A 751 -26.63 -13.46 10.27
N GLN A 752 -26.14 -13.31 11.50
CA GLN A 752 -26.23 -14.35 12.55
C GLN A 752 -27.66 -14.50 13.05
N ARG A 753 -28.40 -13.39 13.17
CA ARG A 753 -29.81 -13.35 13.59
C ARG A 753 -30.73 -14.01 12.56
N LYS A 754 -30.52 -13.75 11.27
CA LYS A 754 -31.19 -14.41 10.13
C LYS A 754 -30.98 -15.93 10.13
N VAL A 755 -29.75 -16.39 10.41
CA VAL A 755 -29.45 -17.83 10.60
C VAL A 755 -30.24 -18.40 11.78
N LEU A 756 -30.20 -17.75 12.95
CA LEU A 756 -30.88 -18.22 14.16
C LEU A 756 -32.40 -18.28 13.99
N PHE A 757 -33.00 -17.22 13.45
CA PHE A 757 -34.42 -17.13 13.10
C PHE A 757 -34.87 -18.26 12.19
N THR A 758 -34.10 -18.55 11.13
CA THR A 758 -34.40 -19.66 10.22
C THR A 758 -34.31 -21.01 10.92
N CYS A 759 -33.31 -21.23 11.79
CA CYS A 759 -33.20 -22.46 12.57
C CYS A 759 -34.38 -22.65 13.53
N PHE A 760 -34.85 -21.57 14.17
CA PHE A 760 -36.04 -21.60 15.03
C PHE A 760 -37.34 -21.81 14.23
N LYS A 761 -37.48 -21.17 13.07
CA LYS A 761 -38.64 -21.25 12.16
C LYS A 761 -38.78 -22.65 11.52
N ARG A 762 -37.65 -23.30 11.22
CA ARG A 762 -37.60 -24.70 10.75
C ARG A 762 -37.78 -25.71 11.88
N ASN A 763 -37.22 -25.44 13.06
CA ASN A 763 -37.25 -26.30 14.25
C ASN A 763 -36.75 -27.75 14.00
N ASP A 764 -35.85 -27.93 13.02
CA ASP A 764 -35.31 -29.24 12.63
C ASP A 764 -34.63 -29.95 13.81
N LYS A 765 -35.06 -31.18 14.11
CA LYS A 765 -34.42 -32.08 15.09
C LYS A 765 -33.37 -33.00 14.44
N ARG A 766 -32.94 -32.69 13.22
CA ARG A 766 -32.00 -33.47 12.41
C ARG A 766 -30.91 -32.55 11.89
N GLU A 767 -29.75 -33.13 11.62
CA GLU A 767 -28.65 -32.45 10.95
C GLU A 767 -29.02 -32.03 9.52
N VAL A 768 -28.53 -30.85 9.10
CA VAL A 768 -28.71 -30.28 7.76
C VAL A 768 -27.36 -29.81 7.23
N LYS A 769 -27.09 -29.96 5.92
CA LYS A 769 -25.84 -29.46 5.32
C LYS A 769 -25.77 -27.94 5.42
N VAL A 770 -24.58 -27.39 5.71
CA VAL A 770 -24.39 -25.93 5.83
C VAL A 770 -24.83 -25.20 4.56
N ALA A 771 -24.52 -25.73 3.36
CA ALA A 771 -25.00 -25.14 2.10
C ALA A 771 -26.53 -25.16 1.94
N GLN A 772 -27.22 -26.21 2.43
CA GLN A 772 -28.68 -26.30 2.37
C GLN A 772 -29.35 -25.37 3.39
N LEU A 773 -28.74 -25.21 4.57
CA LEU A 773 -29.17 -24.24 5.56
C LEU A 773 -28.96 -22.80 5.04
N ALA A 774 -27.86 -22.51 4.36
CA ALA A 774 -27.59 -21.18 3.81
C ALA A 774 -28.66 -20.72 2.81
N GLY A 775 -29.00 -21.56 1.81
CA GLY A 775 -30.10 -21.26 0.89
C GLY A 775 -31.47 -21.18 1.58
N SER A 776 -31.71 -22.01 2.61
CA SER A 776 -32.93 -21.90 3.44
C SER A 776 -33.02 -20.56 4.19
N VAL A 777 -31.89 -20.00 4.65
CA VAL A 777 -31.85 -18.70 5.32
C VAL A 777 -32.08 -17.58 4.31
N ALA A 778 -31.50 -17.68 3.11
CA ALA A 778 -31.71 -16.72 2.04
C ALA A 778 -33.19 -16.61 1.65
N GLU A 779 -33.86 -17.75 1.46
CA GLU A 779 -35.31 -17.84 1.24
C GLU A 779 -36.13 -17.33 2.45
N MET A 780 -35.90 -17.90 3.65
CA MET A 780 -36.83 -17.70 4.77
C MET A 780 -36.68 -16.38 5.51
N SER A 781 -35.57 -15.67 5.34
CA SER A 781 -35.26 -14.40 6.02
C SER A 781 -34.94 -13.23 5.07
N ALA A 782 -35.16 -13.39 3.75
CA ALA A 782 -34.84 -12.38 2.74
C ALA A 782 -33.39 -11.87 2.88
N TYR A 783 -32.41 -12.72 2.54
CA TYR A 783 -30.99 -12.33 2.56
C TYR A 783 -30.49 -12.02 1.14
N HIS A 784 -30.15 -10.76 0.91
CA HIS A 784 -29.87 -10.23 -0.44
C HIS A 784 -28.38 -10.24 -0.82
N HIS A 785 -27.50 -10.66 0.07
CA HIS A 785 -26.07 -10.82 -0.20
C HIS A 785 -25.74 -12.29 -0.54
N GLY A 786 -24.59 -12.54 -1.17
CA GLY A 786 -24.20 -13.87 -1.62
C GLY A 786 -24.14 -14.92 -0.49
N GLU A 787 -24.71 -16.11 -0.74
CA GLU A 787 -24.83 -17.19 0.25
C GLU A 787 -23.48 -17.61 0.88
N GLN A 788 -22.36 -17.46 0.16
CA GLN A 788 -21.00 -17.76 0.63
C GLN A 788 -20.65 -17.05 1.96
N ALA A 789 -21.06 -15.79 2.13
CA ALA A 789 -20.88 -15.04 3.37
C ALA A 789 -21.74 -15.61 4.51
N LEU A 790 -22.93 -16.13 4.18
CA LEU A 790 -23.85 -16.71 5.14
C LEU A 790 -23.48 -18.16 5.50
N MET A 791 -22.91 -18.93 4.57
CA MET A 791 -22.25 -20.22 4.85
C MET A 791 -21.11 -20.05 5.86
N MET A 792 -20.24 -19.04 5.67
CA MET A 792 -19.19 -18.73 6.66
C MET A 792 -19.77 -18.22 7.99
N THR A 793 -20.90 -17.51 7.97
CA THR A 793 -21.61 -17.11 9.20
C THR A 793 -22.11 -18.33 9.98
N ILE A 794 -22.66 -19.34 9.29
CA ILE A 794 -23.07 -20.62 9.89
C ILE A 794 -21.87 -21.38 10.45
N VAL A 795 -20.77 -21.48 9.71
CA VAL A 795 -19.52 -22.13 10.17
C VAL A 795 -19.00 -21.48 11.45
N ASN A 796 -18.89 -20.15 11.47
CA ASN A 796 -18.39 -19.40 12.63
C ASN A 796 -19.31 -19.51 13.85
N LEU A 797 -20.63 -19.70 13.67
CA LEU A 797 -21.59 -19.94 14.77
C LEU A 797 -21.54 -21.37 15.35
N ALA A 798 -20.91 -22.31 14.63
CA ALA A 798 -20.80 -23.72 15.02
C ALA A 798 -19.41 -24.09 15.61
N GLN A 799 -18.36 -23.35 15.28
CA GLN A 799 -16.99 -23.61 15.76
C GLN A 799 -16.88 -23.63 17.30
N ASN A 800 -16.11 -24.59 17.82
CA ASN A 800 -15.97 -24.88 19.25
C ASN A 800 -14.50 -25.04 19.72
N PHE A 801 -13.51 -24.70 18.89
CA PHE A 801 -12.08 -24.75 19.26
C PHE A 801 -11.66 -23.54 20.10
N VAL A 802 -10.55 -23.67 20.84
CA VAL A 802 -10.03 -22.62 21.75
C VAL A 802 -9.81 -21.30 21.02
N GLY A 803 -10.52 -20.26 21.43
CA GLY A 803 -10.48 -18.92 20.80
C GLY A 803 -11.57 -18.63 19.76
N SER A 804 -12.49 -19.58 19.54
CA SER A 804 -13.76 -19.36 18.82
C SER A 804 -14.90 -19.01 19.81
N ASN A 805 -16.00 -19.76 19.83
CA ASN A 805 -17.13 -19.52 20.74
C ASN A 805 -16.91 -20.19 22.11
N ASN A 806 -17.40 -19.57 23.18
CA ASN A 806 -17.55 -20.26 24.48
C ASN A 806 -18.84 -21.10 24.50
N VAL A 807 -19.92 -20.60 23.89
CA VAL A 807 -21.16 -21.34 23.65
C VAL A 807 -21.56 -21.21 22.18
N ASN A 808 -21.24 -22.22 21.40
CA ASN A 808 -21.67 -22.35 20.01
C ASN A 808 -23.19 -22.57 19.93
N LEU A 809 -23.89 -21.72 19.17
CA LEU A 809 -25.34 -21.76 19.01
C LEU A 809 -25.79 -22.85 18.02
N LEU A 810 -24.85 -23.34 17.21
CA LEU A 810 -25.00 -24.44 16.26
C LEU A 810 -23.98 -25.55 16.58
N GLN A 811 -24.26 -26.79 16.21
CA GLN A 811 -23.34 -27.92 16.45
C GLN A 811 -22.43 -28.19 15.23
N PRO A 812 -21.10 -28.34 15.42
CA PRO A 812 -20.16 -28.60 14.34
C PRO A 812 -20.14 -30.09 13.96
N ILE A 813 -21.05 -30.53 13.08
CA ILE A 813 -21.13 -31.94 12.64
C ILE A 813 -20.27 -32.13 11.38
N GLY A 814 -18.97 -32.36 11.62
CA GLY A 814 -17.94 -32.53 10.60
C GLY A 814 -16.74 -31.62 10.85
N GLN A 815 -15.88 -31.43 9.84
CA GLN A 815 -14.69 -30.59 9.96
C GLN A 815 -15.05 -29.09 9.80
N PHE A 816 -15.41 -28.43 10.90
CA PHE A 816 -15.70 -26.98 10.96
C PHE A 816 -14.46 -26.09 11.09
N GLY A 817 -13.28 -26.69 10.95
CA GLY A 817 -11.99 -26.05 11.11
C GLY A 817 -11.47 -26.17 12.54
N THR A 818 -10.16 -26.08 12.69
CA THR A 818 -9.44 -26.47 13.90
C THR A 818 -8.62 -25.31 14.47
N ARG A 819 -7.98 -25.56 15.62
CA ARG A 819 -7.03 -24.61 16.21
C ARG A 819 -5.75 -24.44 15.38
N LEU A 820 -5.44 -25.35 14.47
CA LEU A 820 -4.20 -25.32 13.68
C LEU A 820 -4.12 -24.07 12.79
N HIS A 821 -5.25 -23.67 12.19
CA HIS A 821 -5.36 -22.51 11.29
C HIS A 821 -6.39 -21.45 11.73
N GLY A 822 -6.99 -21.62 12.91
CA GLY A 822 -8.04 -20.73 13.41
C GLY A 822 -9.34 -20.84 12.61
N GLY A 823 -9.75 -22.06 12.27
CA GLY A 823 -11.00 -22.33 11.57
C GLY A 823 -10.95 -22.17 10.03
N LYS A 824 -9.84 -21.70 9.47
CA LYS A 824 -9.66 -21.57 8.00
C LYS A 824 -9.57 -22.91 7.26
N ASP A 825 -9.28 -23.98 8.00
CA ASP A 825 -9.23 -25.38 7.59
C ASP A 825 -10.59 -26.09 7.70
N ALA A 826 -11.69 -25.33 7.75
CA ALA A 826 -13.05 -25.86 7.61
C ALA A 826 -13.26 -26.50 6.23
N ALA A 827 -13.86 -27.68 6.21
CA ALA A 827 -14.23 -28.33 4.96
C ALA A 827 -15.41 -27.60 4.27
N SER A 828 -15.50 -27.71 2.93
CA SER A 828 -16.51 -27.01 2.14
C SER A 828 -17.94 -27.21 2.70
N PRO A 829 -18.79 -26.16 2.75
CA PRO A 829 -20.19 -26.22 3.17
C PRO A 829 -21.09 -27.29 2.51
N ARG A 830 -20.61 -27.91 1.42
CA ARG A 830 -21.24 -29.05 0.72
C ARG A 830 -21.04 -30.39 1.44
N TYR A 831 -20.05 -30.50 2.34
CA TYR A 831 -19.69 -31.72 3.08
C TYR A 831 -20.09 -31.69 4.56
N ILE A 832 -20.03 -30.51 5.19
CA ILE A 832 -20.29 -30.36 6.63
C ILE A 832 -21.77 -30.13 6.95
N PHE A 833 -22.19 -30.63 8.11
CA PHE A 833 -23.57 -30.60 8.61
C PHE A 833 -23.66 -29.84 9.93
N THR A 834 -24.83 -29.33 10.25
CA THR A 834 -25.09 -28.65 11.51
C THR A 834 -26.53 -28.86 11.97
N MET A 835 -26.79 -28.61 13.25
CA MET A 835 -28.13 -28.45 13.81
C MET A 835 -28.10 -27.44 14.96
N LEU A 836 -29.28 -27.05 15.44
CA LEU A 836 -29.41 -26.15 16.59
C LEU A 836 -28.78 -26.77 17.85
N SER A 837 -27.94 -26.00 18.55
CA SER A 837 -27.39 -26.43 19.85
C SER A 837 -28.51 -26.64 20.88
N PRO A 838 -28.46 -27.69 21.73
CA PRO A 838 -29.44 -27.88 22.82
C PRO A 838 -29.59 -26.64 23.72
N LEU A 839 -28.50 -25.91 23.91
CA LEU A 839 -28.44 -24.69 24.72
C LEU A 839 -29.16 -23.50 24.06
N ALA A 840 -29.34 -23.48 22.73
CA ALA A 840 -29.82 -22.29 22.02
C ALA A 840 -31.25 -21.89 22.38
N ARG A 841 -32.17 -22.84 22.59
CA ARG A 841 -33.55 -22.53 23.03
C ARG A 841 -33.73 -22.39 24.53
N LEU A 842 -32.70 -22.69 25.33
CA LEU A 842 -32.61 -22.28 26.73
C LEU A 842 -32.10 -20.83 26.82
N LEU A 843 -31.10 -20.48 26.00
CA LEU A 843 -30.59 -19.11 25.87
C LEU A 843 -31.64 -18.14 25.31
N PHE A 844 -32.46 -18.58 24.35
CA PHE A 844 -33.49 -17.78 23.69
C PHE A 844 -34.88 -18.45 23.83
N PRO A 845 -35.58 -18.30 24.97
CA PRO A 845 -36.82 -19.01 25.26
C PRO A 845 -37.93 -18.72 24.24
N SER A 846 -38.63 -19.76 23.75
CA SER A 846 -39.70 -19.62 22.74
C SER A 846 -40.99 -18.98 23.23
N VAL A 847 -41.11 -18.70 24.53
CA VAL A 847 -42.19 -17.87 25.08
C VAL A 847 -41.99 -16.41 24.65
N ASP A 848 -40.76 -15.95 24.72
CA ASP A 848 -40.35 -14.56 24.51
C ASP A 848 -40.53 -14.12 23.05
N ASP A 849 -40.57 -15.08 22.10
CA ASP A 849 -40.83 -14.84 20.67
C ASP A 849 -42.06 -13.95 20.41
N ASN A 850 -43.11 -14.05 21.24
CA ASN A 850 -44.35 -13.28 21.08
C ASN A 850 -44.25 -11.83 21.56
N LEU A 851 -43.11 -11.45 22.15
CA LEU A 851 -42.79 -10.10 22.63
C LEU A 851 -41.82 -9.37 21.70
N LEU A 852 -41.31 -10.04 20.66
CA LEU A 852 -40.27 -9.50 19.78
C LEU A 852 -40.87 -8.72 18.62
N LYS A 853 -40.32 -7.52 18.37
CA LYS A 853 -40.60 -6.76 17.15
C LYS A 853 -39.96 -7.44 15.94
N PHE A 854 -40.78 -8.16 15.17
CA PHE A 854 -40.37 -8.79 13.90
C PHE A 854 -40.28 -7.77 12.76
N LEU A 855 -39.20 -7.83 12.00
CA LEU A 855 -39.02 -7.02 10.80
C LEU A 855 -39.77 -7.62 9.60
N TYR A 856 -40.06 -6.76 8.62
CA TYR A 856 -40.59 -7.15 7.31
C TYR A 856 -39.64 -6.67 6.20
N ASP A 857 -39.32 -7.56 5.26
CA ASP A 857 -38.50 -7.32 4.07
C ASP A 857 -39.14 -8.06 2.90
N ASP A 858 -39.23 -7.44 1.73
CA ASP A 858 -40.02 -7.89 0.57
C ASP A 858 -41.50 -8.26 0.88
N ASN A 859 -42.09 -7.66 1.93
CA ASN A 859 -43.38 -8.01 2.57
C ASN A 859 -43.44 -9.41 3.23
N GLN A 860 -42.29 -10.06 3.45
CA GLN A 860 -42.16 -11.29 4.22
C GLN A 860 -41.77 -10.96 5.66
N ARG A 861 -42.37 -11.64 6.66
CA ARG A 861 -41.91 -11.54 8.05
C ARG A 861 -40.59 -12.29 8.21
N VAL A 862 -39.53 -11.54 8.53
CA VAL A 862 -38.15 -12.03 8.68
C VAL A 862 -37.76 -12.09 10.17
N GLU A 863 -36.49 -11.94 10.52
CA GLU A 863 -35.99 -11.95 11.89
C GLU A 863 -36.47 -10.74 12.73
N PRO A 864 -36.40 -10.80 14.07
CA PRO A 864 -36.66 -9.62 14.91
C PRO A 864 -35.51 -8.61 14.86
N GLU A 865 -35.78 -7.36 15.26
CA GLU A 865 -34.75 -6.32 15.40
C GLU A 865 -33.56 -6.81 16.26
N TRP A 866 -33.90 -7.48 17.37
CA TRP A 866 -32.99 -8.27 18.21
C TRP A 866 -33.76 -9.37 18.93
N TYR A 867 -33.08 -10.46 19.29
CA TYR A 867 -33.57 -11.38 20.30
C TYR A 867 -33.23 -10.85 21.70
N ILE A 868 -33.93 -11.34 22.73
CA ILE A 868 -33.65 -11.04 24.14
C ILE A 868 -33.27 -12.34 24.87
N PRO A 869 -31.97 -12.71 24.93
CA PRO A 869 -31.53 -13.94 25.61
C PRO A 869 -31.64 -13.84 27.13
N ILE A 870 -31.45 -14.97 27.84
CA ILE A 870 -31.43 -14.99 29.32
C ILE A 870 -30.13 -14.44 29.94
N ILE A 871 -29.06 -14.30 29.15
CA ILE A 871 -27.75 -13.73 29.52
C ILE A 871 -27.15 -12.98 28.33
N PRO A 872 -26.29 -11.96 28.54
CA PRO A 872 -25.73 -11.16 27.44
C PRO A 872 -24.71 -11.98 26.63
N MET A 873 -25.17 -12.57 25.52
CA MET A 873 -24.36 -13.44 24.66
C MET A 873 -23.15 -12.73 24.03
N VAL A 874 -23.19 -11.39 23.94
CA VAL A 874 -22.05 -10.54 23.52
C VAL A 874 -20.85 -10.63 24.46
N LEU A 875 -21.07 -10.98 25.74
CA LEU A 875 -20.01 -11.24 26.71
C LEU A 875 -19.59 -12.71 26.71
N VAL A 876 -20.52 -13.64 26.41
CA VAL A 876 -20.23 -15.08 26.33
C VAL A 876 -19.26 -15.38 25.18
N ASN A 877 -19.57 -14.96 23.96
CA ASN A 877 -18.78 -15.27 22.76
C ASN A 877 -17.89 -14.11 22.28
N GLY A 878 -17.87 -12.98 22.99
CA GLY A 878 -17.22 -11.77 22.53
C GLY A 878 -17.82 -11.20 21.25
N ALA A 879 -17.12 -10.25 20.64
CA ALA A 879 -17.49 -9.67 19.35
C ALA A 879 -16.30 -8.98 18.68
N GLU A 880 -16.11 -9.19 17.39
CA GLU A 880 -15.21 -8.37 16.57
C GLU A 880 -15.89 -7.92 15.29
N GLY A 881 -15.66 -6.67 14.90
CA GLY A 881 -16.22 -6.10 13.68
C GLY A 881 -15.63 -4.73 13.37
N ILE A 882 -15.48 -4.43 12.10
CA ILE A 882 -15.03 -3.13 11.59
C ILE A 882 -16.09 -2.68 10.60
N GLY A 883 -16.76 -1.56 10.90
CA GLY A 883 -17.67 -0.89 9.97
C GLY A 883 -17.08 0.46 9.55
N THR A 884 -17.93 1.34 9.06
CA THR A 884 -17.51 2.66 8.63
C THR A 884 -17.39 3.62 9.82
N GLY A 885 -16.15 4.01 10.15
CA GLY A 885 -15.84 4.94 11.25
C GLY A 885 -15.78 4.31 12.65
N TRP A 886 -16.53 3.23 12.88
CA TRP A 886 -16.61 2.51 14.15
C TRP A 886 -16.07 1.08 14.06
N ALA A 887 -15.61 0.55 15.20
CA ALA A 887 -15.15 -0.82 15.32
C ALA A 887 -15.47 -1.39 16.71
N CYS A 888 -15.83 -2.68 16.74
CA CYS A 888 -16.14 -3.46 17.93
C CYS A 888 -15.00 -4.46 18.20
N LYS A 889 -14.54 -4.55 19.45
CA LYS A 889 -13.61 -5.60 19.93
C LYS A 889 -13.88 -5.91 21.41
N LEU A 890 -14.75 -6.89 21.65
CA LEU A 890 -14.98 -7.54 22.94
C LEU A 890 -14.39 -8.95 22.94
N PRO A 891 -13.77 -9.40 24.05
CA PRO A 891 -13.34 -10.78 24.23
C PRO A 891 -14.46 -11.63 24.83
N ASN A 892 -14.24 -12.94 24.84
CA ASN A 892 -15.11 -13.90 25.53
C ASN A 892 -14.91 -13.84 27.07
N TYR A 893 -15.95 -14.17 27.83
CA TYR A 893 -15.95 -14.29 29.28
C TYR A 893 -16.59 -15.63 29.73
N ASP A 894 -16.36 -16.03 30.98
CA ASP A 894 -16.93 -17.27 31.51
C ASP A 894 -18.45 -17.15 31.64
N THR A 895 -19.16 -18.08 31.01
CA THR A 895 -20.62 -18.18 31.06
C THR A 895 -21.14 -18.33 32.49
N ARG A 896 -20.39 -19.00 33.37
CA ARG A 896 -20.74 -19.16 34.79
C ARG A 896 -20.51 -17.89 35.60
N GLU A 897 -19.46 -17.11 35.31
CA GLU A 897 -19.29 -15.77 35.92
C GLU A 897 -20.42 -14.82 35.51
N ILE A 898 -20.81 -14.83 34.23
CA ILE A 898 -21.93 -14.01 33.73
C ILE A 898 -23.24 -14.41 34.44
N VAL A 899 -23.59 -15.71 34.50
CA VAL A 899 -24.79 -16.19 35.20
C VAL A 899 -24.77 -15.81 36.69
N ASN A 900 -23.62 -15.94 37.36
CA ASN A 900 -23.49 -15.59 38.76
C ASN A 900 -23.62 -14.08 39.01
N ASN A 901 -23.11 -13.23 38.11
CA ASN A 901 -23.31 -11.79 38.18
C ASN A 901 -24.78 -11.38 37.89
N VAL A 902 -25.47 -12.06 36.97
CA VAL A 902 -26.92 -11.86 36.78
C VAL A 902 -27.70 -12.25 38.04
N ARG A 903 -27.39 -13.39 38.67
CA ARG A 903 -27.98 -13.80 39.96
C ARG A 903 -27.73 -12.75 41.05
N ARG A 904 -26.52 -12.20 41.17
CA ARG A 904 -26.20 -11.10 42.10
C ARG A 904 -27.10 -9.88 41.88
N MET A 905 -27.30 -9.44 40.63
CA MET A 905 -28.17 -8.30 40.32
C MET A 905 -29.65 -8.60 40.60
N LEU A 906 -30.11 -9.83 40.38
CA LEU A 906 -31.45 -10.29 40.80
C LEU A 906 -31.64 -10.30 42.34
N ASP A 907 -30.55 -10.35 43.10
CA ASP A 907 -30.52 -10.21 44.57
C ASP A 907 -30.18 -8.77 45.02
N GLY A 908 -30.17 -7.80 44.10
CA GLY A 908 -29.92 -6.38 44.39
C GLY A 908 -28.45 -6.01 44.63
N LEU A 909 -27.50 -6.85 44.24
CA LEU A 909 -26.06 -6.66 44.45
C LEU A 909 -25.33 -6.27 43.16
N ASP A 910 -24.34 -5.38 43.27
CA ASP A 910 -23.46 -5.01 42.15
C ASP A 910 -22.71 -6.23 41.55
N PRO A 911 -22.53 -6.28 40.21
CA PRO A 911 -21.76 -7.32 39.55
C PRO A 911 -20.26 -7.20 39.85
N HIS A 912 -19.58 -8.33 40.00
CA HIS A 912 -18.13 -8.39 40.13
C HIS A 912 -17.42 -8.14 38.79
N PRO A 913 -16.21 -7.55 38.79
CA PRO A 913 -15.33 -7.55 37.62
C PRO A 913 -15.05 -8.97 37.15
N MET A 914 -15.04 -9.18 35.83
CA MET A 914 -14.74 -10.45 35.17
C MET A 914 -13.45 -10.32 34.36
N LEU A 915 -12.68 -11.39 34.23
CA LEU A 915 -11.51 -11.45 33.34
C LEU A 915 -11.85 -12.20 32.06
N PRO A 916 -11.25 -11.84 30.90
CA PRO A 916 -11.46 -12.58 29.67
C PRO A 916 -11.14 -14.07 29.83
N ASN A 917 -12.02 -14.94 29.34
CA ASN A 917 -11.94 -16.39 29.51
C ASN A 917 -12.44 -17.08 28.23
N TYR A 918 -11.71 -18.09 27.77
CA TYR A 918 -12.00 -18.82 26.54
C TYR A 918 -12.13 -20.31 26.84
N LYS A 919 -13.22 -20.94 26.36
CA LYS A 919 -13.49 -22.37 26.55
C LYS A 919 -12.27 -23.22 26.16
N ASN A 920 -11.90 -24.14 27.05
CA ASN A 920 -10.77 -25.07 26.94
C ASN A 920 -9.37 -24.45 26.82
N PHE A 921 -9.19 -23.14 27.02
CA PHE A 921 -7.85 -22.52 27.14
C PHE A 921 -7.16 -22.91 28.45
N ARG A 922 -5.88 -23.28 28.39
CA ARG A 922 -5.11 -23.75 29.57
C ARG A 922 -4.03 -22.79 30.05
N GLY A 923 -3.91 -21.63 29.41
CA GLY A 923 -2.92 -20.60 29.74
C GLY A 923 -3.43 -19.61 30.78
N THR A 924 -2.76 -18.45 30.87
CA THR A 924 -3.08 -17.44 31.89
C THR A 924 -3.33 -16.07 31.28
N ILE A 925 -4.45 -15.45 31.66
CA ILE A 925 -4.84 -14.09 31.27
C ILE A 925 -4.72 -13.19 32.51
N GLN A 926 -4.03 -12.06 32.36
CA GLN A 926 -3.75 -11.14 33.47
C GLN A 926 -3.96 -9.69 33.02
N GLU A 927 -4.50 -8.84 33.89
CA GLU A 927 -4.72 -7.41 33.60
C GLU A 927 -3.41 -6.59 33.67
N LEU A 928 -3.18 -5.78 32.65
CA LEU A 928 -2.11 -4.78 32.59
C LEU A 928 -2.60 -3.38 33.00
N GLY A 929 -3.88 -3.10 32.75
CA GLY A 929 -4.61 -1.89 33.09
C GLY A 929 -6.00 -1.93 32.47
N GLN A 930 -6.81 -0.87 32.68
CA GLN A 930 -8.21 -0.83 32.24
C GLN A 930 -8.37 -1.22 30.76
N ASN A 931 -9.14 -2.28 30.52
CA ASN A 931 -9.42 -2.89 29.21
C ASN A 931 -8.15 -3.33 28.43
N GLN A 932 -7.05 -3.65 29.13
CA GLN A 932 -5.81 -4.16 28.56
C GLN A 932 -5.28 -5.36 29.35
N TYR A 933 -5.11 -6.48 28.66
CA TYR A 933 -4.71 -7.77 29.24
C TYR A 933 -3.49 -8.33 28.52
N VAL A 934 -2.71 -9.15 29.22
CA VAL A 934 -1.73 -10.05 28.63
C VAL A 934 -2.32 -11.45 28.59
N VAL A 935 -2.20 -12.12 27.45
CA VAL A 935 -2.60 -13.52 27.25
C VAL A 935 -1.31 -14.33 27.13
N SER A 936 -1.04 -15.18 28.11
CA SER A 936 0.17 -15.99 28.18
C SER A 936 -0.13 -17.46 27.85
N GLY A 937 0.68 -18.04 26.97
CA GLY A 937 0.77 -19.49 26.80
C GLY A 937 1.51 -20.17 27.96
N GLU A 938 1.74 -21.48 27.85
CA GLU A 938 2.37 -22.29 28.89
C GLU A 938 3.64 -22.96 28.35
N ILE A 939 4.72 -22.84 29.12
CA ILE A 939 6.00 -23.48 28.85
C ILE A 939 6.58 -24.13 30.10
N PHE A 940 7.15 -25.31 29.91
CA PHE A 940 7.76 -26.15 30.94
C PHE A 940 9.21 -26.44 30.56
N VAL A 941 10.12 -26.48 31.54
CA VAL A 941 11.51 -26.90 31.34
C VAL A 941 11.63 -28.34 31.80
N VAL A 942 12.00 -29.25 30.89
CA VAL A 942 12.06 -30.69 31.17
C VAL A 942 13.45 -31.09 31.69
N ASP A 943 14.49 -30.56 31.06
CA ASP A 943 15.89 -30.77 31.45
C ASP A 943 16.74 -29.54 31.06
N ARG A 944 18.07 -29.67 31.05
CA ARG A 944 19.00 -28.57 30.73
C ARG A 944 19.12 -28.22 29.24
N ASN A 945 18.47 -28.95 28.34
CA ASN A 945 18.46 -28.69 26.90
C ASN A 945 17.06 -28.75 26.24
N THR A 946 16.02 -29.20 26.96
CA THR A 946 14.68 -29.44 26.42
C THR A 946 13.59 -28.66 27.16
N VAL A 947 12.72 -27.98 26.40
CA VAL A 947 11.51 -27.30 26.90
C VAL A 947 10.25 -27.80 26.18
N GLU A 948 9.11 -27.77 26.86
CA GLU A 948 7.80 -28.11 26.33
C GLU A 948 6.88 -26.89 26.29
N ILE A 949 6.43 -26.50 25.10
CA ILE A 949 5.38 -25.49 24.91
C ILE A 949 4.05 -26.23 24.81
N THR A 950 3.18 -26.12 25.82
CA THR A 950 1.94 -26.91 25.95
C THR A 950 0.66 -26.08 25.80
N GLU A 951 0.80 -24.77 25.61
CA GLU A 951 -0.28 -23.86 25.29
C GLU A 951 0.26 -22.63 24.54
N LEU A 952 -0.42 -22.20 23.48
CA LEU A 952 -0.15 -20.93 22.78
C LEU A 952 -1.16 -19.87 23.23
N PRO A 953 -0.82 -18.56 23.20
CA PRO A 953 -1.80 -17.50 23.45
C PRO A 953 -3.07 -17.63 22.59
N VAL A 954 -4.20 -17.16 23.11
CA VAL A 954 -5.48 -17.20 22.39
C VAL A 954 -5.34 -16.47 21.04
N ARG A 955 -5.89 -17.08 19.98
CA ARG A 955 -5.76 -16.65 18.57
C ARG A 955 -4.35 -16.69 17.97
N THR A 956 -3.37 -17.28 18.66
CA THR A 956 -2.13 -17.77 18.06
C THR A 956 -2.35 -19.22 17.61
N TRP A 957 -2.40 -19.45 16.29
CA TRP A 957 -2.75 -20.74 15.69
C TRP A 957 -1.53 -21.66 15.51
N THR A 958 -1.71 -22.96 15.70
CA THR A 958 -0.59 -23.91 15.89
C THR A 958 0.36 -24.01 14.68
N GLN A 959 -0.19 -24.17 13.47
CA GLN A 959 0.62 -24.30 12.25
C GLN A 959 1.30 -22.98 11.90
N VAL A 960 0.55 -21.87 12.00
CA VAL A 960 1.06 -20.50 11.84
C VAL A 960 2.22 -20.22 12.80
N TYR A 961 2.14 -20.65 14.07
CA TYR A 961 3.20 -20.46 15.05
C TYR A 961 4.48 -21.24 14.71
N LYS A 962 4.34 -22.48 14.24
CA LYS A 962 5.45 -23.31 13.75
C LYS A 962 6.22 -22.59 12.63
N GLU A 963 5.53 -22.22 11.55
CA GLU A 963 6.09 -21.57 10.36
C GLU A 963 6.76 -20.21 10.66
N GLN A 964 6.20 -19.43 11.59
CA GLN A 964 6.67 -18.08 11.89
C GLN A 964 7.71 -17.95 13.01
N VAL A 965 7.71 -18.90 13.95
CA VAL A 965 8.43 -18.76 15.22
C VAL A 965 9.43 -19.88 15.37
N LEU A 966 9.01 -21.15 15.26
CA LEU A 966 9.91 -22.28 15.47
C LEU A 966 10.84 -22.50 14.27
N GLU A 967 10.34 -22.48 13.03
CA GLU A 967 11.18 -22.69 11.85
C GLU A 967 12.25 -21.58 11.64
N PRO A 968 11.95 -20.29 11.83
CA PRO A 968 12.99 -19.23 11.82
C PRO A 968 13.94 -19.28 13.02
N MET A 969 13.52 -19.86 14.15
CA MET A 969 14.43 -20.14 15.28
C MET A 969 15.33 -21.36 15.02
N LEU A 970 14.89 -22.34 14.23
CA LEU A 970 15.69 -23.53 13.88
C LEU A 970 16.69 -23.22 12.76
N ASN A 971 16.24 -22.57 11.69
CA ASN A 971 17.04 -22.30 10.51
C ASN A 971 17.87 -21.00 10.65
N GLY A 972 17.45 -20.09 11.52
CA GLY A 972 17.93 -18.70 11.54
C GLY A 972 17.36 -17.85 10.41
N THR A 973 17.82 -16.60 10.32
CA THR A 973 17.51 -15.64 9.25
C THR A 973 18.76 -14.82 8.90
N GLU A 974 18.71 -14.00 7.84
CA GLU A 974 19.78 -13.01 7.53
C GLU A 974 20.17 -12.09 8.70
N LYS A 975 19.34 -11.98 9.75
CA LYS A 975 19.53 -11.06 10.87
C LYS A 975 19.69 -11.74 12.23
N THR A 976 19.33 -13.01 12.35
CA THR A 976 19.28 -13.73 13.63
C THR A 976 19.82 -15.15 13.44
N PRO A 977 20.90 -15.56 14.15
CA PRO A 977 21.36 -16.94 14.08
C PRO A 977 20.31 -17.90 14.66
N ALA A 978 20.39 -19.17 14.27
CA ALA A 978 19.56 -20.23 14.84
C ALA A 978 19.68 -20.27 16.38
N LEU A 979 18.53 -20.37 17.06
CA LEU A 979 18.39 -20.37 18.51
C LEU A 979 18.09 -21.77 19.07
N ILE A 980 17.28 -22.56 18.36
CA ILE A 980 16.92 -23.94 18.72
C ILE A 980 17.69 -24.94 17.83
N SER A 981 17.82 -26.19 18.26
CA SER A 981 18.59 -27.23 17.56
C SER A 981 17.73 -28.35 16.95
N ASP A 982 16.55 -28.61 17.51
CA ASP A 982 15.55 -29.56 17.05
C ASP A 982 14.19 -29.16 17.66
N TYR A 983 13.08 -29.56 17.05
CA TYR A 983 11.77 -29.53 17.71
C TYR A 983 10.88 -30.66 17.23
N LYS A 984 10.00 -31.15 18.13
CA LYS A 984 9.06 -32.24 17.87
C LYS A 984 7.64 -31.83 18.17
N GLU A 985 6.72 -32.34 17.36
CA GLU A 985 5.31 -31.99 17.35
C GLU A 985 4.49 -33.13 17.95
N TYR A 986 3.79 -32.85 19.05
CA TYR A 986 2.82 -33.76 19.68
C TYR A 986 1.48 -33.05 19.92
N HIS A 987 1.19 -32.04 19.11
CA HIS A 987 -0.07 -31.30 19.11
C HIS A 987 -1.16 -32.08 18.36
N THR A 988 -2.42 -31.73 18.64
CA THR A 988 -3.60 -32.23 17.93
C THR A 988 -4.34 -31.07 17.26
N ASP A 989 -5.46 -31.36 16.60
CA ASP A 989 -6.47 -30.38 16.16
C ASP A 989 -6.95 -29.41 17.27
N THR A 990 -6.85 -29.86 18.52
CA THR A 990 -7.47 -29.31 19.73
C THR A 990 -6.45 -28.86 20.78
N THR A 991 -5.30 -29.55 20.89
CA THR A 991 -4.30 -29.33 21.93
C THR A 991 -2.94 -28.93 21.36
N VAL A 992 -2.21 -28.08 22.07
CA VAL A 992 -0.82 -27.70 21.72
C VAL A 992 0.17 -28.57 22.50
N LYS A 993 1.17 -29.12 21.82
CA LYS A 993 2.44 -29.52 22.40
C LYS A 993 3.58 -29.48 21.39
N PHE A 994 4.63 -28.71 21.69
CA PHE A 994 5.94 -28.75 21.02
C PHE A 994 7.03 -29.07 22.04
N VAL A 995 7.87 -30.07 21.75
CA VAL A 995 9.08 -30.38 22.53
C VAL A 995 10.26 -29.78 21.79
N VAL A 996 10.83 -28.69 22.30
CA VAL A 996 11.89 -27.91 21.66
C VAL A 996 13.23 -28.19 22.33
N LYS A 997 14.27 -28.43 21.53
CA LYS A 997 15.64 -28.61 22.00
C LYS A 997 16.55 -27.43 21.68
N MET A 998 17.52 -27.21 22.56
CA MET A 998 18.49 -26.12 22.51
C MET A 998 19.87 -26.65 22.91
N THR A 999 20.91 -25.80 22.87
CA THR A 999 22.15 -26.07 23.65
C THR A 999 21.97 -25.56 25.08
N GLU A 1000 22.70 -26.12 26.04
CA GLU A 1000 22.60 -25.75 27.46
C GLU A 1000 22.87 -24.24 27.69
N GLU A 1001 23.85 -23.66 27.00
CA GLU A 1001 24.08 -22.21 26.97
C GLU A 1001 22.88 -21.42 26.43
N LYS A 1002 22.27 -21.85 25.31
CA LYS A 1002 21.17 -21.11 24.69
C LYS A 1002 19.89 -21.23 25.51
N LEU A 1003 19.65 -22.35 26.19
CA LEU A 1003 18.55 -22.45 27.15
C LEU A 1003 18.79 -21.55 28.37
N ALA A 1004 20.00 -21.52 28.93
CA ALA A 1004 20.33 -20.62 30.03
C ALA A 1004 20.17 -19.14 29.66
N GLN A 1005 20.60 -18.74 28.45
CA GLN A 1005 20.36 -17.41 27.90
C GLN A 1005 18.87 -17.12 27.69
N ALA A 1006 18.09 -18.09 27.22
CA ALA A 1006 16.65 -17.95 27.01
C ALA A 1006 15.85 -17.88 28.33
N GLU A 1007 16.28 -18.59 29.38
CA GLU A 1007 15.75 -18.44 30.75
C GLU A 1007 16.04 -17.03 31.28
N ALA A 1008 17.28 -16.56 31.17
CA ALA A 1008 17.68 -15.22 31.64
C ALA A 1008 16.95 -14.08 30.90
N ALA A 1009 16.63 -14.26 29.62
CA ALA A 1009 15.83 -13.32 28.82
C ALA A 1009 14.31 -13.44 29.05
N GLY A 1010 13.86 -14.48 29.76
CA GLY A 1010 12.46 -14.82 30.00
C GLY A 1010 11.85 -15.65 28.86
N LEU A 1011 11.67 -16.96 29.10
CA LEU A 1011 11.21 -17.92 28.09
C LEU A 1011 9.92 -17.52 27.35
N HIS A 1012 8.91 -16.99 28.05
CA HIS A 1012 7.68 -16.47 27.43
C HIS A 1012 7.93 -15.37 26.40
N LYS A 1013 8.89 -14.49 26.65
CA LYS A 1013 9.29 -13.41 25.72
C LYS A 1013 10.06 -13.99 24.53
N VAL A 1014 11.02 -14.89 24.79
CA VAL A 1014 11.85 -15.53 23.77
C VAL A 1014 11.01 -16.32 22.77
N PHE A 1015 10.10 -17.18 23.25
CA PHE A 1015 9.24 -18.02 22.43
C PHE A 1015 7.95 -17.32 21.96
N LYS A 1016 7.80 -16.00 22.13
CA LYS A 1016 6.59 -15.22 21.79
C LYS A 1016 5.29 -15.78 22.39
N LEU A 1017 5.33 -16.36 23.57
CA LEU A 1017 4.19 -16.96 24.26
C LEU A 1017 3.39 -15.94 25.08
N GLN A 1018 3.42 -14.66 24.70
CA GLN A 1018 2.67 -13.57 25.32
C GLN A 1018 2.18 -12.59 24.24
N THR A 1019 0.87 -12.40 24.15
CA THR A 1019 0.23 -11.38 23.28
C THR A 1019 -0.58 -10.39 24.11
N SER A 1020 -0.75 -9.15 23.60
CA SER A 1020 -1.52 -8.10 24.29
C SER A 1020 -2.94 -7.99 23.74
N LEU A 1021 -3.93 -8.26 24.59
CA LEU A 1021 -5.36 -8.12 24.27
C LEU A 1021 -5.86 -6.76 24.74
N THR A 1022 -6.13 -5.85 23.80
CA THR A 1022 -6.67 -4.50 24.09
C THR A 1022 -8.13 -4.39 23.66
N CYS A 1023 -9.03 -4.18 24.62
CA CYS A 1023 -10.49 -4.13 24.45
C CYS A 1023 -11.01 -2.69 24.51
N ASN A 1024 -10.25 -1.73 23.98
CA ASN A 1024 -10.51 -0.28 24.10
C ASN A 1024 -11.65 0.27 23.20
N SER A 1025 -12.39 -0.63 22.54
CA SER A 1025 -13.44 -0.34 21.54
C SER A 1025 -14.64 -1.26 21.75
N MET A 1026 -15.20 -1.25 22.95
CA MET A 1026 -16.47 -1.90 23.27
C MET A 1026 -17.60 -1.02 22.74
N VAL A 1027 -17.94 -1.22 21.46
CA VAL A 1027 -18.95 -0.46 20.73
C VAL A 1027 -20.03 -1.44 20.27
N LEU A 1028 -21.28 -1.16 20.60
CA LEU A 1028 -22.45 -1.99 20.34
C LEU A 1028 -23.62 -1.10 19.93
N PHE A 1029 -24.64 -1.66 19.27
CA PHE A 1029 -25.92 -0.96 19.14
C PHE A 1029 -26.72 -1.07 20.44
N ASP A 1030 -27.26 0.03 20.93
CA ASP A 1030 -28.25 0.02 22.02
C ASP A 1030 -29.57 -0.65 21.57
N HIS A 1031 -30.48 -0.86 22.52
CA HIS A 1031 -31.78 -1.46 22.25
C HIS A 1031 -32.70 -0.63 21.33
N MET A 1032 -32.31 0.63 21.05
CA MET A 1032 -32.99 1.60 20.20
C MET A 1032 -32.19 1.91 18.91
N GLY A 1033 -31.27 1.02 18.52
CA GLY A 1033 -30.58 1.07 17.22
C GLY A 1033 -29.53 2.16 17.01
N CYS A 1034 -29.01 2.82 18.06
CA CYS A 1034 -27.86 3.74 17.93
C CYS A 1034 -26.56 3.11 18.44
N LEU A 1035 -25.43 3.47 17.82
CA LEU A 1035 -24.10 3.05 18.27
C LEU A 1035 -23.72 3.72 19.58
N LYS A 1036 -23.37 2.91 20.58
CA LYS A 1036 -22.95 3.35 21.91
C LYS A 1036 -21.61 2.73 22.27
N LYS A 1037 -20.71 3.53 22.84
CA LYS A 1037 -19.41 3.08 23.36
C LYS A 1037 -19.49 2.90 24.89
N TYR A 1038 -18.98 1.78 25.35
CA TYR A 1038 -18.92 1.38 26.76
C TYR A 1038 -17.48 1.53 27.29
N GLU A 1039 -17.33 1.92 28.55
CA GLU A 1039 -16.00 2.00 29.21
C GLU A 1039 -15.67 0.77 30.05
N THR A 1040 -16.68 0.04 30.54
CA THR A 1040 -16.52 -1.22 31.27
C THR A 1040 -17.51 -2.28 30.80
N VAL A 1041 -17.22 -3.54 31.12
CA VAL A 1041 -18.11 -4.69 30.84
C VAL A 1041 -19.31 -4.71 31.80
N GLN A 1042 -19.16 -4.12 32.98
CA GLN A 1042 -20.23 -3.96 33.96
C GLN A 1042 -21.33 -3.01 33.45
N ASP A 1043 -20.98 -1.98 32.66
CA ASP A 1043 -21.95 -1.07 32.04
C ASP A 1043 -22.85 -1.82 31.04
N ILE A 1044 -22.24 -2.66 30.19
CA ILE A 1044 -22.91 -3.54 29.21
C ILE A 1044 -23.86 -4.50 29.93
N LEU A 1045 -23.35 -5.15 30.99
CA LEU A 1045 -24.09 -6.13 31.78
C LEU A 1045 -25.29 -5.51 32.51
N LYS A 1046 -25.18 -4.26 33.00
CA LYS A 1046 -26.28 -3.54 33.65
C LYS A 1046 -27.36 -3.11 32.67
N GLU A 1047 -27.00 -2.49 31.55
CA GLU A 1047 -27.99 -2.05 30.55
C GLU A 1047 -28.74 -3.23 29.91
N PHE A 1048 -28.07 -4.37 29.71
CA PHE A 1048 -28.73 -5.62 29.35
C PHE A 1048 -29.67 -6.11 30.47
N PHE A 1049 -29.25 -6.06 31.73
CA PHE A 1049 -30.01 -6.58 32.86
C PHE A 1049 -31.33 -5.85 33.06
N ASP A 1050 -31.32 -4.51 33.05
CA ASP A 1050 -32.51 -3.69 33.24
C ASP A 1050 -33.56 -3.98 32.14
N LEU A 1051 -33.11 -4.08 30.89
CA LEU A 1051 -33.96 -4.44 29.74
C LEU A 1051 -34.51 -5.87 29.87
N ARG A 1052 -33.68 -6.85 30.25
CA ARG A 1052 -34.11 -8.25 30.39
C ARG A 1052 -35.11 -8.43 31.53
N LEU A 1053 -34.95 -7.70 32.65
CA LEU A 1053 -35.88 -7.73 33.77
C LEU A 1053 -37.26 -7.16 33.39
N HIS A 1054 -37.27 -6.09 32.58
CA HIS A 1054 -38.51 -5.56 31.99
C HIS A 1054 -39.17 -6.60 31.07
N TYR A 1055 -38.42 -7.25 30.18
CA TYR A 1055 -38.94 -8.30 29.31
C TYR A 1055 -39.46 -9.55 30.07
N TYR A 1056 -38.88 -9.92 31.22
CA TYR A 1056 -39.48 -10.95 32.09
C TYR A 1056 -40.81 -10.53 32.72
N SER A 1057 -41.03 -9.23 32.91
CA SER A 1057 -42.31 -8.71 33.39
C SER A 1057 -43.37 -8.82 32.29
N LEU A 1058 -43.06 -8.38 31.07
CA LEU A 1058 -43.91 -8.56 29.89
C LEU A 1058 -44.20 -10.04 29.60
N ARG A 1059 -43.19 -10.92 29.71
CA ARG A 1059 -43.35 -12.38 29.60
C ARG A 1059 -44.30 -12.94 30.64
N LYS A 1060 -44.21 -12.49 31.90
CA LYS A 1060 -45.15 -12.93 32.95
C LYS A 1060 -46.57 -12.49 32.60
N GLU A 1061 -46.77 -11.25 32.20
CA GLU A 1061 -48.08 -10.70 31.85
C GLU A 1061 -48.70 -11.44 30.66
N TRP A 1062 -47.94 -11.62 29.57
CA TRP A 1062 -48.37 -12.40 28.40
C TRP A 1062 -48.71 -13.85 28.75
N LEU A 1063 -47.88 -14.52 29.54
CA LEU A 1063 -48.15 -15.89 30.00
C LEU A 1063 -49.41 -15.96 30.87
N VAL A 1064 -49.60 -15.02 31.82
CA VAL A 1064 -50.80 -14.98 32.68
C VAL A 1064 -52.06 -14.72 31.86
N GLY A 1065 -51.99 -13.87 30.82
CA GLY A 1065 -53.08 -13.62 29.89
C GLY A 1065 -53.41 -14.84 29.03
N MET A 1066 -52.43 -15.42 28.35
CA MET A 1066 -52.60 -16.58 27.47
C MET A 1066 -53.10 -17.82 28.25
N LEU A 1067 -52.49 -18.12 29.39
CA LEU A 1067 -52.86 -19.23 30.25
C LEU A 1067 -54.21 -19.00 30.96
N GLY A 1068 -54.57 -17.73 31.20
CA GLY A 1068 -55.91 -17.31 31.59
C GLY A 1068 -56.94 -17.66 30.51
N ALA A 1069 -56.67 -17.28 29.26
CA ALA A 1069 -57.53 -17.58 28.12
C ALA A 1069 -57.67 -19.09 27.87
N GLU A 1070 -56.58 -19.87 27.99
CA GLU A 1070 -56.63 -21.34 27.94
C GLU A 1070 -57.52 -21.92 29.06
N SER A 1071 -57.38 -21.43 30.29
CA SER A 1071 -58.19 -21.86 31.43
C SER A 1071 -59.68 -21.54 31.25
N THR A 1072 -60.03 -20.35 30.76
CA THR A 1072 -61.42 -19.96 30.47
C THR A 1072 -61.99 -20.78 29.31
N LYS A 1073 -61.20 -21.04 28.26
CA LYS A 1073 -61.58 -21.91 27.14
C LYS A 1073 -61.92 -23.32 27.59
N LEU A 1074 -61.08 -23.92 28.44
CA LEU A 1074 -61.30 -25.25 29.01
C LEU A 1074 -62.47 -25.27 30.00
N ASN A 1075 -62.67 -24.22 30.81
CA ASN A 1075 -63.85 -24.05 31.64
C ASN A 1075 -65.14 -24.03 30.81
N ASN A 1076 -65.17 -23.26 29.72
CA ASN A 1076 -66.32 -23.18 28.82
C ASN A 1076 -66.60 -24.51 28.09
N GLN A 1077 -65.57 -25.23 27.64
CA GLN A 1077 -65.72 -26.56 27.06
C GLN A 1077 -66.25 -27.60 28.06
N ALA A 1078 -65.68 -27.65 29.27
CA ALA A 1078 -66.13 -28.55 30.33
C ALA A 1078 -67.57 -28.23 30.78
N ARG A 1079 -67.89 -26.95 30.94
CA ARG A 1079 -69.25 -26.46 31.26
C ARG A 1079 -70.26 -26.86 30.18
N PHE A 1080 -69.94 -26.66 28.90
CA PHE A 1080 -70.83 -27.03 27.79
C PHE A 1080 -71.13 -28.53 27.76
N ILE A 1081 -70.10 -29.37 27.94
CA ILE A 1081 -70.25 -30.82 27.95
C ILE A 1081 -71.06 -31.29 29.17
N LEU A 1082 -70.81 -30.73 30.35
CA LEU A 1082 -71.60 -31.02 31.56
C LEU A 1082 -73.06 -30.54 31.42
N GLU A 1083 -73.31 -29.35 30.90
CA GLU A 1083 -74.67 -28.85 30.61
C GLU A 1083 -75.38 -29.70 29.54
N LYS A 1084 -74.67 -30.21 28.54
CA LYS A 1084 -75.20 -31.13 27.53
C LYS A 1084 -75.54 -32.51 28.10
N ILE A 1085 -74.67 -33.11 28.91
CA ILE A 1085 -74.92 -34.39 29.58
C ILE A 1085 -76.06 -34.29 30.60
N GLN A 1086 -76.18 -33.14 31.29
CA GLN A 1086 -77.30 -32.84 32.20
C GLN A 1086 -78.61 -32.47 31.47
N GLY A 1087 -78.67 -32.56 30.14
CA GLY A 1087 -79.86 -32.24 29.34
C GLY A 1087 -80.25 -30.75 29.29
N LYS A 1088 -79.46 -29.86 29.90
CA LYS A 1088 -79.70 -28.40 29.91
C LYS A 1088 -79.51 -27.80 28.51
N ILE A 1089 -78.58 -28.35 27.72
CA ILE A 1089 -78.32 -27.98 26.33
C ILE A 1089 -78.81 -29.10 25.39
N THR A 1090 -79.55 -28.70 24.35
CA THR A 1090 -79.98 -29.58 23.24
C THR A 1090 -79.38 -29.03 21.95
N ILE A 1091 -78.58 -29.82 21.26
CA ILE A 1091 -77.89 -29.45 20.02
C ILE A 1091 -78.53 -30.07 18.77
N GLU A 1092 -79.26 -31.15 18.99
CA GLU A 1092 -79.95 -31.96 18.00
C GLU A 1092 -81.00 -31.13 17.26
N ASN A 1093 -80.96 -31.17 15.93
CA ASN A 1093 -81.90 -30.50 15.03
C ASN A 1093 -82.07 -28.97 15.22
N ARG A 1094 -81.00 -28.27 15.65
CA ARG A 1094 -80.91 -26.79 15.65
C ARG A 1094 -79.95 -26.31 14.56
N SER A 1095 -80.18 -25.11 14.02
CA SER A 1095 -79.23 -24.50 13.08
C SER A 1095 -78.00 -23.94 13.82
N LYS A 1096 -76.87 -23.79 13.13
CA LYS A 1096 -75.66 -23.18 13.71
C LYS A 1096 -75.94 -21.75 14.23
N ARG A 1097 -76.87 -21.01 13.62
CA ARG A 1097 -77.30 -19.68 14.07
C ARG A 1097 -78.02 -19.74 15.43
N ASP A 1098 -78.93 -20.69 15.61
CA ASP A 1098 -79.66 -20.87 16.87
C ASP A 1098 -78.73 -21.33 17.99
N LEU A 1099 -77.74 -22.17 17.67
CA LEU A 1099 -76.71 -22.63 18.61
C LEU A 1099 -75.81 -21.49 19.07
N ILE A 1100 -75.35 -20.63 18.15
CA ILE A 1100 -74.59 -19.41 18.47
C ILE A 1100 -75.44 -18.50 19.38
N GLN A 1101 -76.71 -18.25 19.03
CA GLN A 1101 -77.60 -17.39 19.82
C GLN A 1101 -77.88 -17.97 21.22
N MET A 1102 -78.06 -19.28 21.34
CA MET A 1102 -78.20 -19.99 22.63
C MET A 1102 -76.93 -19.85 23.50
N LEU A 1103 -75.74 -19.94 22.90
CA LEU A 1103 -74.47 -19.80 23.64
C LEU A 1103 -74.28 -18.37 24.17
N VAL A 1104 -74.56 -17.34 23.36
CA VAL A 1104 -74.60 -15.94 23.82
C VAL A 1104 -75.59 -15.76 24.98
N GLN A 1105 -76.83 -16.25 24.83
CA GLN A 1105 -77.86 -16.15 25.87
C GLN A 1105 -77.52 -16.88 27.17
N ARG A 1106 -76.59 -17.83 27.15
CA ARG A 1106 -76.11 -18.57 28.33
C ARG A 1106 -74.81 -18.04 28.91
N GLY A 1107 -74.30 -16.91 28.42
CA GLY A 1107 -73.04 -16.33 28.89
C GLY A 1107 -71.87 -17.27 28.61
N TYR A 1108 -71.79 -17.81 27.40
CA TYR A 1108 -70.54 -18.35 26.86
C TYR A 1108 -69.83 -17.25 26.07
N GLU A 1109 -68.51 -17.20 26.20
CA GLU A 1109 -67.66 -16.23 25.50
C GLU A 1109 -67.25 -16.74 24.10
N SER A 1110 -67.04 -15.82 23.17
CA SER A 1110 -66.27 -16.07 21.94
C SER A 1110 -64.89 -16.63 22.30
N ASP A 1111 -64.30 -17.51 21.48
CA ASP A 1111 -63.07 -18.25 21.79
C ASP A 1111 -62.01 -17.40 22.52
N PRO A 1112 -61.83 -17.57 23.85
CA PRO A 1112 -61.03 -16.64 24.64
C PRO A 1112 -59.57 -16.56 24.20
N VAL A 1113 -59.01 -17.67 23.69
CA VAL A 1113 -57.62 -17.71 23.20
C VAL A 1113 -57.47 -16.98 21.87
N LYS A 1114 -58.51 -17.00 21.02
CA LYS A 1114 -58.53 -16.24 19.77
C LYS A 1114 -58.72 -14.75 20.06
N ALA A 1115 -59.71 -14.39 20.88
CA ALA A 1115 -59.95 -13.01 21.28
C ALA A 1115 -58.75 -12.38 22.00
N TRP A 1116 -58.04 -13.14 22.84
CA TRP A 1116 -56.79 -12.67 23.45
C TRP A 1116 -55.69 -12.41 22.41
N LYS A 1117 -55.50 -13.31 21.44
CA LYS A 1117 -54.52 -13.11 20.37
C LYS A 1117 -54.85 -11.91 19.47
N GLU A 1118 -56.09 -11.81 19.01
CA GLU A 1118 -56.57 -10.68 18.20
C GLU A 1118 -56.40 -9.35 18.94
N ALA A 1119 -56.59 -9.32 20.28
CA ALA A 1119 -56.33 -8.13 21.09
C ALA A 1119 -54.84 -7.80 21.26
N GLN A 1120 -53.95 -8.81 21.32
CA GLN A 1120 -52.49 -8.60 21.40
C GLN A 1120 -51.90 -8.17 20.06
N GLU A 1121 -52.34 -8.78 18.96
CA GLU A 1121 -51.96 -8.40 17.59
C GLU A 1121 -52.38 -6.94 17.31
N LYS A 1122 -53.62 -6.58 17.66
CA LYS A 1122 -54.11 -5.21 17.49
C LYS A 1122 -53.41 -4.18 18.40
N ALA A 1123 -53.05 -4.53 19.63
CA ALA A 1123 -52.25 -3.64 20.48
C ALA A 1123 -50.86 -3.37 19.86
N ALA A 1124 -50.24 -4.36 19.23
CA ALA A 1124 -48.97 -4.19 18.52
C ALA A 1124 -49.10 -3.35 17.22
N GLU A 1125 -50.27 -3.34 16.57
CA GLU A 1125 -50.57 -2.40 15.47
C GLU A 1125 -50.77 -0.96 15.96
N GLU A 1126 -51.38 -0.77 17.14
CA GLU A 1126 -51.65 0.57 17.70
C GLU A 1126 -50.39 1.26 18.27
N GLU A 1127 -49.33 0.52 18.64
CA GLU A 1127 -48.03 1.09 19.08
C GLU A 1127 -47.08 1.47 17.93
N ASP A 1128 -47.28 0.99 16.69
CA ASP A 1128 -46.44 1.36 15.53
C ASP A 1128 -47.24 2.11 14.44
N PRO A 1129 -47.17 3.46 14.39
CA PRO A 1129 -47.92 4.26 13.43
C PRO A 1129 -47.45 4.10 11.97
N GLN A 1130 -46.45 3.25 11.70
CA GLN A 1130 -46.11 2.85 10.33
C GLN A 1130 -46.88 1.61 9.85
N ASN A 1131 -47.42 0.78 10.75
CA ASN A 1131 -48.09 -0.50 10.43
C ASN A 1131 -49.62 -0.47 10.57
N ALA A 1132 -50.21 0.52 11.25
CA ALA A 1132 -51.62 0.61 11.64
C ALA A 1132 -52.69 0.65 10.49
N ASN A 1133 -52.35 0.27 9.26
CA ASN A 1133 -53.23 0.24 8.09
C ASN A 1133 -53.24 -1.12 7.35
N ASP A 1134 -52.39 -2.08 7.71
CA ASP A 1134 -52.09 -3.22 6.84
C ASP A 1134 -53.10 -4.38 6.91
N ASP A 1135 -53.89 -4.58 7.97
CA ASP A 1135 -54.89 -5.69 8.01
C ASP A 1135 -56.38 -5.31 8.13
N ALA A 1136 -56.70 -4.02 8.20
CA ALA A 1136 -58.09 -3.53 8.17
C ALA A 1136 -58.89 -3.95 6.91
N SER A 1137 -58.22 -4.27 5.80
CA SER A 1137 -58.82 -4.62 4.51
C SER A 1137 -59.07 -6.13 4.30
N SER A 1138 -58.51 -7.00 5.15
CA SER A 1138 -58.66 -8.47 5.04
C SER A 1138 -60.01 -8.97 5.60
N ALA A 1139 -60.80 -8.09 6.22
CA ALA A 1139 -62.12 -8.41 6.80
C ALA A 1139 -63.27 -8.57 5.78
N SER A 1140 -63.00 -8.56 4.47
CA SER A 1140 -63.99 -8.69 3.38
C SER A 1140 -64.65 -10.08 3.23
N GLY A 1141 -64.63 -10.87 4.31
CA GLY A 1141 -65.27 -12.18 4.43
C GLY A 1141 -65.32 -12.74 5.85
N SER A 1142 -64.82 -12.02 6.86
CA SER A 1142 -64.84 -12.47 8.25
C SER A 1142 -66.25 -12.34 8.85
N THR A 1143 -66.74 -13.40 9.50
CA THR A 1143 -68.00 -13.38 10.24
C THR A 1143 -67.85 -12.51 11.50
N SER A 1144 -68.32 -11.26 11.47
CA SER A 1144 -68.21 -10.28 12.59
C SER A 1144 -69.16 -10.56 13.77
N GLY A 1145 -69.31 -11.83 14.14
CA GLY A 1145 -70.08 -12.28 15.30
C GLY A 1145 -69.29 -13.29 16.14
N PRO A 1146 -69.73 -13.58 17.39
CA PRO A 1146 -68.98 -14.41 18.33
C PRO A 1146 -68.59 -15.79 17.79
N ASP A 1147 -67.31 -16.14 17.92
CA ASP A 1147 -66.73 -17.38 17.45
C ASP A 1147 -66.82 -18.49 18.51
N PHE A 1148 -67.82 -19.35 18.35
CA PHE A 1148 -68.01 -20.54 19.18
C PHE A 1148 -67.49 -21.83 18.56
N ASN A 1149 -66.64 -21.77 17.52
CA ASN A 1149 -66.14 -22.98 16.85
C ASN A 1149 -65.37 -23.90 17.82
N TYR A 1150 -64.73 -23.37 18.87
CA TYR A 1150 -64.05 -24.14 19.90
C TYR A 1150 -64.97 -25.04 20.76
N ILE A 1151 -66.27 -24.75 20.78
CA ILE A 1151 -67.30 -25.58 21.42
C ILE A 1151 -68.04 -26.41 20.35
N LEU A 1152 -68.46 -25.77 19.26
CA LEU A 1152 -69.31 -26.38 18.24
C LEU A 1152 -68.59 -27.41 17.37
N ASN A 1153 -67.26 -27.37 17.28
CA ASN A 1153 -66.45 -28.36 16.56
C ASN A 1153 -65.88 -29.47 17.47
N MET A 1154 -66.29 -29.53 18.75
CA MET A 1154 -65.87 -30.63 19.64
C MET A 1154 -66.44 -31.96 19.12
N SER A 1155 -65.58 -32.97 18.96
CA SER A 1155 -65.99 -34.29 18.47
C SER A 1155 -67.02 -34.95 19.40
N LEU A 1156 -67.95 -35.76 18.85
CA LEU A 1156 -68.91 -36.55 19.65
C LEU A 1156 -68.24 -37.45 20.71
N TRP A 1157 -66.98 -37.83 20.49
CA TRP A 1157 -66.14 -38.57 21.45
C TRP A 1157 -65.90 -37.81 22.77
N SER A 1158 -65.98 -36.47 22.79
CA SER A 1158 -65.80 -35.68 24.02
C SER A 1158 -66.91 -35.89 25.04
N LEU A 1159 -68.08 -36.38 24.61
CA LEU A 1159 -69.20 -36.74 25.48
C LEU A 1159 -69.04 -38.12 26.15
N THR A 1160 -67.99 -38.88 25.80
CA THR A 1160 -67.68 -40.16 26.49
C THR A 1160 -67.13 -39.88 27.90
N LYS A 1161 -67.52 -40.71 28.88
CA LYS A 1161 -67.14 -40.51 30.30
C LYS A 1161 -65.64 -40.24 30.47
N GLU A 1162 -64.80 -41.04 29.83
CA GLU A 1162 -63.33 -40.92 29.88
C GLU A 1162 -62.85 -39.54 29.41
N LYS A 1163 -63.40 -39.01 28.31
CA LYS A 1163 -63.05 -37.68 27.80
C LYS A 1163 -63.64 -36.53 28.61
N VAL A 1164 -64.78 -36.73 29.29
CA VAL A 1164 -65.30 -35.76 30.26
C VAL A 1164 -64.34 -35.65 31.46
N GLU A 1165 -63.92 -36.79 32.02
CA GLU A 1165 -62.99 -36.85 33.16
C GLU A 1165 -61.59 -36.33 32.78
N GLU A 1166 -61.10 -36.64 31.58
CA GLU A 1166 -59.85 -36.09 31.01
C GLU A 1166 -59.90 -34.57 30.83
N LEU A 1167 -60.99 -34.03 30.27
CA LEU A 1167 -61.18 -32.59 30.05
C LEU A 1167 -61.26 -31.81 31.37
N ILE A 1168 -62.01 -32.32 32.35
CA ILE A 1168 -62.09 -31.72 33.70
C ILE A 1168 -60.71 -31.75 34.37
N LYS A 1169 -60.00 -32.89 34.32
CA LYS A 1169 -58.63 -33.00 34.86
C LYS A 1169 -57.64 -32.05 34.17
N HIS A 1170 -57.79 -31.82 32.87
CA HIS A 1170 -56.93 -30.91 32.12
C HIS A 1170 -57.19 -29.44 32.51
N ARG A 1171 -58.47 -29.04 32.59
CA ARG A 1171 -58.91 -27.75 33.16
C ARG A 1171 -58.32 -27.53 34.55
N ASP A 1172 -58.50 -28.49 35.46
CA ASP A 1172 -58.02 -28.41 36.85
C ASP A 1172 -56.49 -28.43 36.97
N SER A 1173 -55.78 -28.85 35.91
CA SER A 1173 -54.33 -28.71 35.80
C SER A 1173 -53.94 -27.31 35.34
N LYS A 1174 -54.58 -26.79 34.29
CA LYS A 1174 -54.32 -25.46 33.72
C LYS A 1174 -54.68 -24.31 34.67
N GLU A 1175 -55.74 -24.46 35.46
CA GLU A 1175 -56.10 -23.49 36.49
C GLU A 1175 -55.10 -23.45 37.66
N ARG A 1176 -54.48 -24.59 38.00
CA ARG A 1176 -53.36 -24.62 38.97
C ARG A 1176 -52.09 -24.00 38.40
N GLU A 1177 -51.72 -24.36 37.16
CA GLU A 1177 -50.60 -23.76 36.42
C GLU A 1177 -50.69 -22.22 36.41
N LEU A 1178 -51.88 -21.67 36.16
CA LEU A 1178 -52.15 -20.23 36.20
C LEU A 1178 -51.97 -19.62 37.60
N ASN A 1179 -52.43 -20.30 38.65
CA ASN A 1179 -52.32 -19.83 40.03
C ASN A 1179 -50.90 -20.01 40.61
N ASP A 1180 -50.09 -20.91 40.07
CA ASP A 1180 -48.67 -21.04 40.36
C ASP A 1180 -47.87 -19.94 39.66
N LEU A 1181 -48.12 -19.72 38.37
CA LEU A 1181 -47.49 -18.63 37.60
C LEU A 1181 -47.77 -17.24 38.19
N LYS A 1182 -49.02 -16.97 38.59
CA LYS A 1182 -49.39 -15.69 39.22
C LYS A 1182 -48.56 -15.39 40.48
N ARG A 1183 -48.19 -16.43 41.26
CA ARG A 1183 -47.42 -16.32 42.50
C ARG A 1183 -45.91 -16.08 42.31
N LYS A 1184 -45.33 -16.44 41.16
CA LYS A 1184 -43.92 -16.17 40.84
C LYS A 1184 -43.70 -14.70 40.47
N SER A 1185 -42.56 -14.11 40.83
CA SER A 1185 -42.12 -12.81 40.29
C SER A 1185 -41.43 -12.97 38.93
N ALA A 1186 -41.20 -11.85 38.23
CA ALA A 1186 -40.35 -11.81 37.03
C ALA A 1186 -38.94 -12.36 37.31
N SER A 1187 -38.37 -12.01 38.46
CA SER A 1187 -37.07 -12.48 38.93
C SER A 1187 -37.02 -13.99 39.19
N ASP A 1188 -38.11 -14.59 39.68
CA ASP A 1188 -38.17 -16.04 39.93
C ASP A 1188 -38.17 -16.83 38.62
N LEU A 1189 -38.94 -16.37 37.62
CA LEU A 1189 -38.93 -16.97 36.27
C LEU A 1189 -37.53 -16.89 35.63
N TRP A 1190 -36.79 -15.80 35.86
CA TRP A 1190 -35.41 -15.69 35.38
C TRP A 1190 -34.45 -16.61 36.15
N LYS A 1191 -34.60 -16.75 37.48
CA LYS A 1191 -33.81 -17.69 38.29
C LYS A 1191 -34.03 -19.14 37.86
N GLU A 1192 -35.25 -19.51 37.47
CA GLU A 1192 -35.60 -20.83 36.92
C GLU A 1192 -34.96 -21.08 35.54
N ASP A 1193 -35.13 -20.17 34.58
CA ASP A 1193 -34.50 -20.27 33.25
C ASP A 1193 -32.95 -20.37 33.36
N LEU A 1194 -32.33 -19.59 34.24
CA LEU A 1194 -30.88 -19.63 34.50
C LEU A 1194 -30.42 -20.94 35.17
N ALA A 1195 -31.28 -21.61 35.94
CA ALA A 1195 -30.95 -22.91 36.54
C ALA A 1195 -30.96 -24.00 35.47
N ALA A 1196 -32.02 -24.09 34.66
CA ALA A 1196 -32.16 -25.06 33.58
C ALA A 1196 -31.05 -24.92 32.51
N PHE A 1197 -30.64 -23.68 32.21
CA PHE A 1197 -29.52 -23.43 31.30
C PHE A 1197 -28.17 -23.93 31.85
N VAL A 1198 -27.87 -23.73 33.14
CA VAL A 1198 -26.61 -24.21 33.74
C VAL A 1198 -26.57 -25.74 33.83
N GLU A 1199 -27.68 -26.39 34.15
CA GLU A 1199 -27.80 -27.85 34.19
C GLU A 1199 -27.50 -28.47 32.80
N GLU A 1200 -28.13 -27.96 31.74
CA GLU A 1200 -27.89 -28.46 30.39
C GLU A 1200 -26.49 -28.09 29.87
N LEU A 1201 -25.93 -26.93 30.25
CA LEU A 1201 -24.55 -26.55 29.93
C LEU A 1201 -23.53 -27.53 30.54
N GLU A 1202 -23.70 -27.89 31.81
CA GLU A 1202 -22.83 -28.87 32.47
C GLU A 1202 -22.93 -30.26 31.85
N LYS A 1203 -24.13 -30.66 31.43
CA LYS A 1203 -24.41 -31.90 30.70
C LYS A 1203 -23.79 -31.91 29.28
N VAL A 1204 -23.88 -30.82 28.52
CA VAL A 1204 -23.25 -30.68 27.20
C VAL A 1204 -21.72 -30.72 27.31
N GLU A 1205 -21.12 -29.95 28.23
CA GLU A 1205 -19.67 -30.01 28.45
C GLU A 1205 -19.21 -31.39 28.97
N ALA A 1206 -20.04 -32.09 29.76
CA ALA A 1206 -19.73 -33.44 30.21
C ALA A 1206 -19.66 -34.42 29.03
N GLN A 1207 -20.63 -34.34 28.11
CA GLN A 1207 -20.60 -35.13 26.87
C GLN A 1207 -19.37 -34.79 26.01
N GLU A 1208 -19.04 -33.51 25.81
CA GLU A 1208 -17.83 -33.12 25.07
C GLU A 1208 -16.54 -33.72 25.69
N ARG A 1209 -16.44 -33.70 27.03
CA ARG A 1209 -15.30 -34.30 27.75
C ARG A 1209 -15.28 -35.82 27.62
N GLU A 1210 -16.44 -36.49 27.64
CA GLU A 1210 -16.55 -37.94 27.46
C GLU A 1210 -16.26 -38.37 26.01
N ASP A 1211 -16.71 -37.62 25.00
CA ASP A 1211 -16.44 -37.89 23.58
C ASP A 1211 -14.94 -37.76 23.25
N VAL A 1212 -14.28 -36.72 23.81
CA VAL A 1212 -12.83 -36.57 23.75
C VAL A 1212 -12.12 -37.77 24.39
N LEU A 1213 -12.53 -38.20 25.58
CA LEU A 1213 -11.98 -39.40 26.25
C LEU A 1213 -12.28 -40.71 25.50
N ALA A 1214 -13.44 -40.82 24.84
CA ALA A 1214 -13.82 -41.99 24.05
C ALA A 1214 -12.95 -42.13 22.79
N GLY A 1215 -12.55 -41.00 22.19
CA GLY A 1215 -11.53 -40.98 21.13
C GLY A 1215 -10.16 -41.49 21.58
N MET A 1216 -9.81 -41.29 22.86
CA MET A 1216 -8.53 -41.70 23.45
C MET A 1216 -8.47 -43.20 23.80
N VAL A 1217 -9.62 -43.86 24.05
CA VAL A 1217 -9.68 -45.29 24.41
C VAL A 1217 -9.86 -46.15 23.16
N GLY A 1218 -8.74 -46.45 22.49
CA GLY A 1218 -8.70 -47.34 21.33
C GLY A 1218 -9.43 -48.67 21.57
N LYS A 1219 -10.43 -48.96 20.72
CA LYS A 1219 -11.33 -50.12 20.87
C LYS A 1219 -10.56 -51.43 21.13
N PRO A 1220 -10.92 -52.22 22.15
CA PRO A 1220 -10.21 -53.45 22.47
C PRO A 1220 -10.37 -54.48 21.35
N ILE A 1221 -9.31 -54.65 20.55
CA ILE A 1221 -9.24 -55.65 19.49
C ILE A 1221 -9.36 -57.03 20.13
N LYS A 1222 -10.42 -57.77 19.81
CA LYS A 1222 -10.63 -59.16 20.24
C LYS A 1222 -9.72 -60.14 19.50
N GLY A 1223 -8.40 -60.00 19.71
CA GLY A 1223 -7.42 -61.03 19.40
C GLY A 1223 -7.61 -62.24 20.31
N LYS A 1224 -7.35 -63.44 19.79
CA LYS A 1224 -7.40 -64.68 20.59
C LYS A 1224 -6.21 -64.74 21.55
N VAL A 1225 -6.49 -65.12 22.81
CA VAL A 1225 -5.54 -65.69 23.79
C VAL A 1225 -4.21 -64.93 23.94
N GLY A 1226 -4.23 -63.81 24.69
CA GLY A 1226 -3.03 -63.11 25.15
C GLY A 1226 -3.39 -62.10 26.25
N LYS A 1227 -2.51 -61.90 27.25
CA LYS A 1227 -2.74 -60.93 28.34
C LYS A 1227 -2.85 -59.51 27.76
N PRO A 1228 -3.89 -58.72 28.08
CA PRO A 1228 -4.04 -57.37 27.54
C PRO A 1228 -3.06 -56.40 28.19
N LYS A 1229 -1.90 -56.17 27.54
CA LYS A 1229 -1.15 -54.92 27.75
C LYS A 1229 -1.91 -53.79 27.04
N MET A 1230 -2.63 -52.97 27.80
CA MET A 1230 -3.23 -51.73 27.27
C MET A 1230 -2.12 -50.84 26.67
N LYS A 1231 -2.24 -50.49 25.38
CA LYS A 1231 -1.44 -49.40 24.78
C LYS A 1231 -1.99 -48.07 25.29
N LYS A 1232 -1.51 -47.61 26.45
CA LYS A 1232 -1.79 -46.27 27.00
C LYS A 1232 -0.89 -45.16 26.40
N LEU A 1233 0.13 -45.56 25.63
CA LEU A 1233 1.29 -44.75 25.23
C LEU A 1233 0.97 -43.46 24.45
N GLN A 1234 -0.02 -43.46 23.56
CA GLN A 1234 -0.24 -42.32 22.64
C GLN A 1234 -0.78 -41.03 23.30
N LEU A 1235 -1.12 -41.05 24.59
CA LEU A 1235 -1.70 -39.88 25.27
C LEU A 1235 -0.78 -39.22 26.30
N GLU A 1236 0.19 -39.96 26.83
CA GLU A 1236 1.26 -39.37 27.65
C GLU A 1236 2.20 -38.52 26.79
N GLU A 1237 2.23 -38.75 25.47
CA GLU A 1237 2.94 -37.92 24.50
C GLU A 1237 2.31 -36.52 24.30
N THR A 1238 0.97 -36.38 24.29
CA THR A 1238 0.28 -35.10 24.00
C THR A 1238 0.02 -34.21 25.21
N MET A 1239 0.04 -34.76 26.43
CA MET A 1239 -0.13 -34.02 27.68
C MET A 1239 1.21 -33.41 28.16
N PRO A 1240 1.19 -32.37 29.02
CA PRO A 1240 2.43 -31.84 29.63
C PRO A 1240 3.19 -32.93 30.38
N SER A 1241 4.51 -33.01 30.17
CA SER A 1241 5.34 -34.01 30.85
C SER A 1241 5.33 -33.82 32.37
N PRO A 1242 4.98 -34.85 33.17
CA PRO A 1242 4.70 -34.70 34.61
C PRO A 1242 5.93 -34.35 35.47
N PHE A 1243 7.12 -34.33 34.87
CA PHE A 1243 8.38 -33.95 35.52
C PHE A 1243 8.87 -32.54 35.13
N GLY A 1244 8.20 -31.84 34.21
CA GLY A 1244 8.61 -30.53 33.74
C GLY A 1244 8.39 -29.41 34.77
N ARG A 1245 9.37 -28.52 34.95
CA ARG A 1245 9.22 -27.30 35.73
C ARG A 1245 8.39 -26.29 34.94
N ARG A 1246 7.12 -26.09 35.30
CA ARG A 1246 6.28 -25.00 34.76
C ARG A 1246 6.95 -23.65 35.02
N ILE A 1247 7.05 -22.83 33.98
CA ILE A 1247 7.52 -21.45 34.10
C ILE A 1247 6.30 -20.54 34.22
N VAL A 1248 6.24 -19.74 35.30
CA VAL A 1248 5.15 -18.79 35.51
C VAL A 1248 5.42 -17.53 34.66
N PRO A 1249 4.51 -17.11 33.77
CA PRO A 1249 4.69 -15.89 32.98
C PRO A 1249 4.79 -14.66 33.90
N GLN A 1250 5.82 -13.85 33.68
CA GLN A 1250 6.01 -12.59 34.39
C GLN A 1250 5.49 -11.41 33.55
N ILE A 1251 4.78 -10.48 34.20
CA ILE A 1251 4.53 -9.16 33.63
C ILE A 1251 5.72 -8.26 33.95
N THR A 1252 6.47 -7.87 32.93
CA THR A 1252 7.59 -6.93 33.10
C THR A 1252 7.08 -5.50 33.39
N SER A 1253 7.91 -4.70 34.07
CA SER A 1253 7.64 -3.27 34.28
C SER A 1253 7.47 -2.52 32.96
N ALA A 1254 8.21 -2.91 31.91
CA ALA A 1254 8.09 -2.37 30.56
C ALA A 1254 6.69 -2.56 29.95
N MET A 1255 6.07 -3.74 30.13
CA MET A 1255 4.72 -4.03 29.64
C MET A 1255 3.67 -3.14 30.33
N LYS A 1256 3.75 -2.98 31.66
CA LYS A 1256 2.87 -2.06 32.40
C LYS A 1256 3.11 -0.59 32.02
N ALA A 1257 4.36 -0.21 31.77
CA ALA A 1257 4.73 1.14 31.33
C ALA A 1257 4.20 1.46 29.92
N ASP A 1258 4.26 0.52 28.97
CA ASP A 1258 3.74 0.74 27.62
C ASP A 1258 2.21 0.71 27.58
N ALA A 1259 1.55 -0.18 28.33
CA ALA A 1259 0.10 -0.14 28.56
C ALA A 1259 -0.35 1.24 29.10
N SER A 1260 0.32 1.71 30.16
CA SER A 1260 0.09 3.04 30.75
C SER A 1260 0.32 4.18 29.74
N ARG A 1261 1.36 4.06 28.90
CA ARG A 1261 1.72 5.05 27.87
C ARG A 1261 0.70 5.07 26.72
N LYS A 1262 0.16 3.92 26.33
CA LYS A 1262 -0.95 3.79 25.36
C LYS A 1262 -2.23 4.44 25.92
N LEU A 1263 -2.55 4.23 27.20
CA LEU A 1263 -3.70 4.86 27.87
C LEU A 1263 -3.54 6.38 27.99
N LEU A 1264 -2.36 6.87 28.38
CA LEU A 1264 -2.06 8.30 28.53
C LEU A 1264 -2.08 9.06 27.20
N LYS A 1265 -1.64 8.43 26.09
CA LYS A 1265 -1.81 9.02 24.74
C LYS A 1265 -3.29 9.24 24.39
N LYS A 1266 -4.19 8.36 24.82
CA LYS A 1266 -5.63 8.51 24.59
C LYS A 1266 -6.21 9.68 25.39
N LYS A 1267 -5.95 9.75 26.70
CA LYS A 1267 -6.42 10.84 27.59
C LYS A 1267 -5.83 12.24 27.30
N LYS A 1268 -4.81 12.35 26.45
CA LYS A 1268 -4.31 13.65 25.96
C LYS A 1268 -4.84 14.02 24.57
N GLY A 1269 -5.54 13.11 23.88
CA GLY A 1269 -6.15 13.35 22.57
C GLY A 1269 -7.37 14.26 22.61
N ASP A 1270 -8.14 14.22 23.70
CA ASP A 1270 -9.33 15.07 23.92
C ASP A 1270 -9.01 16.58 24.08
N ALA A 1271 -7.74 16.98 23.91
CA ALA A 1271 -7.25 18.36 24.00
C ALA A 1271 -6.33 18.80 22.85
N ASP A 1272 -5.86 17.88 21.99
CA ASP A 1272 -4.98 18.19 20.84
C ASP A 1272 -5.17 17.13 19.73
N SER A 1273 -5.68 17.55 18.57
CA SER A 1273 -6.16 16.65 17.51
C SER A 1273 -5.06 16.18 16.54
N VAL A 1274 -4.35 15.09 16.90
CA VAL A 1274 -3.45 14.38 15.98
C VAL A 1274 -3.76 12.88 15.95
N ALA A 1275 -4.14 12.39 14.77
CA ALA A 1275 -4.64 11.03 14.55
C ALA A 1275 -3.71 9.92 15.08
N ILE A 1276 -4.25 9.07 15.96
CA ILE A 1276 -3.62 7.82 16.38
C ILE A 1276 -4.14 6.68 15.51
N LYS A 1277 -3.21 6.02 14.82
CA LYS A 1277 -3.46 4.77 14.08
C LYS A 1277 -3.94 3.70 15.08
N MET A 1278 -5.21 3.32 15.02
CA MET A 1278 -5.71 2.13 15.73
C MET A 1278 -5.21 0.90 14.97
N GLU A 1279 -4.16 0.29 15.48
CA GLU A 1279 -3.59 -0.93 14.90
C GLU A 1279 -4.48 -2.11 15.30
N PHE A 1280 -5.29 -2.57 14.35
CA PHE A 1280 -5.63 -3.98 14.24
C PHE A 1280 -4.37 -4.69 13.73
N ASP A 1281 -3.97 -5.77 14.41
CA ASP A 1281 -2.71 -6.45 14.12
C ASP A 1281 -2.78 -7.27 12.82
N GLU A 1282 -2.31 -6.69 11.72
CA GLU A 1282 -1.78 -7.44 10.58
C GLU A 1282 -0.38 -8.01 10.94
N GLU A 1283 -0.31 -8.83 12.00
CA GLU A 1283 0.87 -9.67 12.20
C GLU A 1283 0.96 -10.68 11.06
N PHE A 1284 1.79 -10.35 10.06
CA PHE A 1284 3.09 -11.03 9.94
C PHE A 1284 4.15 -10.27 9.12
N GLY A 1285 3.94 -8.98 8.81
CA GLY A 1285 4.88 -8.12 8.07
C GLY A 1285 6.14 -7.72 8.86
N GLY A 1286 7.00 -8.68 9.21
CA GLY A 1286 8.14 -8.51 10.11
C GLY A 1286 9.27 -7.59 9.63
N VAL A 1287 9.13 -6.28 9.85
CA VAL A 1287 10.26 -5.33 9.85
C VAL A 1287 10.19 -4.37 11.04
N GLN A 1288 10.59 -4.85 12.21
CA GLN A 1288 11.13 -3.99 13.27
C GLN A 1288 12.65 -4.13 13.32
N ALA A 1289 13.33 -3.06 13.73
CA ALA A 1289 14.77 -3.00 13.89
C ALA A 1289 15.09 -2.12 15.11
N GLU A 1290 14.99 -2.71 16.29
CA GLU A 1290 15.52 -2.12 17.51
C GLU A 1290 16.97 -2.59 17.70
N GLY A 1291 17.90 -1.65 17.62
CA GLY A 1291 19.23 -1.79 18.21
C GLY A 1291 19.26 -0.93 19.47
N GLY A 1292 19.20 -1.55 20.63
CA GLY A 1292 19.43 -0.88 21.90
C GLY A 1292 20.94 -0.80 22.18
N GLY A 1293 21.41 0.40 22.51
CA GLY A 1293 22.63 0.59 23.28
C GLY A 1293 22.21 1.10 24.66
N ASP A 1294 22.66 0.43 25.71
CA ASP A 1294 22.46 0.86 27.10
C ASP A 1294 23.79 1.40 27.60
N ASP A 1295 23.79 2.62 28.16
CA ASP A 1295 24.98 3.24 28.74
C ASP A 1295 24.61 4.03 30.00
N THR A 1296 25.25 3.60 31.08
CA THR A 1296 24.99 3.89 32.49
C THR A 1296 24.83 5.37 32.88
N VAL A 1297 23.75 5.63 33.62
CA VAL A 1297 23.73 6.28 34.96
C VAL A 1297 24.79 7.35 35.25
N ASN A 1298 24.35 8.59 35.52
CA ASN A 1298 24.86 9.32 36.67
C ASN A 1298 23.79 10.24 37.30
N THR A 1299 23.87 10.47 38.61
CA THR A 1299 22.75 10.95 39.44
C THR A 1299 22.93 12.34 40.04
N ALA A 1300 21.84 13.12 40.12
CA ALA A 1300 21.70 14.24 41.05
C ALA A 1300 20.24 14.40 41.55
N ALA A 1301 20.10 14.61 42.86
CA ALA A 1301 18.89 14.81 43.67
C ALA A 1301 18.18 16.16 43.40
N SER A 1302 16.99 16.51 43.94
CA SER A 1302 15.79 15.82 44.46
C SER A 1302 14.74 16.89 44.85
N GLY A 1303 13.43 16.60 44.98
CA GLY A 1303 12.50 17.60 45.53
C GLY A 1303 10.99 17.35 45.34
N THR A 1304 10.41 16.41 46.10
CA THR A 1304 8.95 16.13 46.08
C THR A 1304 8.16 16.97 47.08
N LYS A 1305 6.95 17.45 46.72
CA LYS A 1305 5.82 17.70 47.65
C LYS A 1305 4.45 17.84 46.94
N THR A 1306 3.38 17.58 47.69
CA THR A 1306 1.94 17.45 47.31
C THR A 1306 1.07 17.86 48.53
N PRO A 1307 -0.30 17.86 48.58
CA PRO A 1307 -1.39 17.82 47.56
C PRO A 1307 -2.61 18.80 47.84
N LYS A 1308 -3.74 18.67 47.09
CA LYS A 1308 -5.18 19.09 47.38
C LYS A 1308 -5.51 20.62 47.37
N LEU A 1309 -6.50 21.13 46.62
CA LEU A 1309 -8.01 21.08 46.69
C LEU A 1309 -8.62 21.86 47.89
N LYS A 1310 -9.74 22.64 47.82
CA LYS A 1310 -10.95 22.62 46.93
C LYS A 1310 -11.84 23.91 47.04
N ARG A 1311 -12.51 24.34 45.93
CA ARG A 1311 -13.76 25.21 45.84
C ARG A 1311 -13.69 26.68 46.36
N GLU A 1312 -14.58 27.65 46.02
CA GLU A 1312 -15.84 27.64 45.24
C GLU A 1312 -16.12 28.93 44.38
N LYS A 1313 -17.24 28.94 43.63
CA LYS A 1313 -17.75 29.81 42.52
C LYS A 1313 -17.85 31.35 42.75
N LYS A 1314 -17.65 32.17 41.68
CA LYS A 1314 -18.73 32.90 40.93
C LYS A 1314 -18.28 33.76 39.71
N GLU A 1315 -19.22 33.87 38.77
CA GLU A 1315 -19.38 34.47 37.41
C GLU A 1315 -18.93 35.93 37.06
N PRO A 1316 -19.08 36.41 35.79
CA PRO A 1316 -18.13 37.34 35.14
C PRO A 1316 -18.67 38.72 34.64
N GLY A 1317 -17.75 39.52 34.08
CA GLY A 1317 -17.98 40.78 33.33
C GLY A 1317 -16.86 41.82 33.60
N THR A 1318 -16.48 42.79 32.74
CA THR A 1318 -16.91 43.18 31.38
C THR A 1318 -15.85 44.11 30.74
N ARG A 1319 -15.60 44.05 29.40
CA ARG A 1319 -14.89 45.09 28.57
C ARG A 1319 -13.39 45.35 28.92
N VAL A 1320 -12.49 45.95 28.11
CA VAL A 1320 -12.49 46.59 26.76
C VAL A 1320 -11.26 46.12 25.91
N ARG A 1321 -11.31 46.38 24.59
CA ARG A 1321 -10.22 46.52 23.57
C ARG A 1321 -9.04 47.43 24.05
N ARG A 1322 -7.85 47.57 23.42
CA ARG A 1322 -7.12 46.97 22.25
C ARG A 1322 -5.61 47.33 22.36
N ALA A 1323 -4.76 46.80 21.46
CA ALA A 1323 -3.38 47.28 21.17
C ALA A 1323 -3.41 48.39 20.04
N PRO A 1324 -2.34 48.86 19.33
CA PRO A 1324 -0.92 48.38 19.29
C PRO A 1324 0.24 49.39 18.97
N SER A 1325 1.50 48.92 19.10
CA SER A 1325 2.68 49.35 18.30
C SER A 1325 3.25 50.79 18.54
N SER A 1326 4.37 51.26 17.96
CA SER A 1326 5.70 50.65 17.69
C SER A 1326 6.77 51.69 17.23
N THR A 1327 8.06 51.39 17.46
CA THR A 1327 9.28 52.13 17.01
C THR A 1327 9.52 53.50 17.68
N LYS A 1328 10.72 54.13 17.73
CA LYS A 1328 11.95 54.01 16.91
C LYS A 1328 13.18 54.71 17.58
N SER A 1329 14.42 54.20 17.40
CA SER A 1329 15.74 54.94 17.45
C SER A 1329 16.19 55.73 18.72
N SER A 1330 17.49 55.98 19.03
CA SER A 1330 18.79 55.37 18.62
C SER A 1330 20.03 55.95 19.36
N ALA A 1331 21.09 55.13 19.51
CA ALA A 1331 22.54 55.47 19.34
C ALA A 1331 23.45 56.12 20.43
N LYS A 1332 24.65 55.50 20.60
CA LYS A 1332 26.00 56.03 20.99
C LYS A 1332 26.18 56.59 22.43
N LYS A 1333 27.15 56.14 23.25
CA LYS A 1333 28.65 56.11 23.10
C LYS A 1333 29.30 55.07 24.08
N VAL A 1334 30.64 54.85 24.22
CA VAL A 1334 31.73 54.41 23.28
C VAL A 1334 33.05 54.07 24.05
N LYS A 1335 33.90 53.13 23.57
CA LYS A 1335 35.27 52.70 24.08
C LYS A 1335 35.24 51.85 25.39
N LYS A 1336 36.22 51.01 25.79
CA LYS A 1336 37.63 50.59 25.42
C LYS A 1336 37.83 49.12 25.94
N ARG A 1337 38.87 48.27 25.75
CA ARG A 1337 40.15 48.22 24.99
C ARG A 1337 40.30 46.86 24.25
N ASN A 1338 41.16 45.93 24.72
CA ASN A 1338 41.57 44.64 24.10
C ASN A 1338 42.45 43.82 25.11
N PRO A 1339 42.69 42.49 24.91
CA PRO A 1339 43.50 41.61 25.79
C PRO A 1339 44.97 41.37 25.30
N TRP A 1340 45.64 40.31 25.84
CA TRP A 1340 47.08 39.88 25.77
C TRP A 1340 47.95 40.41 26.94
N SER A 1341 48.98 39.70 27.49
CA SER A 1341 49.71 38.48 27.05
C SER A 1341 50.49 37.74 28.19
N ASP A 1342 51.19 36.63 27.86
CA ASP A 1342 52.47 36.08 28.42
C ASP A 1342 52.48 35.26 29.76
N ASP A 1343 53.27 34.18 29.98
CA ASP A 1343 54.09 33.27 29.11
C ASP A 1343 54.54 31.94 29.83
N GLU A 1344 55.21 31.01 29.11
CA GLU A 1344 56.09 29.86 29.55
C GLU A 1344 55.52 28.65 30.38
N SER A 1345 56.06 27.40 30.38
CA SER A 1345 56.64 26.50 29.34
C SER A 1345 56.84 25.03 29.87
N LYS A 1346 57.09 24.05 28.97
CA LYS A 1346 57.64 22.65 29.18
C LYS A 1346 56.79 21.57 29.92
N SER A 1347 57.10 20.25 29.90
CA SER A 1347 57.48 19.29 28.81
C SER A 1347 57.55 17.81 29.31
N GLU A 1348 56.96 16.87 28.56
CA GLU A 1348 57.27 15.42 28.34
C GLU A 1348 57.76 14.43 29.45
N SER A 1349 57.08 13.26 29.52
CA SER A 1349 57.62 11.86 29.60
C SER A 1349 58.41 11.34 30.84
N ASP A 1350 58.50 10.05 31.19
CA ASP A 1350 57.68 8.81 31.01
C ASP A 1350 58.29 7.67 31.90
N LEU A 1351 57.80 6.41 31.75
CA LEU A 1351 58.41 5.12 32.17
C LEU A 1351 58.22 4.72 33.67
N GLU A 1352 58.07 3.43 34.05
CA GLU A 1352 57.87 2.18 33.26
C GLU A 1352 57.16 1.07 34.09
N GLU A 1353 56.97 -0.11 33.48
CA GLU A 1353 56.16 -1.29 33.86
C GLU A 1353 54.65 -1.24 33.50
N SER A 1354 53.99 -2.34 33.10
CA SER A 1354 54.47 -3.62 32.52
C SER A 1354 53.35 -4.39 31.78
N GLU A 1355 53.42 -5.73 31.70
CA GLU A 1355 52.80 -6.60 30.68
C GLU A 1355 52.59 -8.04 31.22
N PRO A 1356 52.00 -9.01 30.47
CA PRO A 1356 51.06 -8.94 29.32
C PRO A 1356 49.86 -9.93 29.47
N VAL A 1357 49.03 -10.09 28.42
CA VAL A 1357 48.62 -11.41 27.84
C VAL A 1357 47.75 -11.29 26.55
N ILE A 1358 48.28 -11.80 25.42
CA ILE A 1358 47.62 -12.53 24.28
C ILE A 1358 46.35 -11.87 23.64
N ILE A 1359 46.33 -11.24 22.44
CA ILE A 1359 46.55 -11.73 21.03
C ILE A 1359 45.48 -12.77 20.58
N PRO A 1360 44.93 -12.84 19.33
CA PRO A 1360 45.13 -12.10 18.07
C PRO A 1360 43.89 -11.27 17.61
N ARG A 1361 43.82 -10.48 16.52
CA ARG A 1361 44.60 -10.25 15.27
C ARG A 1361 44.05 -10.90 13.96
N ASP A 1362 43.81 -10.04 12.96
CA ASP A 1362 43.85 -10.24 11.49
C ASP A 1362 42.95 -11.27 10.71
N SER A 1363 41.86 -10.73 10.13
CA SER A 1363 41.79 -10.40 8.68
C SER A 1363 41.13 -11.31 7.59
N LEU A 1364 40.72 -10.63 6.50
CA LEU A 1364 40.60 -11.03 5.07
C LEU A 1364 39.51 -11.99 4.51
N LEU A 1365 38.63 -11.36 3.69
CA LEU A 1365 38.24 -11.72 2.29
C LEU A 1365 37.18 -12.78 1.93
N ARG A 1366 36.30 -12.36 0.99
CA ARG A 1366 35.67 -13.13 -0.13
C ARG A 1366 34.59 -14.19 0.21
N ARG A 1367 33.59 -14.47 -0.65
CA ARG A 1367 32.93 -13.69 -1.74
C ARG A 1367 31.61 -14.38 -2.17
N ALA A 1368 30.58 -13.58 -2.46
CA ALA A 1368 29.54 -13.75 -3.50
C ALA A 1368 28.62 -15.01 -3.60
N ALA A 1369 27.31 -14.71 -3.77
CA ALA A 1369 26.25 -15.50 -4.45
C ALA A 1369 25.75 -16.79 -3.75
N ALA A 1370 24.52 -17.29 -3.98
CA ALA A 1370 23.43 -16.83 -4.86
C ALA A 1370 22.02 -17.08 -4.26
N ASP A 1371 21.00 -16.44 -4.86
CA ASP A 1371 19.59 -16.82 -4.98
C ASP A 1371 18.82 -17.55 -3.85
N ARG A 1372 17.70 -16.94 -3.41
CA ARG A 1372 16.36 -17.34 -3.93
C ARG A 1372 15.20 -16.41 -3.54
N ALA A 1373 14.14 -16.51 -4.36
CA ALA A 1373 12.71 -16.23 -4.17
C ALA A 1373 12.25 -15.18 -3.12
N LYS A 1374 11.44 -14.22 -3.60
CA LYS A 1374 10.43 -13.52 -2.78
C LYS A 1374 9.06 -13.66 -3.43
N TYR A 1375 8.26 -14.58 -2.88
CA TYR A 1375 6.81 -14.54 -3.09
C TYR A 1375 6.20 -13.54 -2.10
N THR A 1376 5.30 -12.70 -2.59
CA THR A 1376 4.38 -11.89 -1.78
C THR A 1376 3.02 -12.03 -2.41
N PHE A 1377 2.12 -12.78 -1.77
CA PHE A 1377 0.78 -12.98 -2.31
C PHE A 1377 -0.07 -11.72 -2.11
N ASP A 1378 -0.88 -11.41 -3.12
CA ASP A 1378 -1.76 -10.24 -3.16
C ASP A 1378 -3.21 -10.72 -3.01
N PHE A 1379 -4.09 -9.92 -2.40
CA PHE A 1379 -5.47 -10.32 -2.10
C PHE A 1379 -6.39 -10.21 -3.34
N SER A 1380 -6.11 -11.00 -4.38
CA SER A 1380 -7.14 -11.37 -5.37
C SER A 1380 -6.77 -12.63 -6.17
N LYS A 1381 -7.48 -13.74 -5.89
CA LYS A 1381 -8.15 -14.63 -6.86
C LYS A 1381 -8.74 -15.85 -6.16
N GLU A 1382 -9.88 -16.31 -6.67
CA GLU A 1382 -10.37 -17.67 -6.49
C GLU A 1382 -9.79 -18.54 -7.64
N GLU A 1383 -9.58 -19.82 -7.38
CA GLU A 1383 -9.13 -20.81 -8.37
C GLU A 1383 -10.32 -21.73 -8.72
N ASP A 1384 -10.77 -21.66 -9.98
CA ASP A 1384 -11.66 -22.67 -10.57
C ASP A 1384 -10.79 -23.83 -11.08
N ASP A 1385 -10.53 -24.81 -10.22
CA ASP A 1385 -9.97 -26.09 -10.64
C ASP A 1385 -11.03 -26.89 -11.43
N ALA A 1386 -10.90 -26.89 -12.76
CA ALA A 1386 -11.64 -27.76 -13.65
C ALA A 1386 -10.66 -28.40 -14.66
N HIS A 1387 -10.62 -29.73 -14.69
CA HIS A 1387 -9.86 -30.49 -15.69
C HIS A 1387 -10.39 -30.25 -17.10
N ASP A 1388 -9.49 -30.13 -18.06
CA ASP A 1388 -9.56 -30.87 -19.33
C ASP A 1388 -8.12 -31.15 -19.80
N ASP A 1389 -7.87 -32.37 -20.25
CA ASP A 1389 -6.61 -32.84 -20.82
C ASP A 1389 -6.61 -32.67 -22.36
N ASP A 1390 -5.48 -32.99 -23.00
CA ASP A 1390 -5.31 -33.19 -24.45
C ASP A 1390 -5.70 -32.03 -25.41
N ASP A 1391 -4.69 -31.28 -25.86
CA ASP A 1391 -4.14 -31.61 -27.18
C ASP A 1391 -2.68 -31.12 -27.34
N ALA A 1392 -1.83 -31.90 -28.01
CA ALA A 1392 -0.40 -31.61 -28.11
C ALA A 1392 0.18 -31.97 -29.49
N ASN A 1393 0.88 -31.03 -30.12
CA ASN A 1393 1.96 -31.32 -31.05
C ASN A 1393 2.84 -30.09 -31.36
N ASN A 1394 4.13 -30.22 -31.04
CA ASN A 1394 5.31 -29.91 -31.88
C ASN A 1394 5.48 -28.50 -32.52
N ASN A 1395 6.68 -27.91 -32.57
CA ASN A 1395 8.02 -28.50 -32.46
C ASN A 1395 9.06 -27.49 -31.92
N ASN A 1396 10.00 -27.98 -31.10
CA ASN A 1396 11.47 -27.91 -31.22
C ASN A 1396 12.19 -26.56 -31.57
N ASP A 1397 13.38 -26.24 -31.05
CA ASP A 1397 14.37 -27.00 -30.25
C ASP A 1397 14.97 -26.14 -29.10
N LEU A 1398 15.63 -26.81 -28.15
CA LEU A 1398 16.53 -26.21 -27.14
C LEU A 1398 17.71 -27.17 -26.86
N ASP A 1399 18.68 -26.71 -26.05
CA ASP A 1399 19.97 -27.35 -25.75
C ASP A 1399 20.98 -27.40 -26.93
N GLU A 1400 22.30 -27.44 -26.73
CA GLU A 1400 23.08 -27.73 -25.50
C GLU A 1400 24.16 -26.65 -25.18
N LEU A 1401 25.09 -26.93 -24.24
CA LEU A 1401 25.73 -25.91 -23.40
C LEU A 1401 27.18 -26.27 -22.97
N LYS A 1402 28.02 -25.24 -22.72
CA LYS A 1402 29.33 -25.23 -21.97
C LYS A 1402 30.60 -25.59 -22.77
N VAL A 1403 31.85 -25.17 -22.41
CA VAL A 1403 32.44 -24.10 -21.54
C VAL A 1403 33.95 -24.01 -21.79
N LYS A 1404 34.56 -22.80 -21.92
CA LYS A 1404 35.73 -22.27 -21.14
C LYS A 1404 36.18 -20.88 -21.61
N ALA A 1405 37.16 -20.29 -20.91
CA ALA A 1405 37.30 -18.84 -20.75
C ALA A 1405 38.42 -18.18 -21.58
N SER A 1406 38.12 -16.97 -22.11
CA SER A 1406 38.79 -15.66 -21.88
C SER A 1406 40.32 -15.61 -21.68
N PRO A 1407 41.05 -14.53 -22.14
CA PRO A 1407 40.62 -13.15 -21.80
C PRO A 1407 41.12 -11.92 -22.64
N VAL A 1408 40.63 -10.73 -22.22
CA VAL A 1408 41.19 -9.36 -22.38
C VAL A 1408 40.87 -8.54 -23.67
N ILE A 1409 39.95 -7.57 -23.50
CA ILE A 1409 39.89 -6.20 -24.08
C ILE A 1409 39.78 -6.02 -25.61
N ASN A 1410 38.61 -5.53 -26.06
CA ASN A 1410 38.45 -4.08 -26.33
C ASN A 1410 36.97 -3.65 -26.42
N ASP A 1411 36.63 -2.48 -25.87
CA ASP A 1411 35.31 -1.84 -26.02
C ASP A 1411 35.35 -0.82 -27.18
N ARG A 1412 34.41 -0.93 -28.13
CA ARG A 1412 34.05 0.12 -29.11
C ARG A 1412 32.59 -0.05 -29.53
N GLU A 1413 31.71 0.89 -29.17
CA GLU A 1413 31.25 2.02 -30.03
C GLU A 1413 30.07 1.61 -30.94
N ASP A 1414 28.85 1.66 -30.39
CA ASP A 1414 27.60 1.65 -31.17
C ASP A 1414 27.35 3.06 -31.76
N GLU A 1415 27.71 3.29 -33.03
CA GLU A 1415 27.26 4.48 -33.77
C GLU A 1415 25.84 4.30 -34.33
N PHE A 1416 24.94 5.20 -33.96
CA PHE A 1416 23.61 5.29 -34.58
C PHE A 1416 23.63 6.33 -35.71
N VAL A 1417 23.67 5.86 -36.96
CA VAL A 1417 23.69 6.70 -38.16
C VAL A 1417 22.26 7.00 -38.65
N PRO A 1418 21.84 8.28 -38.75
CA PRO A 1418 20.65 8.68 -39.49
C PRO A 1418 20.97 8.93 -40.98
N SER A 1419 20.02 8.63 -41.87
CA SER A 1419 20.13 8.87 -43.32
C SER A 1419 18.99 9.76 -43.82
N ASP A 1420 19.32 10.83 -44.54
CA ASP A 1420 18.35 11.78 -45.12
C ASP A 1420 17.61 11.23 -46.35
N SER A 1421 16.34 11.63 -46.51
CA SER A 1421 15.82 12.11 -47.81
C SER A 1421 14.45 12.80 -47.72
N VAL A 1422 14.45 14.12 -47.97
CA VAL A 1422 13.44 14.92 -48.73
C VAL A 1422 11.95 14.89 -48.32
N GLU A 1423 11.49 15.99 -47.70
CA GLU A 1423 10.32 16.84 -48.06
C GLU A 1423 10.41 18.09 -47.16
N LYS A 1424 10.74 19.31 -47.63
CA LYS A 1424 10.00 20.31 -48.43
C LYS A 1424 8.77 20.97 -47.76
N ASP A 1425 8.64 22.26 -48.08
CA ASP A 1425 7.60 23.26 -47.73
C ASP A 1425 7.94 24.11 -46.50
N GLU A 1426 8.52 25.31 -46.66
CA GLU A 1426 7.89 26.57 -47.09
C GLU A 1426 6.87 27.17 -46.11
N TYR A 1427 7.27 28.28 -45.47
CA TYR A 1427 6.36 29.29 -44.93
C TYR A 1427 6.87 30.68 -45.32
N ASP A 1428 6.48 31.13 -46.52
CA ASP A 1428 6.53 32.54 -46.91
C ASP A 1428 5.44 33.34 -46.15
N PHE A 1429 5.67 34.63 -45.91
CA PHE A 1429 4.75 35.48 -45.14
C PHE A 1429 4.83 36.96 -45.54
N SER A 1430 3.99 37.38 -46.50
CA SER A 1430 3.88 38.77 -46.96
C SER A 1430 2.71 38.96 -47.95
N PRO A 1431 2.25 40.20 -48.27
CA PRO A 1431 2.35 41.48 -47.53
C PRO A 1431 0.99 42.26 -47.55
N VAL A 1432 1.01 43.62 -47.64
CA VAL A 1432 -0.11 44.58 -47.90
C VAL A 1432 -0.95 44.96 -46.65
N LYS A 1433 -1.08 46.21 -46.16
CA LYS A 1433 -0.59 47.60 -46.43
C LYS A 1433 -0.49 48.30 -45.03
N SER A 1434 0.23 49.41 -44.77
CA SER A 1434 0.52 50.62 -45.56
C SER A 1434 1.85 51.34 -45.19
N LYS A 1435 2.33 52.22 -46.08
CA LYS A 1435 3.48 53.17 -45.95
C LYS A 1435 3.19 54.31 -44.94
N PRO A 1436 4.12 55.22 -44.53
CA PRO A 1436 5.52 55.52 -45.00
C PRO A 1436 6.54 55.66 -43.80
N SER A 1437 7.77 56.23 -43.82
CA SER A 1437 8.91 56.39 -44.77
C SER A 1437 10.19 56.85 -43.99
N PRO A 1438 11.44 56.54 -44.40
CA PRO A 1438 12.68 56.92 -43.68
C PRO A 1438 13.58 57.96 -44.40
N GLU A 1439 14.48 58.66 -43.67
CA GLU A 1439 15.89 58.91 -44.08
C GLU A 1439 16.82 59.58 -43.02
N LYS A 1440 18.08 59.10 -42.97
CA LYS A 1440 19.42 59.76 -42.81
C LYS A 1440 19.75 60.89 -41.78
N MET A 1441 20.94 60.68 -41.18
CA MET A 1441 22.08 61.64 -40.96
C MET A 1441 22.11 62.70 -39.82
N SER A 1442 22.75 62.29 -38.70
CA SER A 1442 24.04 62.83 -38.16
C SER A 1442 24.26 64.30 -37.73
N GLN A 1443 24.98 64.46 -36.59
CA GLN A 1443 25.68 65.66 -36.06
C GLN A 1443 24.79 66.80 -35.45
N GLU A 1444 25.19 67.58 -34.43
CA GLU A 1444 26.29 67.45 -33.44
C GLU A 1444 26.05 68.27 -32.13
N LYS A 1445 26.72 67.86 -31.04
CA LYS A 1445 27.30 68.63 -29.90
C LYS A 1445 26.58 69.88 -29.27
N LYS A 1446 26.41 69.77 -27.93
CA LYS A 1446 26.79 70.75 -26.86
C LYS A 1446 26.07 72.12 -26.76
N ASN A 1447 26.14 72.89 -25.66
CA ASN A 1447 26.20 72.65 -24.19
C ASN A 1447 26.15 74.03 -23.46
N GLN A 1448 25.84 74.08 -22.15
CA GLN A 1448 26.02 75.25 -21.23
C GLN A 1448 25.09 76.48 -21.43
N ASP A 1449 24.79 77.34 -20.44
CA ASP A 1449 24.75 77.24 -18.95
C ASP A 1449 23.99 78.45 -18.34
N PHE A 1450 23.79 78.43 -17.00
CA PHE A 1450 23.31 79.52 -16.10
C PHE A 1450 21.80 79.87 -16.14
N GLY A 1451 21.10 79.96 -14.99
CA GLY A 1451 21.50 79.60 -13.62
C GLY A 1451 20.51 80.04 -12.52
N ASN A 1452 20.84 79.68 -11.26
CA ASN A 1452 20.31 80.19 -9.97
C ASN A 1452 18.85 79.85 -9.55
N ILE A 1453 18.48 79.67 -8.25
CA ILE A 1453 19.21 79.22 -7.03
C ILE A 1453 18.18 78.95 -5.87
N PHE A 1454 18.51 78.10 -4.88
CA PHE A 1454 17.79 77.84 -3.58
C PHE A 1454 16.33 77.27 -3.59
N SER A 1455 15.78 76.56 -2.58
CA SER A 1455 16.34 75.58 -1.59
C SER A 1455 15.29 74.94 -0.63
N PHE A 1456 15.26 73.59 -0.50
CA PHE A 1456 14.85 72.77 0.69
C PHE A 1456 13.49 73.04 1.39
N PRO A 1457 13.11 72.34 2.51
CA PRO A 1457 13.41 70.99 3.04
C PRO A 1457 12.10 70.12 3.11
N SER A 1458 11.93 68.96 3.76
CA SER A 1458 12.67 67.72 4.07
C SER A 1458 11.87 66.93 5.15
N TYR A 1459 11.89 65.59 5.15
CA TYR A 1459 11.67 64.68 6.32
C TYR A 1459 10.27 64.47 7.00
N SER A 1460 9.80 63.20 6.94
CA SER A 1460 9.52 62.29 8.09
C SER A 1460 8.27 62.39 9.02
N GLN A 1461 7.39 61.37 8.89
CA GLN A 1461 6.73 60.55 9.95
C GLN A 1461 5.68 61.12 10.95
N LYS A 1462 4.55 60.39 11.04
CA LYS A 1462 3.79 60.00 12.28
C LYS A 1462 3.06 61.12 13.07
N THR A 1463 1.97 60.90 13.84
CA THR A 1463 1.15 59.70 14.19
C THR A 1463 -0.26 60.11 14.69
N ASP A 1464 -1.23 59.21 14.50
CA ASP A 1464 -2.38 58.84 15.38
C ASP A 1464 -3.46 59.86 15.86
N ASP A 1465 -4.49 59.27 16.48
CA ASP A 1465 -5.67 59.77 17.23
C ASP A 1465 -6.81 60.56 16.53
N ASP A 1466 -8.09 60.45 16.93
CA ASP A 1466 -8.89 59.30 17.46
C ASP A 1466 -10.41 59.67 17.43
N THR A 1467 -11.30 58.68 17.53
CA THR A 1467 -12.75 58.77 17.86
C THR A 1467 -13.69 59.49 16.85
N THR A 1468 -15.01 59.28 16.74
CA THR A 1468 -16.02 58.23 17.11
C THR A 1468 -17.32 58.52 16.28
N LYS A 1469 -18.57 58.00 16.42
CA LYS A 1469 -19.34 57.11 17.34
C LYS A 1469 -20.68 56.72 16.63
N LEU A 1470 -21.08 55.44 16.64
CA LEU A 1470 -22.50 54.93 16.61
C LEU A 1470 -23.37 55.26 15.36
N ASP A 1471 -24.52 54.64 15.05
CA ASP A 1471 -25.19 53.32 15.27
C ASP A 1471 -26.32 53.26 14.17
N SER A 1472 -27.21 52.27 13.95
CA SER A 1472 -27.62 51.03 14.64
C SER A 1472 -28.02 49.93 13.62
N ASP A 1473 -28.61 48.82 14.11
CA ASP A 1473 -29.07 47.66 13.32
C ASP A 1473 -30.62 47.59 13.13
N GLU A 1474 -31.04 46.58 12.35
CA GLU A 1474 -32.27 45.75 12.40
C GLU A 1474 -33.65 46.14 11.75
N GLU A 1475 -34.20 45.08 11.12
CA GLU A 1475 -35.59 44.63 10.86
C GLU A 1475 -36.65 45.37 9.97
N ASP A 1476 -36.87 44.73 8.80
CA ASP A 1476 -38.15 44.15 8.30
C ASP A 1476 -39.16 44.99 7.46
N SER A 1477 -40.05 44.24 6.80
CA SER A 1477 -41.24 44.57 6.00
C SER A 1477 -41.09 44.83 4.48
N THR A 1478 -41.84 44.01 3.73
CA THR A 1478 -42.16 44.11 2.29
C THR A 1478 -43.67 44.52 2.15
N PRO A 1479 -44.34 44.61 0.97
CA PRO A 1479 -43.92 44.70 -0.45
C PRO A 1479 -44.74 45.78 -1.26
N VAL A 1480 -44.79 45.64 -2.61
CA VAL A 1480 -45.90 46.02 -3.54
C VAL A 1480 -45.92 47.39 -4.28
N PHE A 1481 -45.61 47.33 -5.60
CA PHE A 1481 -46.13 48.12 -6.74
C PHE A 1481 -45.80 49.66 -6.81
N SER A 1482 -45.89 50.35 -7.96
CA SER A 1482 -46.54 50.05 -9.26
C SER A 1482 -45.76 50.58 -10.48
N SER A 1483 -46.12 50.11 -11.69
CA SER A 1483 -45.69 50.67 -12.99
C SER A 1483 -46.87 51.29 -13.76
N PRO A 1484 -46.66 52.24 -14.68
CA PRO A 1484 -47.69 52.63 -15.65
C PRO A 1484 -47.34 52.38 -17.14
N PHE A 1485 -48.13 51.51 -17.76
CA PHE A 1485 -48.75 51.62 -19.10
C PHE A 1485 -47.95 51.81 -20.41
N ALA A 1486 -48.31 50.95 -21.38
CA ALA A 1486 -48.28 51.23 -22.83
C ALA A 1486 -49.72 51.28 -23.39
N PRO A 1487 -49.96 51.97 -24.51
CA PRO A 1487 -50.68 51.33 -25.64
C PRO A 1487 -50.27 51.88 -27.04
N LYS A 1488 -50.88 51.49 -28.19
CA LYS A 1488 -51.20 50.18 -28.82
C LYS A 1488 -51.94 50.46 -30.17
N GLN A 1489 -51.77 49.59 -31.18
CA GLN A 1489 -52.66 49.37 -32.38
C GLN A 1489 -52.55 50.24 -33.67
N THR A 1490 -53.07 49.63 -34.75
CA THR A 1490 -53.37 50.10 -36.13
C THR A 1490 -52.20 50.23 -37.14
N GLU A 1491 -52.32 49.83 -38.42
CA GLU A 1491 -53.26 48.87 -39.06
C GLU A 1491 -52.74 48.28 -40.41
N LYS A 1492 -53.29 47.12 -40.81
CA LYS A 1492 -53.56 46.60 -42.18
C LYS A 1492 -52.48 46.54 -43.30
N MET A 1493 -52.32 45.32 -43.85
CA MET A 1493 -52.43 44.90 -45.29
C MET A 1493 -51.55 45.61 -46.37
N LEU A 1494 -51.05 44.96 -47.43
CA LEU A 1494 -51.63 43.86 -48.25
C LEU A 1494 -50.51 43.06 -48.97
N SER A 1495 -50.87 42.25 -49.98
CA SER A 1495 -50.01 41.22 -50.62
C SER A 1495 -49.71 41.45 -52.10
N LYS A 1496 -48.81 40.60 -52.67
CA LYS A 1496 -48.67 40.17 -54.09
C LYS A 1496 -47.75 40.94 -55.07
N THR A 1497 -46.66 40.25 -55.47
CA THR A 1497 -46.18 39.98 -56.89
C THR A 1497 -45.81 41.21 -57.77
N VAL A 1498 -45.05 41.19 -58.87
CA VAL A 1498 -44.33 40.22 -59.76
C VAL A 1498 -42.99 40.91 -60.15
N ALA A 1499 -41.84 40.29 -60.44
CA ALA A 1499 -41.44 39.52 -61.65
C ALA A 1499 -39.90 39.31 -61.58
N ALA A 1500 -39.19 38.28 -62.07
CA ALA A 1500 -39.38 37.18 -63.05
C ALA A 1500 -38.44 37.28 -64.27
N LYS A 1501 -37.30 36.57 -64.21
CA LYS A 1501 -36.65 35.87 -65.34
C LYS A 1501 -36.43 34.41 -64.89
N LYS A 1502 -36.94 33.35 -65.54
CA LYS A 1502 -36.80 32.87 -66.94
C LYS A 1502 -35.41 32.25 -67.20
N ALA A 1503 -35.27 31.03 -67.77
CA ALA A 1503 -36.29 30.08 -68.25
C ALA A 1503 -35.73 28.64 -68.52
N LYS A 1504 -36.66 27.73 -68.90
CA LYS A 1504 -36.49 26.38 -69.53
C LYS A 1504 -36.03 25.25 -68.58
N VAL A 1505 -36.62 24.04 -68.50
CA VAL A 1505 -37.52 23.20 -69.34
C VAL A 1505 -36.84 22.48 -70.51
N ASP A 1506 -36.75 21.13 -70.47
CA ASP A 1506 -37.30 20.23 -71.53
C ASP A 1506 -37.31 18.71 -71.18
N VAL A 1507 -37.92 17.91 -72.07
CA VAL A 1507 -38.54 16.56 -71.90
C VAL A 1507 -37.62 15.35 -72.28
N PRO A 1508 -37.84 14.10 -71.75
CA PRO A 1508 -36.99 12.91 -72.01
C PRO A 1508 -37.48 11.92 -73.10
N PRO A 1509 -36.65 10.94 -73.50
CA PRO A 1509 -37.16 9.62 -73.91
C PRO A 1509 -36.37 8.37 -73.41
N LYS A 1510 -36.95 7.17 -73.67
CA LYS A 1510 -36.48 5.78 -73.37
C LYS A 1510 -35.66 5.20 -74.59
N PRO A 1511 -35.39 3.88 -74.86
CA PRO A 1511 -35.77 2.61 -74.17
C PRO A 1511 -34.83 1.34 -74.25
N LYS A 1512 -35.24 0.24 -73.54
CA LYS A 1512 -34.88 -1.22 -73.72
C LYS A 1512 -33.43 -1.63 -73.36
N ARG A 1513 -33.12 -2.87 -72.92
CA ARG A 1513 -33.75 -4.23 -73.04
C ARG A 1513 -33.79 -4.97 -71.66
N ALA A 1514 -34.33 -6.20 -71.58
CA ALA A 1514 -34.58 -6.99 -70.34
C ALA A 1514 -34.39 -8.53 -70.62
N PRO A 1515 -34.91 -9.55 -69.86
CA PRO A 1515 -35.48 -9.66 -68.49
C PRO A 1515 -35.10 -10.93 -67.66
N LYS A 1516 -35.52 -11.07 -66.37
CA LYS A 1516 -36.31 -12.23 -65.79
C LYS A 1516 -36.37 -12.33 -64.23
N ALA A 1517 -37.60 -12.42 -63.70
CA ALA A 1517 -38.10 -13.24 -62.54
C ALA A 1517 -37.47 -13.12 -61.11
N LYS A 1518 -38.21 -13.25 -59.99
CA LYS A 1518 -39.63 -13.65 -59.71
C LYS A 1518 -40.16 -13.01 -58.39
N LYS A 1519 -41.50 -12.98 -58.24
CA LYS A 1519 -42.42 -12.35 -57.22
C LYS A 1519 -42.01 -12.38 -55.72
N MET A 1520 -42.46 -11.50 -54.79
CA MET A 1520 -43.79 -10.86 -54.47
C MET A 1520 -44.83 -11.83 -53.83
N GLU A 1521 -45.67 -11.49 -52.83
CA GLU A 1521 -45.84 -10.31 -51.94
C GLU A 1521 -46.69 -10.69 -50.68
N THR A 1522 -47.13 -9.73 -49.83
CA THR A 1522 -47.79 -9.92 -48.50
C THR A 1522 -49.22 -9.34 -48.38
N VAL A 1523 -49.86 -9.53 -47.20
CA VAL A 1523 -50.88 -8.66 -46.50
C VAL A 1523 -52.32 -9.24 -46.27
N ASN A 1524 -52.66 -9.41 -44.97
CA ASN A 1524 -53.95 -9.32 -44.21
C ASN A 1524 -55.15 -10.32 -44.33
N SER A 1525 -55.60 -10.81 -43.14
CA SER A 1525 -56.93 -10.72 -42.46
C SER A 1525 -58.28 -10.70 -43.23
N ASP A 1526 -59.43 -11.23 -42.72
CA ASP A 1526 -59.83 -11.70 -41.36
C ASP A 1526 -60.97 -12.77 -41.34
N SER A 1527 -61.08 -13.50 -40.22
CA SER A 1527 -62.23 -14.16 -39.52
C SER A 1527 -63.28 -15.14 -40.12
N ASP A 1528 -63.51 -16.21 -39.33
CA ASP A 1528 -64.76 -16.90 -38.89
C ASP A 1528 -65.65 -17.85 -39.76
N SER A 1529 -65.56 -19.15 -39.42
CA SER A 1529 -66.67 -20.11 -39.04
C SER A 1529 -67.79 -20.50 -40.05
N GLU A 1530 -68.41 -21.71 -40.06
CA GLU A 1530 -68.27 -22.98 -39.31
C GLU A 1530 -68.94 -24.19 -40.04
N PHE A 1531 -68.80 -25.42 -39.48
CA PHE A 1531 -69.60 -26.65 -39.65
C PHE A 1531 -69.64 -27.50 -40.97
N GLY A 1532 -69.58 -28.84 -40.80
CA GLY A 1532 -70.05 -29.84 -41.80
C GLY A 1532 -69.43 -31.26 -41.72
N ILE A 1533 -69.94 -32.20 -40.88
CA ILE A 1533 -69.33 -33.53 -40.64
C ILE A 1533 -70.30 -34.74 -40.75
N PRO A 1534 -69.97 -35.78 -41.54
CA PRO A 1534 -70.16 -37.20 -41.13
C PRO A 1534 -68.92 -38.10 -41.42
N LYS A 1535 -68.37 -38.96 -40.52
CA LYS A 1535 -68.89 -40.21 -39.87
C LYS A 1535 -68.84 -41.45 -40.83
N LYS A 1536 -68.49 -42.71 -40.43
CA LYS A 1536 -68.15 -43.35 -39.11
C LYS A 1536 -67.68 -44.84 -39.25
N THR A 1537 -67.28 -45.46 -38.11
CA THR A 1537 -67.38 -46.92 -37.72
C THR A 1537 -66.45 -47.99 -38.38
N ALA A 1538 -66.04 -49.12 -37.75
CA ALA A 1538 -66.24 -49.71 -36.39
C ALA A 1538 -65.04 -50.61 -35.91
N ALA A 1539 -65.16 -51.25 -34.73
CA ALA A 1539 -64.19 -52.16 -34.03
C ALA A 1539 -64.51 -53.68 -34.27
N PRO A 1540 -64.14 -54.75 -33.48
CA PRO A 1540 -63.40 -54.87 -32.19
C PRO A 1540 -62.51 -56.15 -31.91
N LYS A 1541 -61.84 -56.20 -30.71
CA LYS A 1541 -61.38 -57.38 -29.89
C LYS A 1541 -60.33 -58.38 -30.48
N GLY A 1542 -59.49 -59.06 -29.67
CA GLY A 1542 -59.24 -58.98 -28.20
C GLY A 1542 -58.47 -60.18 -27.59
N LYS A 1543 -58.42 -60.22 -26.23
CA LYS A 1543 -57.64 -61.11 -25.29
C LYS A 1543 -56.20 -60.63 -25.04
N GLY A 1544 -55.72 -60.36 -23.81
CA GLY A 1544 -56.28 -60.43 -22.44
C GLY A 1544 -55.21 -60.99 -21.46
N ARG A 1545 -55.11 -60.69 -20.15
CA ARG A 1545 -55.95 -60.04 -19.11
C ARG A 1545 -55.66 -58.50 -19.03
N GLY A 1546 -55.94 -57.67 -18.02
CA GLY A 1546 -56.62 -57.75 -16.70
C GLY A 1546 -55.66 -57.63 -15.48
N ALA A 1547 -56.00 -56.99 -14.34
CA ALA A 1547 -57.29 -56.40 -13.93
C ALA A 1547 -57.23 -55.39 -12.74
N LYS A 1548 -58.28 -54.54 -12.61
CA LYS A 1548 -58.72 -53.67 -11.46
C LYS A 1548 -57.74 -52.56 -10.98
N LYS A 1549 -58.01 -51.24 -10.95
CA LYS A 1549 -59.17 -50.30 -11.11
C LYS A 1549 -59.95 -49.88 -9.83
N ARG A 1550 -60.16 -48.55 -9.67
CA ARG A 1550 -60.88 -47.75 -8.62
C ARG A 1550 -60.03 -47.28 -7.41
N LYS A 1551 -60.32 -46.15 -6.72
CA LYS A 1551 -60.92 -44.82 -7.10
C LYS A 1551 -60.84 -43.84 -5.88
N THR A 1552 -60.51 -42.56 -6.11
CA THR A 1552 -60.89 -41.34 -5.32
C THR A 1552 -60.71 -41.24 -3.79
N SER A 1553 -60.09 -40.11 -3.37
CA SER A 1553 -60.31 -39.29 -2.14
C SER A 1553 -60.11 -39.90 -0.73
N GLY A 1554 -59.29 -39.22 0.07
CA GLY A 1554 -59.13 -39.39 1.53
C GLY A 1554 -58.06 -38.42 2.07
N SER A 1555 -58.16 -38.00 3.33
CA SER A 1555 -57.23 -37.05 3.98
C SER A 1555 -56.53 -37.68 5.20
N GLU A 1556 -55.53 -36.95 5.72
CA GLU A 1556 -54.99 -36.96 7.09
C GLU A 1556 -54.24 -38.18 7.69
N ASN A 1557 -53.09 -37.79 8.28
CA ASN A 1557 -52.47 -38.18 9.55
C ASN A 1557 -51.92 -39.59 9.86
N GLU A 1558 -50.60 -39.55 10.10
CA GLU A 1558 -49.86 -40.07 11.28
C GLU A 1558 -49.73 -41.58 11.54
N GLY A 1559 -48.59 -41.92 12.14
CA GLY A 1559 -48.17 -43.30 12.37
C GLY A 1559 -46.65 -43.44 12.58
N GLU A 1560 -46.10 -42.83 13.63
CA GLU A 1560 -44.78 -43.23 14.13
C GLU A 1560 -44.83 -44.68 14.67
N TYR A 1561 -43.78 -45.50 14.49
CA TYR A 1561 -42.82 -45.79 15.57
C TYR A 1561 -41.62 -46.68 15.11
N ASN A 1562 -40.64 -46.81 16.01
CA ASN A 1562 -39.26 -47.29 15.82
C ASN A 1562 -39.02 -48.77 15.42
N PRO A 1563 -37.78 -49.14 14.97
CA PRO A 1563 -37.49 -50.41 14.30
C PRO A 1563 -36.93 -51.55 15.19
N GLY A 1564 -37.08 -52.79 14.68
CA GLY A 1564 -36.49 -54.01 15.22
C GLY A 1564 -35.01 -54.24 14.85
N LYS A 1565 -34.27 -55.00 15.66
CA LYS A 1565 -32.79 -55.11 15.63
C LYS A 1565 -32.26 -56.41 14.99
N LYS A 1566 -31.15 -56.25 14.23
CA LYS A 1566 -29.96 -57.12 14.13
C LYS A 1566 -30.03 -58.55 13.51
N ALA A 1567 -29.35 -58.64 12.35
CA ALA A 1567 -28.19 -59.50 12.07
C ALA A 1567 -28.37 -60.99 11.64
N PRO A 1568 -27.38 -61.61 10.93
CA PRO A 1568 -27.60 -62.82 10.10
C PRO A 1568 -26.67 -64.03 10.38
N LYS A 1569 -26.95 -65.20 9.76
CA LYS A 1569 -25.94 -66.15 9.19
C LYS A 1569 -26.48 -67.37 8.41
N SER A 1570 -26.19 -67.41 7.09
CA SER A 1570 -25.58 -68.52 6.30
C SER A 1570 -25.98 -70.03 6.45
N THR A 1571 -26.68 -70.57 5.42
CA THR A 1571 -26.39 -71.81 4.60
C THR A 1571 -26.20 -73.21 5.28
N PRO A 1572 -25.98 -74.38 4.57
CA PRO A 1572 -25.86 -74.70 3.12
C PRO A 1572 -26.59 -75.96 2.51
N CYS A 1573 -26.91 -75.87 1.20
CA CYS A 1573 -26.64 -76.80 0.05
C CYS A 1573 -26.83 -78.36 0.08
N LYS A 1574 -27.37 -78.94 -1.03
CA LYS A 1574 -26.95 -80.28 -1.58
C LYS A 1574 -27.43 -80.63 -3.02
N LYS A 1575 -26.54 -81.26 -3.83
CA LYS A 1575 -26.73 -82.04 -5.10
C LYS A 1575 -27.08 -81.26 -6.41
N SER A 1576 -26.59 -81.59 -7.63
CA SER A 1576 -25.52 -82.54 -8.07
C SER A 1576 -25.10 -82.41 -9.58
N LYS A 1577 -23.79 -82.53 -9.91
CA LYS A 1577 -23.11 -82.50 -11.26
C LYS A 1577 -23.23 -81.18 -12.07
N LYS A 1578 -22.33 -80.73 -12.98
CA LYS A 1578 -20.99 -81.10 -13.54
C LYS A 1578 -20.81 -82.36 -14.44
N ALA A 1579 -20.41 -82.19 -15.73
CA ALA A 1579 -19.07 -82.54 -16.27
C ALA A 1579 -18.98 -82.73 -17.82
N ALA A 1580 -18.18 -81.86 -18.48
CA ALA A 1580 -17.28 -82.16 -19.61
C ALA A 1580 -16.50 -80.85 -19.98
N PHE A 1581 -15.18 -80.82 -20.08
CA PHE A 1581 -14.17 -81.78 -19.64
C PHE A 1581 -12.79 -81.08 -19.54
N ASP A 1582 -11.83 -81.48 -18.69
CA ASP A 1582 -11.82 -81.64 -17.22
C ASP A 1582 -10.34 -81.72 -16.73
N GLN A 1583 -10.09 -81.84 -15.42
CA GLN A 1583 -8.79 -82.13 -14.74
C GLN A 1583 -7.72 -81.01 -14.70
N ASP A 1584 -6.84 -80.91 -13.69
CA ASP A 1584 -6.90 -81.27 -12.24
C ASP A 1584 -5.67 -80.67 -11.50
N SER A 1585 -5.77 -80.46 -10.16
CA SER A 1585 -4.65 -80.37 -9.18
C SER A 1585 -3.64 -79.19 -9.29
N ASP A 1586 -2.94 -78.72 -8.25
CA ASP A 1586 -3.16 -78.74 -6.78
C ASP A 1586 -2.24 -77.71 -6.07
N VAL A 1587 -2.49 -77.45 -4.77
CA VAL A 1587 -1.59 -76.80 -3.76
C VAL A 1587 -1.15 -75.33 -4.05
N GLU A 1588 -1.58 -74.29 -3.32
CA GLU A 1588 -1.34 -73.86 -1.91
C GLU A 1588 -0.02 -73.09 -1.64
N ILE A 1589 -0.10 -72.12 -0.69
CA ILE A 1589 0.99 -71.50 0.11
C ILE A 1589 1.86 -70.34 -0.50
N PHE A 1590 1.57 -69.13 0.02
CA PHE A 1590 2.48 -68.02 0.44
C PHE A 1590 3.52 -67.32 -0.48
N GLN A 1591 3.26 -66.01 -0.66
CA GLN A 1591 4.16 -64.86 -0.41
C GLN A 1591 5.44 -64.58 -1.25
N SER A 1592 5.83 -63.29 -1.19
CA SER A 1592 7.03 -62.64 -1.74
C SER A 1592 7.04 -62.46 -3.27
N GLY A 1593 7.84 -61.49 -3.73
CA GLY A 1593 7.97 -61.11 -5.14
C GLY A 1593 9.41 -60.74 -5.47
N PHE A 1594 9.60 -59.81 -6.42
CA PHE A 1594 10.83 -59.40 -7.14
C PHE A 1594 11.12 -60.12 -8.46
N ALA A 1595 11.67 -59.31 -9.39
CA ALA A 1595 12.53 -59.66 -10.54
C ALA A 1595 11.92 -60.35 -11.80
N SER A 1596 11.54 -59.51 -12.76
CA SER A 1596 11.95 -59.55 -14.20
C SER A 1596 11.91 -60.84 -15.04
N GLU A 1597 11.05 -60.82 -16.07
CA GLU A 1597 11.43 -60.83 -17.51
C GLU A 1597 12.73 -61.56 -17.95
N THR A 1598 12.78 -62.44 -18.97
CA THR A 1598 12.14 -62.41 -20.31
C THR A 1598 12.16 -63.80 -21.00
N ALA A 1599 11.50 -63.94 -22.16
CA ALA A 1599 11.34 -65.21 -22.92
C ALA A 1599 12.34 -65.42 -24.09
N PRO A 1600 12.53 -66.66 -24.58
CA PRO A 1600 13.30 -66.95 -25.79
C PRO A 1600 12.45 -67.41 -27.00
N LYS A 1601 12.67 -66.77 -28.17
CA LYS A 1601 12.26 -67.27 -29.50
C LYS A 1601 13.35 -68.16 -30.11
N PRO A 1602 13.02 -69.02 -31.10
CA PRO A 1602 13.94 -69.40 -32.18
C PRO A 1602 13.39 -68.94 -33.55
N ARG A 1603 14.17 -68.72 -34.61
CA ARG A 1603 15.63 -68.52 -34.87
C ARG A 1603 15.69 -67.96 -36.32
N THR A 1604 16.69 -67.23 -36.82
CA THR A 1604 18.14 -67.14 -36.57
C THR A 1604 18.63 -65.69 -36.69
N GLY A 1605 19.61 -65.15 -35.95
CA GLY A 1605 20.47 -65.68 -34.88
C GLY A 1605 20.56 -64.70 -33.70
N ARG A 1606 21.65 -63.99 -33.33
CA ARG A 1606 23.12 -64.23 -33.23
C ARG A 1606 23.81 -62.86 -33.03
N ALA A 1607 24.74 -62.55 -32.12
CA ALA A 1607 25.21 -63.04 -30.79
C ALA A 1607 26.22 -61.94 -30.24
N ARG A 1608 26.98 -61.96 -29.13
CA ARG A 1608 27.33 -62.93 -28.06
C ARG A 1608 28.05 -62.22 -26.86
N LYS A 1609 27.49 -62.25 -25.63
CA LYS A 1609 28.22 -62.14 -24.30
C LYS A 1609 28.96 -60.80 -23.95
N GLU A 1610 29.32 -60.44 -22.71
CA GLU A 1610 28.87 -60.75 -21.31
C GLU A 1610 29.46 -59.72 -20.29
N VAL A 1611 29.49 -59.96 -18.96
CA VAL A 1611 29.57 -58.94 -17.88
C VAL A 1611 30.63 -59.24 -16.78
N LYS A 1612 31.43 -58.23 -16.32
CA LYS A 1612 31.64 -57.82 -14.88
C LYS A 1612 32.64 -56.65 -14.64
N TYR A 1613 32.68 -56.15 -13.40
CA TYR A 1613 33.38 -54.95 -12.90
C TYR A 1613 34.85 -55.17 -12.47
N PHE A 1614 35.73 -54.21 -12.81
CA PHE A 1614 36.73 -53.44 -12.02
C PHE A 1614 36.91 -52.13 -12.86
N ALA A 1615 36.95 -50.88 -12.36
CA ALA A 1615 37.68 -50.23 -11.26
C ALA A 1615 39.18 -50.00 -11.57
N GLU A 1616 39.65 -48.80 -11.19
CA GLU A 1616 41.04 -48.28 -11.21
C GLU A 1616 41.65 -47.85 -12.56
N SER A 1617 41.72 -46.51 -12.71
CA SER A 1617 42.91 -45.67 -12.94
C SER A 1617 43.79 -45.81 -14.20
N ASP A 1618 43.93 -44.68 -14.90
CA ASP A 1618 45.16 -43.91 -15.11
C ASP A 1618 46.38 -44.55 -15.82
N GLU A 1619 47.10 -43.88 -16.73
CA GLU A 1619 46.81 -42.69 -17.57
C GLU A 1619 47.86 -42.65 -18.72
N ASP A 1620 48.16 -41.47 -19.25
CA ASP A 1620 49.45 -41.02 -19.81
C ASP A 1620 49.96 -41.45 -21.22
N ASP A 1621 50.22 -40.37 -21.97
CA ASP A 1621 51.34 -40.09 -22.90
C ASP A 1621 51.27 -40.53 -24.40
N ASP A 1622 51.53 -39.65 -25.40
CA ASP A 1622 52.01 -38.26 -25.29
C ASP A 1622 51.69 -37.27 -26.45
N PHE A 1623 51.48 -36.01 -26.03
CA PHE A 1623 51.71 -34.69 -26.66
C PHE A 1623 50.97 -34.18 -27.93
N ASP A 1624 49.89 -33.43 -27.68
CA ASP A 1624 49.82 -31.95 -27.71
C ASP A 1624 50.70 -31.09 -28.65
N MET A 1625 50.09 -30.08 -29.29
CA MET A 1625 50.15 -28.68 -28.79
C MET A 1625 49.37 -27.66 -29.65
N PHE A 1626 48.54 -26.82 -29.00
CA PHE A 1626 47.97 -25.51 -29.41
C PHE A 1626 47.39 -25.34 -30.84
N ASN A 1627 46.19 -24.77 -31.03
CA ASN A 1627 45.56 -23.69 -30.27
C ASN A 1627 44.03 -23.69 -30.41
#